data_AF-A0A4S1ZD93-F1
#
_entry.id   AF-A0A4S1ZD93-F1
#
_cell.length_a   1.000
_cell.length_b   1.000
_cell.length_c   1.000
_cell.angle_alpha   90.00
_cell.angle_beta   90.00
_cell.angle_gamma   90.00
#
_symmetry.space_group_name_H-M   'P 1'
#
loop_
_entity.id
_entity.type
_entity.pdbx_description
1 polymer ?
#
loop_
_entity_poly.entity_id
_entity_poly.type
_entity_poly.pdbx_seq_one_letter_code
_entity_poly.pdbx_strand_id
1 'polypeptide(L)'
;MTNNRNNKGGNSAYRNNKSNPDYEKLIPVPFLANDKPVWANYLNMARQNIYITLCHITRVLGLPLTESSNLEATLMQIPVITLLNKDNGKAEQKEKAIRMLDKHFPFLTPMVEKYIMLTCKDRQSKDKTPKVYYEVFSIILPLINLLRNKYTHYRLEDKMLDNKENIIDKSILKNMAILSQLLSYCFVGATRITKERFGAKSNAEGGTLNERDFYFLNGLTPRENPWRYYQAYKKDKEGNTIKTRKPNGQEIATKMTYERADFKYAIYNLKDANGMPLKERRLTNVGLLMLVCLFLEKRYASEFADQTEFFTRRNTKTYKPEQSEVTIMREIISVYRMRLPKERMQSTRDNSALGLDMLNELKKCPRPLFDTLSPADQNLFRVAVTENENTQNDETIENGMMLMLRRTDRFPSLALRFIDTNQVFKSIRFQVHLGNYRYKFYEKKWIDGNDGKDRVRILQKELNGFGRLDEIEVTRNNKWGDLIRKIDQPREDTFETAPYVTDHHATYLFNNNRIGLLWNTQDHIALSNGIYLPSLLEKNRILSEDEKLKDLKDQHGNGIAECVEPMCWLSVYDIPAAIFLIHLLHKNGQTFESAGKTVEDIIKATYNNYQQFLKGIAGGTITSMDDLQTQGIGIKPCDIPVKLREYLNGKQTNIKEDFVYLGYERLLDMYERNEKRLERFQRDNDTYGSKENKIGKKAYIDIRPGTLARHIADDIMFFVPTDKNNNKVRITGQNFNIMQAAIAQYTGNIVQLRTLLQKGEIINCERQHPFMHKVLATKPCSFAALYTAYLKAKRAYLANLIKEYQKARKKTNDIKTLKKQFVKDYSKLAALSFLHVDRQKWAERNEDYYKQLAERYATIELPHGIFLNAIHDAIMQLPESKNMDIDKEKDNVSGLILKYFKASGDASQPFYGNKFKRNYKYLDMMVKPEWSYSGPQPSLEKHYYSISEMANMQKQWGQTKELREKRVAVYAKAVDKKTNHLLEKARAKFGNDIRKLERREKSIQRECNEEKKAAIEKLQHCRTSYSANEREIRRYKVQDILIFLMAIDHLTAAMGTKGNFSSYKLRNIGCASESSDILSMLMPFSMTLEIPSLIKDEPAKVITIKQDDLKLKNYGDFFRFIYDRRIRTLLQNVKENEFTRQQIEEELECYNRMRIPVFKQVLSTEEKIWKQLPSEQLHKKADDKEHPVNIDFKYLMQFVNIKESNIEIIKAIRNAFSHNQYPTDSAVARLVFDKKQIPELAKEITKLLHNKTNQINLKDMEDKQ
;
A
#
# COMPACT_ATOMS: atom_id res chain seq x y z
N MET A 1 -24.97 6.45 -61.23
CA MET A 1 -24.37 7.78 -60.96
C MET A 1 -24.65 8.17 -59.52
N THR A 2 -23.79 9.05 -58.95
CA THR A 2 -23.88 9.84 -57.70
C THR A 2 -23.66 9.20 -56.31
N ASN A 3 -22.36 9.12 -55.95
CA ASN A 3 -21.66 9.71 -54.78
C ASN A 3 -22.28 9.81 -53.36
N ASN A 4 -21.78 8.92 -52.49
CA ASN A 4 -21.03 9.14 -51.23
C ASN A 4 -21.12 10.46 -50.44
N ARG A 5 -21.44 10.35 -49.12
CA ARG A 5 -20.74 11.06 -48.01
C ARG A 5 -21.08 10.52 -46.60
N ASN A 6 -20.04 10.58 -45.75
CA ASN A 6 -19.98 10.67 -44.28
C ASN A 6 -19.73 9.40 -43.44
N ASN A 7 -18.44 9.20 -43.14
CA ASN A 7 -17.94 8.43 -42.00
C ASN A 7 -16.98 9.34 -41.19
N LYS A 8 -17.34 9.72 -39.96
CA LYS A 8 -16.49 10.49 -39.01
C LYS A 8 -16.11 9.61 -37.82
N GLY A 9 -15.12 8.74 -38.03
CA GLY A 9 -14.37 8.07 -36.97
C GLY A 9 -13.17 8.93 -36.53
N GLY A 10 -13.07 9.18 -35.22
CA GLY A 10 -12.00 9.97 -34.62
C GLY A 10 -10.67 9.21 -34.58
N ASN A 11 -9.93 9.27 -35.69
CA ASN A 11 -8.48 9.10 -35.70
C ASN A 11 -7.85 10.34 -35.06
N SER A 12 -7.03 10.17 -34.02
CA SER A 12 -5.99 11.17 -33.74
C SER A 12 -5.02 11.10 -34.91
N ALA A 13 -5.20 12.00 -35.86
CA ALA A 13 -4.41 12.10 -37.06
C ALA A 13 -2.92 12.33 -36.71
N TYR A 14 -2.11 11.27 -36.79
CA TYR A 14 -0.85 11.39 -37.49
C TYR A 14 -1.19 11.55 -38.97
N ARG A 15 -1.60 12.75 -39.38
CA ARG A 15 -1.53 13.13 -40.78
C ARG A 15 -0.05 13.31 -41.08
N ASN A 16 0.44 12.62 -42.10
CA ASN A 16 1.68 12.94 -42.77
C ASN A 16 1.59 14.40 -43.25
N ASN A 17 1.96 15.35 -42.40
CA ASN A 17 2.37 16.67 -42.85
C ASN A 17 3.79 16.47 -43.38
N LYS A 18 4.00 16.78 -44.66
CA LYS A 18 5.35 16.96 -45.21
C LYS A 18 6.12 17.88 -44.23
N SER A 19 7.21 17.35 -43.70
CA SER A 19 8.15 18.06 -42.83
C SER A 19 8.64 19.31 -43.55
N ASN A 20 8.73 20.43 -42.82
CA ASN A 20 9.47 21.60 -43.28
C ASN A 20 10.96 21.20 -43.33
N PRO A 21 11.65 21.31 -44.48
CA PRO A 21 12.98 20.73 -44.69
C PRO A 21 14.08 21.31 -43.79
N ASP A 22 13.91 22.54 -43.28
CA ASP A 22 14.95 23.23 -42.48
C ASP A 22 15.26 22.59 -41.12
N TYR A 23 14.41 21.71 -40.59
CA TYR A 23 14.54 21.16 -39.23
C TYR A 23 14.58 19.64 -39.14
N GLU A 24 14.67 18.93 -40.28
CA GLU A 24 14.98 17.49 -40.34
C GLU A 24 16.41 17.16 -39.86
N LYS A 25 17.23 18.17 -39.56
CA LYS A 25 18.62 18.02 -39.08
C LYS A 25 18.77 17.68 -37.59
N LEU A 26 17.70 17.64 -36.79
CA LEU A 26 17.78 17.18 -35.39
C LEU A 26 17.81 15.65 -35.33
N ILE A 27 18.93 15.07 -35.78
CA ILE A 27 19.20 13.63 -35.70
C ILE A 27 19.30 13.26 -34.21
N PRO A 28 18.64 12.19 -33.74
CA PRO A 28 18.89 11.67 -32.40
C PRO A 28 20.39 11.41 -32.24
N VAL A 29 21.06 12.12 -31.33
CA VAL A 29 22.49 11.94 -31.10
C VAL A 29 22.71 10.49 -30.65
N PRO A 30 23.45 9.66 -31.43
CA PRO A 30 23.73 8.29 -31.04
C PRO A 30 24.56 8.26 -29.75
N PHE A 31 24.45 7.18 -28.97
CA PHE A 31 25.30 7.02 -27.78
C PHE A 31 26.76 6.96 -28.19
N LEU A 32 27.65 7.53 -27.36
CA LEU A 32 29.08 7.37 -27.55
C LEU A 32 29.47 5.94 -27.14
N ALA A 33 30.46 5.32 -27.80
CA ALA A 33 30.99 4.02 -27.40
C ALA A 33 31.46 4.00 -25.93
N ASN A 34 31.89 5.16 -25.42
CA ASN A 34 32.27 5.39 -24.03
C ASN A 34 31.12 5.24 -23.01
N ASP A 35 29.86 5.25 -23.46
CA ASP A 35 28.68 5.08 -22.61
C ASP A 35 28.40 3.59 -22.31
N LYS A 36 29.00 2.64 -23.07
CA LYS A 36 28.70 1.20 -22.98
C LYS A 36 28.84 0.63 -21.54
N PRO A 37 29.89 0.95 -20.76
CA PRO A 37 30.00 0.51 -19.35
C PRO A 37 28.90 1.07 -18.43
N VAL A 38 28.40 2.28 -18.69
CA VAL A 38 27.31 2.90 -17.92
C VAL A 38 26.02 2.10 -18.15
N TRP A 39 25.67 1.87 -19.42
CA TRP A 39 24.49 1.07 -19.78
C TRP A 39 24.59 -0.37 -19.26
N ALA A 40 25.78 -0.98 -19.34
CA ALA A 40 26.03 -2.32 -18.80
C ALA A 40 25.69 -2.39 -17.30
N ASN A 41 26.14 -1.41 -16.51
CA ASN A 41 25.87 -1.35 -15.08
C ASN A 41 24.37 -1.32 -14.77
N TYR A 42 23.62 -0.39 -15.36
CA TYR A 42 22.19 -0.23 -15.02
C TYR A 42 21.28 -1.28 -15.68
N LEU A 43 21.64 -1.83 -16.83
CA LEU A 43 20.88 -2.94 -17.43
C LEU A 43 21.05 -4.24 -16.64
N ASN A 44 22.25 -4.50 -16.10
CA ASN A 44 22.44 -5.61 -15.14
C ASN A 44 21.57 -5.41 -13.91
N MET A 45 21.60 -4.22 -13.32
CA MET A 45 20.77 -3.89 -12.15
C MET A 45 19.28 -4.04 -12.45
N ALA A 46 18.80 -3.49 -13.58
CA ALA A 46 17.40 -3.61 -14.00
C ALA A 46 16.97 -5.08 -14.16
N ARG A 47 17.79 -5.90 -14.83
CA ARG A 47 17.50 -7.33 -15.01
C ARG A 47 17.49 -8.08 -13.69
N GLN A 48 18.48 -7.85 -12.83
CA GLN A 48 18.58 -8.48 -11.51
C GLN A 48 17.38 -8.12 -10.62
N ASN A 49 16.98 -6.84 -10.64
CA ASN A 49 15.80 -6.36 -9.94
C ASN A 49 14.51 -7.05 -10.42
N ILE A 50 14.34 -7.25 -11.73
CA ILE A 50 13.23 -8.01 -12.30
C ILE A 50 13.26 -9.46 -11.80
N TYR A 51 14.41 -10.12 -11.91
CA TYR A 51 14.59 -11.52 -11.52
C TYR A 51 14.23 -11.76 -10.04
N ILE A 52 14.84 -10.98 -9.13
CA ILE A 52 14.58 -11.05 -7.69
C ILE A 52 13.10 -10.87 -7.40
N THR A 53 12.47 -9.88 -8.02
CA THR A 53 11.06 -9.55 -7.79
C THR A 53 10.14 -10.66 -8.29
N LEU A 54 10.37 -11.19 -9.49
CA LEU A 54 9.56 -12.29 -10.03
C LEU A 54 9.75 -13.59 -9.24
N CYS A 55 10.96 -13.88 -8.76
CA CYS A 55 11.22 -15.01 -7.87
C CYS A 55 10.51 -14.84 -6.53
N HIS A 56 10.57 -13.65 -5.92
CA HIS A 56 9.82 -13.34 -4.70
C HIS A 56 8.31 -13.57 -4.88
N ILE A 57 7.72 -13.06 -5.97
CA ILE A 57 6.29 -13.25 -6.24
C ILE A 57 5.99 -14.75 -6.44
N THR A 58 6.83 -15.47 -7.17
CA THR A 58 6.70 -16.92 -7.40
C THR A 58 6.66 -17.70 -6.07
N ARG A 59 7.58 -17.39 -5.15
CA ARG A 59 7.63 -17.98 -3.80
C ARG A 59 6.39 -17.63 -2.97
N VAL A 60 5.92 -16.38 -3.02
CA VAL A 60 4.69 -15.93 -2.32
C VAL A 60 3.42 -16.60 -2.88
N LEU A 61 3.44 -17.03 -4.14
CA LEU A 61 2.36 -17.79 -4.76
C LEU A 61 2.44 -19.29 -4.47
N GLY A 62 3.54 -19.77 -3.87
CA GLY A 62 3.79 -21.20 -3.63
C GLY A 62 3.98 -22.00 -4.91
N LEU A 63 4.49 -21.38 -5.97
CA LEU A 63 4.78 -22.06 -7.25
C LEU A 63 6.18 -22.68 -7.20
N PRO A 64 6.40 -23.85 -7.83
CA PRO A 64 7.70 -24.51 -7.81
C PRO A 64 8.74 -23.64 -8.53
N LEU A 65 9.83 -23.30 -7.82
CA LEU A 65 10.95 -22.53 -8.34
C LEU A 65 12.23 -23.38 -8.26
N THR A 66 12.69 -23.89 -9.39
CA THR A 66 13.99 -24.54 -9.51
C THR A 66 15.05 -23.49 -9.82
N GLU A 67 15.78 -23.02 -8.81
CA GLU A 67 16.84 -22.02 -8.97
C GLU A 67 18.01 -22.60 -9.78
N SER A 68 17.90 -22.55 -11.11
CA SER A 68 18.99 -22.83 -12.03
C SER A 68 19.64 -21.52 -12.47
N SER A 69 20.94 -21.55 -12.75
CA SER A 69 21.71 -20.39 -13.24
C SER A 69 21.16 -19.77 -14.53
N ASN A 70 20.31 -20.49 -15.26
CA ASN A 70 19.73 -20.04 -16.52
C ASN A 70 18.40 -19.25 -16.37
N LEU A 71 17.70 -19.36 -15.24
CA LEU A 71 16.38 -18.71 -15.07
C LEU A 71 16.43 -17.19 -15.19
N GLU A 72 17.52 -16.56 -14.73
CA GLU A 72 17.72 -15.11 -14.88
C GLU A 72 17.88 -14.70 -16.35
N ALA A 73 18.47 -15.57 -17.19
CA ALA A 73 18.56 -15.35 -18.63
C ALA A 73 17.22 -15.65 -19.35
N THR A 74 16.33 -16.44 -18.76
CA THR A 74 15.04 -16.82 -19.33
C THR A 74 13.84 -16.30 -18.51
N LEU A 75 13.77 -14.98 -18.29
CA LEU A 75 12.74 -14.34 -17.45
C LEU A 75 11.29 -14.71 -17.80
N MET A 76 10.98 -14.99 -19.07
CA MET A 76 9.65 -15.42 -19.51
C MET A 76 9.24 -16.81 -19.00
N GLN A 77 10.22 -17.65 -18.63
CA GLN A 77 9.99 -19.00 -18.11
C GLN A 77 9.73 -19.01 -16.59
N ILE A 78 9.90 -17.88 -15.91
CA ILE A 78 9.63 -17.80 -14.47
C ILE A 78 8.15 -18.16 -14.22
N PRO A 79 7.84 -19.06 -13.25
CA PRO A 79 6.51 -19.65 -13.13
C PRO A 79 5.35 -18.65 -12.99
N VAL A 80 5.57 -17.51 -12.32
CA VAL A 80 4.54 -16.46 -12.24
C VAL A 80 4.16 -15.88 -13.60
N ILE A 81 5.09 -15.77 -14.54
CA ILE A 81 4.84 -15.26 -15.89
C ILE A 81 4.12 -16.31 -16.72
N THR A 82 4.60 -17.56 -16.69
CA THR A 82 3.97 -18.65 -17.46
C THR A 82 2.55 -18.95 -16.98
N LEU A 83 2.26 -18.78 -15.68
CA LEU A 83 0.91 -18.89 -15.11
C LEU A 83 -0.10 -17.97 -15.79
N LEU A 84 0.32 -16.77 -16.22
CA LEU A 84 -0.57 -15.78 -16.84
C LEU A 84 -1.07 -16.20 -18.23
N ASN A 85 -0.31 -17.05 -18.94
CA ASN A 85 -0.66 -17.53 -20.28
C ASN A 85 -1.34 -18.91 -20.28
N LYS A 86 -1.32 -19.64 -19.16
CA LYS A 86 -1.97 -20.96 -19.06
C LYS A 86 -3.48 -20.82 -19.05
N ASP A 87 -4.19 -21.38 -20.02
CA ASP A 87 -5.66 -21.37 -20.03
C ASP A 87 -6.24 -22.09 -18.79
N ASN A 88 -5.67 -23.26 -18.43
CA ASN A 88 -6.07 -24.07 -17.28
C ASN A 88 -5.42 -23.67 -15.93
N GLY A 89 -4.72 -22.52 -15.88
CA GLY A 89 -4.13 -22.04 -14.63
C GLY A 89 -5.19 -21.63 -13.59
N LYS A 90 -4.97 -21.98 -12.32
CA LYS A 90 -5.90 -21.74 -11.20
C LYS A 90 -6.25 -20.25 -11.09
N ALA A 91 -7.54 -19.93 -11.05
CA ALA A 91 -8.04 -18.56 -11.13
C ALA A 91 -7.54 -17.70 -9.96
N GLU A 92 -7.59 -18.20 -8.73
CA GLU A 92 -7.17 -17.46 -7.54
C GLU A 92 -5.66 -17.18 -7.52
N GLN A 93 -4.84 -18.07 -8.08
CA GLN A 93 -3.41 -17.85 -8.23
C GLN A 93 -3.12 -16.75 -9.25
N LYS A 94 -3.82 -16.74 -10.40
CA LYS A 94 -3.70 -15.68 -11.42
C LYS A 94 -4.11 -14.31 -10.87
N GLU A 95 -5.21 -14.25 -10.12
CA GLU A 95 -5.65 -12.98 -9.51
C GLU A 95 -4.64 -12.49 -8.47
N LYS A 96 -4.12 -13.38 -7.62
CA LYS A 96 -3.06 -13.03 -6.65
C LYS A 96 -1.77 -12.59 -7.36
N ALA A 97 -1.41 -13.22 -8.47
CA ALA A 97 -0.27 -12.83 -9.30
C ALA A 97 -0.42 -11.40 -9.84
N ILE A 98 -1.57 -11.06 -10.45
CA ILE A 98 -1.84 -9.70 -10.95
C ILE A 98 -1.70 -8.66 -9.84
N ARG A 99 -2.30 -8.90 -8.66
CA ARG A 99 -2.21 -7.97 -7.52
C ARG A 99 -0.76 -7.74 -7.06
N MET A 100 0.05 -8.80 -7.02
CA MET A 100 1.46 -8.70 -6.67
C MET A 100 2.28 -7.99 -7.77
N LEU A 101 1.98 -8.28 -9.03
CA LEU A 101 2.64 -7.63 -10.17
C LEU A 101 2.34 -6.12 -10.22
N ASP A 102 1.09 -5.69 -10.04
CA ASP A 102 0.76 -4.25 -9.96
C ASP A 102 1.43 -3.56 -8.76
N LYS A 103 1.59 -4.27 -7.62
CA LYS A 103 2.27 -3.75 -6.43
C LYS A 103 3.76 -3.53 -6.68
N HIS A 104 4.44 -4.50 -7.30
CA HIS A 104 5.89 -4.47 -7.50
C HIS A 104 6.32 -3.79 -8.81
N PHE A 105 5.46 -3.76 -9.82
CA PHE A 105 5.67 -3.11 -11.11
C PHE A 105 4.55 -2.08 -11.39
N PRO A 106 4.52 -0.92 -10.71
CA PRO A 106 3.45 0.07 -10.85
C PRO A 106 3.20 0.58 -12.28
N PHE A 107 4.21 0.52 -13.16
CA PHE A 107 4.07 0.87 -14.57
C PHE A 107 3.16 -0.09 -15.36
N LEU A 108 2.90 -1.31 -14.88
CA LEU A 108 2.03 -2.26 -15.59
C LEU A 108 0.61 -1.73 -15.68
N THR A 109 0.11 -1.05 -14.66
CA THR A 109 -1.25 -0.49 -14.67
C THR A 109 -1.49 0.44 -15.88
N PRO A 110 -0.68 1.51 -16.13
CA PRO A 110 -0.82 2.32 -17.34
C PRO A 110 -0.49 1.56 -18.63
N MET A 111 0.49 0.65 -18.63
CA MET A 111 0.87 -0.08 -19.85
C MET A 111 -0.22 -1.06 -20.31
N VAL A 112 -0.80 -1.83 -19.38
CA VAL A 112 -1.91 -2.76 -19.65
C VAL A 112 -3.12 -2.00 -20.18
N GLU A 113 -3.47 -0.88 -19.55
CA GLU A 113 -4.58 -0.03 -20.02
C GLU A 113 -4.33 0.47 -21.45
N LYS A 114 -3.13 0.98 -21.72
CA LYS A 114 -2.78 1.47 -23.06
C LYS A 114 -2.72 0.34 -24.08
N TYR A 115 -2.22 -0.83 -23.70
CA TYR A 115 -2.17 -2.00 -24.57
C TYR A 115 -3.58 -2.42 -25.00
N ILE A 116 -4.53 -2.50 -24.05
CA ILE A 116 -5.95 -2.77 -24.33
C ILE A 116 -6.52 -1.74 -25.31
N MET A 117 -6.22 -0.45 -25.13
CA MET A 117 -6.66 0.60 -26.05
C MET A 117 -6.11 0.46 -27.47
N LEU A 118 -4.96 -0.21 -27.65
CA LEU A 118 -4.33 -0.44 -28.95
C LEU A 118 -4.85 -1.70 -29.63
N THR A 119 -5.19 -2.74 -28.87
CA THR A 119 -5.52 -4.06 -29.40
C THR A 119 -7.03 -4.33 -29.48
N CYS A 120 -7.84 -3.75 -28.59
CA CYS A 120 -9.28 -3.97 -28.56
C CYS A 120 -10.03 -2.93 -29.42
N LYS A 121 -10.62 -3.37 -30.54
CA LYS A 121 -11.46 -2.53 -31.42
C LYS A 121 -12.84 -2.24 -30.82
N ASP A 122 -13.39 -3.17 -30.04
CA ASP A 122 -14.66 -3.01 -29.33
C ASP A 122 -14.46 -2.34 -27.97
N ARG A 123 -15.09 -1.18 -27.77
CA ARG A 123 -14.99 -0.38 -26.53
C ARG A 123 -15.57 -1.07 -25.28
N GLN A 124 -16.21 -2.23 -25.42
CA GLN A 124 -16.97 -2.90 -24.36
C GLN A 124 -16.16 -3.93 -23.56
N SER A 125 -15.08 -4.50 -24.10
CA SER A 125 -14.18 -5.40 -23.36
C SER A 125 -12.88 -4.66 -23.03
N LYS A 126 -12.86 -3.98 -21.89
CA LYS A 126 -11.69 -3.28 -21.33
C LYS A 126 -11.04 -4.05 -20.17
N ASP A 127 -11.40 -5.32 -20.00
CA ASP A 127 -11.06 -6.06 -18.80
C ASP A 127 -9.56 -6.39 -18.76
N LYS A 128 -8.94 -6.10 -17.60
CA LYS A 128 -7.53 -6.43 -17.32
C LYS A 128 -7.41 -7.93 -17.07
N THR A 129 -7.10 -8.72 -18.10
CA THR A 129 -6.98 -10.17 -17.99
C THR A 129 -5.53 -10.62 -17.77
N PRO A 130 -5.29 -11.80 -17.17
CA PRO A 130 -3.94 -12.37 -17.02
C PRO A 130 -3.15 -12.40 -18.33
N LYS A 131 -3.81 -12.77 -19.44
CA LYS A 131 -3.21 -12.81 -20.77
C LYS A 131 -2.67 -11.45 -21.21
N VAL A 132 -3.38 -10.36 -20.93
CA VAL A 132 -2.88 -9.01 -21.27
C VAL A 132 -1.59 -8.67 -20.50
N TYR A 133 -1.47 -9.07 -19.23
CA TYR A 133 -0.22 -8.88 -18.48
C TYR A 133 0.92 -9.69 -19.10
N TYR A 134 0.66 -10.93 -19.51
CA TYR A 134 1.64 -11.76 -20.23
C TYR A 134 2.12 -11.09 -21.53
N GLU A 135 1.20 -10.54 -22.33
CA GLU A 135 1.54 -9.84 -23.58
C GLU A 135 2.36 -8.57 -23.35
N VAL A 136 2.08 -7.82 -22.29
CA VAL A 136 2.90 -6.64 -21.94
C VAL A 136 4.31 -7.08 -21.53
N PHE A 137 4.46 -8.19 -20.79
CA PHE A 137 5.77 -8.72 -20.44
C PHE A 137 6.52 -9.33 -21.62
N SER A 138 5.83 -9.99 -22.57
CA SER A 138 6.43 -10.55 -23.79
C SER A 138 7.02 -9.45 -24.69
N ILE A 139 6.51 -8.22 -24.59
CA ILE A 139 7.07 -7.03 -25.26
C ILE A 139 8.35 -6.54 -24.56
N ILE A 140 8.42 -6.61 -23.22
CA ILE A 140 9.45 -5.92 -22.43
C ILE A 140 10.64 -6.84 -22.09
N LEU A 141 10.38 -8.03 -21.55
CA LEU A 141 11.42 -8.88 -20.96
C LEU A 141 12.46 -9.38 -21.98
N PRO A 142 12.08 -9.84 -23.18
CA PRO A 142 13.06 -10.22 -24.20
C PRO A 142 13.96 -9.05 -24.61
N LEU A 143 13.41 -7.85 -24.70
CA LEU A 143 14.17 -6.65 -25.04
C LEU A 143 15.17 -6.28 -23.93
N ILE A 144 14.78 -6.36 -22.66
CA ILE A 144 15.70 -6.11 -21.54
C ILE A 144 16.87 -7.09 -21.57
N ASN A 145 16.62 -8.37 -21.83
CA ASN A 145 17.69 -9.37 -21.94
C ASN A 145 18.63 -9.10 -23.11
N LEU A 146 18.09 -8.79 -24.29
CA LEU A 146 18.89 -8.46 -25.47
C LEU A 146 19.74 -7.20 -25.24
N LEU A 147 19.15 -6.14 -24.67
CA LEU A 147 19.88 -4.92 -24.34
C LEU A 147 20.97 -5.19 -23.32
N ARG A 148 20.67 -5.93 -22.24
CA ARG A 148 21.67 -6.31 -21.23
C ARG A 148 22.85 -6.99 -21.92
N ASN A 149 22.61 -8.04 -22.69
CA ASN A 149 23.68 -8.78 -23.39
C ASN A 149 24.48 -7.85 -24.31
N LYS A 150 23.81 -7.04 -25.13
CA LYS A 150 24.44 -6.10 -26.05
C LYS A 150 25.41 -5.14 -25.35
N TYR A 151 25.03 -4.60 -24.19
CA TYR A 151 25.83 -3.61 -23.48
C TYR A 151 26.88 -4.23 -22.55
N THR A 152 26.69 -5.47 -22.07
CA THR A 152 27.64 -6.14 -21.16
C THR A 152 28.80 -6.85 -21.86
N HIS A 153 28.75 -6.96 -23.18
CA HIS A 153 29.80 -7.59 -23.98
C HIS A 153 30.42 -6.59 -24.95
N TYR A 154 31.71 -6.70 -25.23
CA TYR A 154 32.41 -5.84 -26.20
C TYR A 154 31.75 -5.92 -27.58
N ARG A 155 31.54 -7.15 -28.05
CA ARG A 155 30.80 -7.48 -29.27
C ARG A 155 29.88 -8.67 -28.97
N LEU A 156 28.61 -8.56 -29.34
CA LEU A 156 27.63 -9.64 -29.21
C LEU A 156 27.30 -10.23 -30.59
N GLU A 157 27.54 -11.53 -30.76
CA GLU A 157 27.03 -12.29 -31.89
C GLU A 157 25.67 -12.91 -31.53
N ASP A 158 24.59 -12.29 -32.02
CA ASP A 158 23.22 -12.74 -31.80
C ASP A 158 22.44 -12.58 -33.12
N LYS A 159 21.71 -13.61 -33.52
CA LYS A 159 20.85 -13.61 -34.73
C LYS A 159 19.82 -12.49 -34.77
N MET A 160 19.51 -11.89 -33.62
CA MET A 160 18.59 -10.76 -33.50
C MET A 160 19.24 -9.41 -33.85
N LEU A 161 20.57 -9.37 -34.05
CA LEU A 161 21.37 -8.19 -34.32
C LEU A 161 22.08 -8.27 -35.69
N ASP A 162 22.33 -7.11 -36.32
CA ASP A 162 23.23 -7.00 -37.48
C ASP A 162 24.71 -6.82 -37.05
N ASN A 163 25.62 -6.76 -38.03
CA ASN A 163 27.06 -6.56 -37.80
C ASN A 163 27.41 -5.22 -37.10
N LYS A 164 26.46 -4.27 -37.04
CA LYS A 164 26.58 -2.99 -36.32
C LYS A 164 25.84 -3.01 -34.98
N GLU A 165 25.48 -4.20 -34.48
CA GLU A 165 24.69 -4.45 -33.28
C GLU A 165 23.30 -3.77 -33.29
N ASN A 166 22.76 -3.46 -34.47
CA ASN A 166 21.40 -2.96 -34.55
C ASN A 166 20.41 -4.13 -34.52
N ILE A 167 19.28 -3.91 -33.86
CA ILE A 167 18.22 -4.92 -33.79
C ILE A 167 17.56 -5.07 -35.16
N ILE A 168 17.56 -6.30 -35.67
CA ILE A 168 16.94 -6.70 -36.95
C ILE A 168 15.79 -7.69 -36.78
N ASP A 169 15.62 -8.28 -35.59
CA ASP A 169 14.50 -9.17 -35.31
C ASP A 169 13.14 -8.45 -35.46
N LYS A 170 12.33 -8.91 -36.41
CA LYS A 170 11.03 -8.30 -36.76
C LYS A 170 10.03 -8.31 -35.60
N SER A 171 10.07 -9.35 -34.77
CA SER A 171 9.17 -9.47 -33.61
C SER A 171 9.50 -8.41 -32.57
N ILE A 172 10.78 -8.25 -32.23
CA ILE A 172 11.27 -7.22 -31.31
C ILE A 172 11.01 -5.82 -31.88
N LEU A 173 11.26 -5.58 -33.16
CA LEU A 173 10.99 -4.28 -33.80
C LEU A 173 9.50 -3.91 -33.79
N LYS A 174 8.61 -4.87 -34.03
CA LYS A 174 7.15 -4.67 -33.87
C LYS A 174 6.79 -4.36 -32.41
N ASN A 175 7.35 -5.09 -31.46
CA ASN A 175 7.13 -4.90 -30.03
C ASN A 175 7.63 -3.52 -29.56
N MET A 176 8.76 -3.04 -30.07
CA MET A 176 9.27 -1.68 -29.82
C MET A 176 8.28 -0.59 -30.26
N ALA A 177 7.61 -0.77 -31.40
CA ALA A 177 6.61 0.18 -31.87
C ALA A 177 5.41 0.28 -30.91
N ILE A 178 4.97 -0.85 -30.34
CA ILE A 178 3.92 -0.87 -29.31
C ILE A 178 4.46 -0.24 -28.02
N LEU A 179 5.63 -0.69 -27.55
CA LEU A 179 6.28 -0.21 -26.33
C LEU A 179 6.48 1.30 -26.32
N SER A 180 6.83 1.91 -27.46
CA SER A 180 6.96 3.37 -27.56
C SER A 180 5.68 4.12 -27.19
N GLN A 181 4.51 3.55 -27.52
CA GLN A 181 3.20 4.12 -27.17
C GLN A 181 2.83 3.85 -25.72
N LEU A 182 3.25 2.70 -25.17
CA LEU A 182 3.08 2.37 -23.75
C LEU A 182 3.90 3.33 -22.87
N LEU A 183 5.18 3.53 -23.20
CA LEU A 183 6.09 4.45 -22.50
C LEU A 183 5.59 5.89 -22.56
N SER A 184 5.11 6.34 -23.73
CA SER A 184 4.50 7.67 -23.87
C SER A 184 3.27 7.86 -22.97
N TYR A 185 2.43 6.82 -22.84
CA TYR A 185 1.27 6.86 -21.94
C TYR A 185 1.68 6.91 -20.46
N CYS A 186 2.68 6.11 -20.06
CA CYS A 186 3.29 6.19 -18.73
C CYS A 186 3.83 7.59 -18.45
N PHE A 187 4.59 8.18 -19.37
CA PHE A 187 5.16 9.52 -19.22
C PHE A 187 4.07 10.58 -18.98
N VAL A 188 3.01 10.58 -19.79
CA VAL A 188 1.88 11.52 -19.64
C VAL A 188 1.16 11.32 -18.29
N GLY A 189 0.98 10.07 -17.86
CA GLY A 189 0.44 9.77 -16.53
C GLY A 189 1.34 10.29 -15.41
N ALA A 190 2.64 10.07 -15.53
CA ALA A 190 3.64 10.52 -14.57
C ALA A 190 3.68 12.05 -14.48
N THR A 191 3.62 12.78 -15.60
CA THR A 191 3.53 14.25 -15.60
C THR A 191 2.34 14.76 -14.77
N ARG A 192 1.18 14.11 -14.86
CA ARG A 192 -0.01 14.51 -14.09
C ARG A 192 0.16 14.24 -12.60
N ILE A 193 0.71 13.08 -12.25
CA ILE A 193 1.02 12.71 -10.86
C ILE A 193 2.02 13.70 -10.27
N THR A 194 3.09 14.01 -11.00
CA THR A 194 4.09 15.01 -10.62
C THR A 194 3.46 16.39 -10.42
N LYS A 195 2.62 16.85 -11.36
CA LYS A 195 1.92 18.13 -11.24
C LYS A 195 1.01 18.19 -10.01
N GLU A 196 0.31 17.09 -9.71
CA GLU A 196 -0.55 16.99 -8.51
C GLU A 196 0.28 16.97 -7.22
N ARG A 197 1.38 16.22 -7.20
CA ARG A 197 2.30 16.12 -6.05
C ARG A 197 2.87 17.48 -5.64
N PHE A 198 3.26 18.31 -6.60
CA PHE A 198 3.80 19.66 -6.33
C PHE A 198 2.73 20.74 -6.15
N GLY A 199 1.44 20.39 -6.23
CA GLY A 199 0.35 21.34 -6.00
C GLY A 199 0.30 22.48 -7.03
N ALA A 200 0.91 22.32 -8.21
CA ALA A 200 1.00 23.33 -9.26
C ALA A 200 -0.40 23.67 -9.81
N LYS A 201 -1.05 24.64 -9.16
CA LYS A 201 -2.28 25.30 -9.61
C LYS A 201 -1.94 26.63 -10.25
N SER A 202 -2.80 27.09 -11.16
CA SER A 202 -2.74 28.43 -11.72
C SER A 202 -2.80 29.47 -10.58
N ASN A 203 -1.66 30.09 -10.27
CA ASN A 203 -1.50 31.27 -9.39
C ASN A 203 -1.65 31.04 -7.87
N ALA A 204 -1.16 29.91 -7.31
CA ALA A 204 -1.03 29.80 -5.85
C ALA A 204 0.36 30.28 -5.40
N GLU A 205 0.43 31.42 -4.72
CA GLU A 205 1.62 31.84 -3.96
C GLU A 205 1.92 30.75 -2.90
N GLY A 206 3.11 30.12 -2.97
CA GLY A 206 3.59 29.17 -1.96
C GLY A 206 3.74 27.70 -2.38
N GLY A 207 3.49 27.34 -3.64
CA GLY A 207 3.92 26.03 -4.18
C GLY A 207 5.43 26.00 -4.47
N THR A 208 6.10 24.84 -4.30
CA THR A 208 7.52 24.68 -4.65
C THR A 208 7.76 24.75 -6.17
N LEU A 209 6.73 24.41 -6.97
CA LEU A 209 6.72 24.52 -8.43
C LEU A 209 5.36 25.06 -8.92
N ASN A 210 5.40 25.92 -9.93
CA ASN A 210 4.25 26.57 -10.55
C ASN A 210 3.78 25.84 -11.80
N GLU A 211 2.55 26.11 -12.26
CA GLU A 211 2.03 25.52 -13.50
C GLU A 211 2.88 25.90 -14.74
N ARG A 212 3.50 27.08 -14.71
CA ARG A 212 4.41 27.57 -15.77
C ARG A 212 5.69 26.73 -15.88
N ASP A 213 6.14 26.14 -14.77
CA ASP A 213 7.35 25.32 -14.74
C ASP A 213 7.17 24.00 -15.51
N PHE A 214 5.94 23.62 -15.85
CA PHE A 214 5.64 22.46 -16.70
C PHE A 214 5.50 22.81 -18.19
N TYR A 215 5.59 24.09 -18.57
CA TYR A 215 5.32 24.52 -19.95
C TYR A 215 6.33 23.97 -20.97
N PHE A 216 7.55 23.63 -20.53
CA PHE A 216 8.56 22.97 -21.36
C PHE A 216 8.11 21.60 -21.88
N LEU A 217 7.21 20.92 -21.16
CA LEU A 217 6.68 19.60 -21.54
C LEU A 217 5.53 19.69 -22.54
N ASN A 218 4.91 20.85 -22.73
CA ASN A 218 3.71 21.01 -23.56
C ASN A 218 3.89 22.01 -24.70
N GLY A 219 5.08 22.60 -24.85
CA GLY A 219 5.38 23.57 -25.90
C GLY A 219 4.70 24.94 -25.70
N LEU A 220 4.23 25.22 -24.49
CA LEU A 220 3.58 26.49 -24.09
C LEU A 220 4.58 27.51 -23.54
N THR A 221 5.85 27.15 -23.41
CA THR A 221 6.87 28.06 -22.92
C THR A 221 7.13 29.16 -23.97
N PRO A 222 7.31 30.42 -23.55
CA PRO A 222 7.69 31.51 -24.45
C PRO A 222 9.12 31.36 -24.98
N ARG A 223 9.91 30.40 -24.47
CA ARG A 223 11.28 30.13 -24.92
C ARG A 223 11.31 29.43 -26.26
N GLU A 224 12.27 29.81 -27.09
CA GLU A 224 12.55 29.11 -28.34
C GLU A 224 13.10 27.71 -28.04
N ASN A 225 12.51 26.70 -28.71
CA ASN A 225 12.96 25.29 -28.67
C ASN A 225 12.85 24.52 -27.31
N PRO A 226 11.65 24.38 -26.73
CA PRO A 226 11.41 23.63 -25.48
C PRO A 226 11.91 22.17 -25.49
N TRP A 227 12.04 21.58 -24.29
CA TRP A 227 12.65 20.26 -24.09
C TRP A 227 11.96 19.10 -24.85
N ARG A 228 10.62 19.10 -24.93
CA ARG A 228 9.83 18.04 -25.61
C ARG A 228 9.32 18.45 -26.99
N TYR A 229 8.98 19.73 -27.15
CA TYR A 229 8.30 20.25 -28.34
C TYR A 229 9.07 21.43 -28.90
N TYR A 230 8.94 21.69 -30.20
CA TYR A 230 9.35 22.95 -30.82
C TYR A 230 8.16 23.61 -31.52
N GLN A 231 8.22 24.92 -31.68
CA GLN A 231 7.23 25.69 -32.41
C GLN A 231 7.78 26.05 -33.80
N ALA A 232 6.97 25.89 -34.84
CA ALA A 232 7.31 26.33 -36.19
C ALA A 232 6.10 27.02 -36.83
N TYR A 233 6.34 27.98 -37.72
CA TYR A 233 5.26 28.64 -38.45
C TYR A 233 4.55 27.67 -39.39
N LYS A 234 3.22 27.73 -39.43
CA LYS A 234 2.40 26.94 -40.34
C LYS A 234 2.59 27.49 -41.74
N LYS A 235 3.08 26.67 -42.66
CA LYS A 235 3.26 27.03 -44.07
C LYS A 235 2.09 26.52 -44.91
N ASP A 236 1.71 27.23 -45.97
CA ASP A 236 0.78 26.76 -47.01
C ASP A 236 1.47 25.79 -47.99
N LYS A 237 0.79 25.41 -49.08
CA LYS A 237 1.34 24.46 -50.07
C LYS A 237 2.49 25.08 -50.87
N GLU A 238 2.52 26.40 -50.99
CA GLU A 238 3.56 27.20 -51.65
C GLU A 238 4.73 27.54 -50.70
N GLY A 239 4.61 27.28 -49.39
CA GLY A 239 5.66 27.50 -48.39
C GLY A 239 5.55 28.82 -47.62
N ASN A 240 4.52 29.63 -47.87
CA ASN A 240 4.31 30.91 -47.19
C ASN A 240 3.68 30.71 -45.81
N THR A 241 4.03 31.59 -44.87
CA THR A 241 3.49 31.52 -43.51
C THR A 241 2.02 31.91 -43.48
N ILE A 242 1.16 30.96 -43.08
CA ILE A 242 -0.26 31.17 -42.89
C ILE A 242 -0.47 32.14 -41.71
N LYS A 243 -1.20 33.23 -41.96
CA LYS A 243 -1.62 34.19 -40.94
C LYS A 243 -3.08 33.95 -40.57
N THR A 244 -3.38 34.14 -39.29
CA THR A 244 -4.72 34.06 -38.72
C THR A 244 -5.14 35.45 -38.26
N ARG A 245 -6.31 35.91 -38.70
CA ARG A 245 -6.86 37.22 -38.34
C ARG A 245 -7.56 37.12 -36.98
N LYS A 246 -7.16 37.97 -36.03
CA LYS A 246 -7.80 38.09 -34.71
C LYS A 246 -9.11 38.88 -34.81
N PRO A 247 -10.01 38.79 -33.80
CA PRO A 247 -11.26 39.55 -33.75
C PRO A 247 -11.09 41.08 -33.84
N ASN A 248 -9.92 41.60 -33.45
CA ASN A 248 -9.55 43.01 -33.55
C ASN A 248 -8.95 43.41 -34.91
N GLY A 249 -9.04 42.55 -35.94
CA GLY A 249 -8.54 42.81 -37.28
C GLY A 249 -7.06 42.52 -37.52
N GLN A 250 -6.27 42.26 -36.47
CA GLN A 250 -4.81 42.04 -36.55
C GLN A 250 -4.47 40.64 -37.11
N GLU A 251 -3.59 40.56 -38.10
CA GLU A 251 -3.10 39.30 -38.66
C GLU A 251 -1.85 38.79 -37.95
N ILE A 252 -1.88 37.52 -37.50
CA ILE A 252 -0.76 36.90 -36.77
C ILE A 252 -0.41 35.56 -37.40
N ALA A 253 0.86 35.37 -37.69
CA ALA A 253 1.42 34.12 -38.16
C ALA A 253 1.02 32.94 -37.26
N THR A 254 0.38 31.93 -37.83
CA THR A 254 -0.07 30.73 -37.11
C THR A 254 1.13 29.85 -36.79
N LYS A 255 1.43 29.61 -35.50
CA LYS A 255 2.47 28.66 -35.06
C LYS A 255 1.86 27.26 -34.85
N MET A 256 2.60 26.22 -35.22
CA MET A 256 2.32 24.81 -34.94
C MET A 256 3.38 24.23 -34.00
N THR A 257 2.97 23.31 -33.14
CA THR A 257 3.85 22.64 -32.17
C THR A 257 4.13 21.21 -32.64
N TYR A 258 5.41 20.82 -32.67
CA TYR A 258 5.89 19.53 -33.13
C TYR A 258 6.75 18.85 -32.06
N GLU A 259 6.56 17.55 -31.81
CA GLU A 259 7.39 16.80 -30.87
C GLU A 259 8.78 16.57 -31.47
N ARG A 260 9.83 16.86 -30.69
CA ARG A 260 11.22 16.77 -31.15
C ARG A 260 11.60 15.32 -31.47
N ALA A 261 12.34 15.12 -32.57
CA ALA A 261 12.80 13.79 -32.98
C ALA A 261 13.66 13.10 -31.91
N ASP A 262 14.46 13.87 -31.16
CA ASP A 262 15.31 13.41 -30.06
C ASP A 262 14.55 13.13 -28.75
N PHE A 263 13.27 13.52 -28.63
CA PHE A 263 12.41 13.23 -27.47
C PHE A 263 11.32 12.20 -27.80
N LYS A 264 11.03 11.98 -29.09
CA LYS A 264 10.16 10.87 -29.52
C LYS A 264 10.68 9.57 -28.93
N TYR A 265 9.77 8.69 -28.55
CA TYR A 265 10.12 7.37 -28.02
C TYR A 265 10.51 6.39 -29.12
N ALA A 266 10.19 6.70 -30.38
CA ALA A 266 10.46 5.87 -31.54
C ALA A 266 11.09 6.67 -32.68
N ILE A 267 11.95 6.01 -33.46
CA ILE A 267 12.52 6.52 -34.72
C ILE A 267 11.55 6.20 -35.85
N TYR A 268 11.23 7.21 -36.66
CA TYR A 268 10.33 7.12 -37.81
C TYR A 268 11.18 7.24 -39.08
N ASN A 269 10.87 6.45 -40.12
CA ASN A 269 11.59 6.38 -41.41
C ASN A 269 12.93 5.63 -41.37
N LEU A 270 12.95 4.45 -40.72
CA LEU A 270 14.07 3.53 -40.93
C LEU A 270 14.06 3.06 -42.38
N LYS A 271 15.22 2.99 -43.03
CA LYS A 271 15.39 2.36 -44.35
C LYS A 271 16.14 1.03 -44.16
N ASP A 272 15.77 0.00 -44.91
CA ASP A 272 16.56 -1.24 -44.94
C ASP A 272 17.91 -1.02 -45.66
N ALA A 273 18.73 -2.06 -45.74
CA ALA A 273 20.02 -2.00 -46.42
C ALA A 273 19.92 -1.59 -47.90
N ASN A 274 18.73 -1.73 -48.50
CA ASN A 274 18.42 -1.41 -49.89
C ASN A 274 17.76 -0.02 -50.04
N GLY A 275 17.68 0.76 -48.96
CA GLY A 275 17.12 2.12 -48.98
C GLY A 275 15.59 2.18 -48.93
N MET A 276 14.89 1.04 -48.76
CA MET A 276 13.44 0.97 -48.71
C MET A 276 12.92 1.26 -47.30
N PRO A 277 11.85 2.08 -47.14
CA PRO A 277 11.32 2.42 -45.83
C PRO A 277 10.78 1.18 -45.10
N LEU A 278 11.42 0.85 -43.97
CA LEU A 278 10.96 -0.15 -43.01
C LEU A 278 9.62 0.31 -42.41
N LYS A 279 8.61 -0.56 -42.45
CA LYS A 279 7.31 -0.35 -41.75
C LYS A 279 7.46 -0.32 -40.22
N GLU A 280 8.60 -0.77 -39.70
CA GLU A 280 8.86 -1.03 -38.28
C GLU A 280 9.64 0.12 -37.62
N ARG A 281 9.50 0.29 -36.30
CA ARG A 281 10.05 1.44 -35.55
C ARG A 281 11.01 0.97 -34.47
N ARG A 282 12.18 1.61 -34.34
CA ARG A 282 13.12 1.40 -33.23
C ARG A 282 12.86 2.36 -32.08
N LEU A 283 13.17 1.96 -30.85
CA LEU A 283 13.17 2.90 -29.71
C LEU A 283 14.33 3.90 -29.84
N THR A 284 14.09 5.14 -29.42
CA THR A 284 15.16 6.14 -29.27
C THR A 284 15.93 5.94 -27.97
N ASN A 285 17.03 6.65 -27.83
CA ASN A 285 17.83 6.72 -26.60
C ASN A 285 17.00 7.14 -25.38
N VAL A 286 16.10 8.12 -25.56
CA VAL A 286 15.15 8.53 -24.51
C VAL A 286 14.16 7.41 -24.20
N GLY A 287 13.66 6.71 -25.22
CA GLY A 287 12.79 5.55 -25.02
C GLY A 287 13.46 4.42 -24.23
N LEU A 288 14.73 4.14 -24.53
CA LEU A 288 15.53 3.14 -23.82
C LEU A 288 15.84 3.58 -22.38
N LEU A 289 16.22 4.85 -22.16
CA LEU A 289 16.48 5.38 -20.83
C LEU A 289 15.22 5.29 -19.96
N MET A 290 14.08 5.73 -20.49
CA MET A 290 12.79 5.67 -19.80
C MET A 290 12.41 4.23 -19.46
N LEU A 291 12.65 3.27 -20.37
CA LEU A 291 12.40 1.86 -20.13
C LEU A 291 13.25 1.33 -18.97
N VAL A 292 14.56 1.62 -18.96
CA VAL A 292 15.48 1.15 -17.91
C VAL A 292 15.12 1.77 -16.56
N CYS A 293 14.80 3.07 -16.50
CA CYS A 293 14.39 3.76 -15.27
C CYS A 293 13.16 3.13 -14.59
N LEU A 294 12.27 2.45 -15.33
CA LEU A 294 11.14 1.71 -14.73
C LEU A 294 11.59 0.57 -13.80
N PHE A 295 12.80 0.05 -13.99
CA PHE A 295 13.36 -1.10 -13.29
C PHE A 295 14.47 -0.74 -12.30
N LEU A 296 14.67 0.55 -12.03
CA LEU A 296 15.67 1.06 -11.10
C LEU A 296 15.00 1.67 -9.88
N GLU A 297 15.69 1.64 -8.74
CA GLU A 297 15.31 2.48 -7.60
C GLU A 297 15.50 3.96 -7.96
N LYS A 298 14.81 4.85 -7.22
CA LYS A 298 14.76 6.27 -7.55
C LYS A 298 16.14 6.93 -7.64
N ARG A 299 17.02 6.57 -6.69
CA ARG A 299 18.41 7.01 -6.65
C ARG A 299 19.15 6.63 -7.94
N TYR A 300 19.17 5.34 -8.26
CA TYR A 300 19.86 4.83 -9.45
C TYR A 300 19.24 5.31 -10.76
N ALA A 301 17.94 5.55 -10.83
CA ALA A 301 17.32 6.17 -12.00
C ALA A 301 17.82 7.61 -12.23
N SER A 302 18.06 8.36 -11.16
CA SER A 302 18.63 9.72 -11.24
C SER A 302 20.11 9.69 -11.59
N GLU A 303 20.91 8.85 -10.92
CA GLU A 303 22.34 8.66 -11.23
C GLU A 303 22.55 8.19 -12.67
N PHE A 304 21.69 7.29 -13.16
CA PHE A 304 21.74 6.82 -14.54
C PHE A 304 21.46 7.94 -15.55
N ALA A 305 20.46 8.79 -15.28
CA ALA A 305 20.16 9.93 -16.12
C ALA A 305 21.31 10.97 -16.13
N ASP A 306 21.96 11.18 -14.99
CA ASP A 306 23.12 12.08 -14.89
C ASP A 306 24.33 11.53 -15.67
N GLN A 307 24.66 10.24 -15.50
CA GLN A 307 25.81 9.59 -16.14
C GLN A 307 25.63 9.35 -17.65
N THR A 308 24.39 9.30 -18.14
CA THR A 308 24.09 9.31 -19.58
C THR A 308 23.99 10.73 -20.14
N GLU A 309 24.32 11.73 -19.32
CA GLU A 309 24.27 13.16 -19.65
C GLU A 309 22.88 13.59 -20.17
N PHE A 310 21.82 12.90 -19.74
CA PHE A 310 20.46 13.13 -20.24
C PHE A 310 20.00 14.58 -20.05
N PHE A 311 20.41 15.19 -18.93
CA PHE A 311 20.12 16.59 -18.60
C PHE A 311 21.11 17.57 -19.26
N THR A 312 22.39 17.21 -19.37
CA THR A 312 23.46 18.12 -19.82
C THR A 312 23.67 18.13 -21.33
N ARG A 313 23.46 17.01 -22.05
CA ARG A 313 23.45 16.93 -23.54
C ARG A 313 22.42 17.86 -24.18
N ARG A 314 21.52 18.41 -23.38
CA ARG A 314 20.43 19.31 -23.76
C ARG A 314 20.79 20.79 -23.62
N ASN A 315 21.95 21.10 -23.06
CA ASN A 315 22.47 22.45 -22.97
C ASN A 315 22.96 22.91 -24.35
N THR A 316 22.12 23.61 -25.10
CA THR A 316 22.47 24.20 -26.40
C THR A 316 22.67 25.71 -26.24
N LYS A 317 23.31 26.37 -27.21
CA LYS A 317 23.42 27.85 -27.25
C LYS A 317 22.06 28.57 -27.13
N THR A 318 20.97 27.89 -27.50
CA THR A 318 19.59 28.43 -27.53
C THR A 318 18.70 27.98 -26.37
N TYR A 319 19.09 26.96 -25.59
CA TYR A 319 18.28 26.44 -24.48
C TYR A 319 19.14 25.78 -23.40
N LYS A 320 19.00 26.26 -22.17
CA LYS A 320 19.62 25.69 -20.96
C LYS A 320 18.49 25.27 -20.00
N PRO A 321 18.41 23.98 -19.60
CA PRO A 321 17.38 23.53 -18.67
C PRO A 321 17.51 24.24 -17.32
N GLU A 322 16.37 24.65 -16.75
CA GLU A 322 16.34 25.17 -15.38
C GLU A 322 16.37 24.05 -14.35
N GLN A 323 16.76 24.39 -13.11
CA GLN A 323 16.75 23.44 -11.99
C GLN A 323 15.33 22.90 -11.70
N SER A 324 14.30 23.73 -11.88
CA SER A 324 12.89 23.36 -11.79
C SER A 324 12.53 22.29 -12.83
N GLU A 325 12.95 22.46 -14.09
CA GLU A 325 12.72 21.53 -15.18
C GLU A 325 13.42 20.19 -14.92
N VAL A 326 14.70 20.22 -14.52
CA VAL A 326 15.48 19.02 -14.16
C VAL A 326 14.80 18.25 -13.03
N THR A 327 14.33 18.95 -12.00
CA THR A 327 13.60 18.36 -10.87
C THR A 327 12.31 17.69 -11.33
N ILE A 328 11.53 18.36 -12.18
CA ILE A 328 10.28 17.81 -12.74
C ILE A 328 10.57 16.53 -13.53
N MET A 329 11.62 16.51 -14.34
CA MET A 329 11.96 15.33 -15.13
C MET A 329 12.48 14.16 -14.29
N ARG A 330 13.34 14.42 -13.29
CA ARG A 330 13.80 13.39 -12.33
C ARG A 330 12.62 12.71 -11.61
N GLU A 331 11.60 13.49 -11.28
CA GLU A 331 10.36 12.94 -10.72
C GLU A 331 9.60 12.11 -11.74
N ILE A 332 9.37 12.63 -12.95
CA ILE A 332 8.61 11.94 -14.00
C ILE A 332 9.20 10.56 -14.34
N ILE A 333 10.53 10.46 -14.48
CA ILE A 333 11.19 9.18 -14.81
C ILE A 333 11.11 8.14 -13.69
N SER A 334 10.84 8.57 -12.46
CA SER A 334 10.83 7.70 -11.26
C SER A 334 9.44 7.45 -10.66
N VAL A 335 8.37 8.06 -11.20
CA VAL A 335 6.99 7.89 -10.69
C VAL A 335 6.55 6.43 -10.73
N TYR A 336 6.75 5.76 -11.86
CA TYR A 336 6.29 4.38 -12.09
C TYR A 336 7.39 3.34 -11.91
N ARG A 337 8.47 3.68 -11.20
CA ARG A 337 9.56 2.76 -10.89
C ARG A 337 9.08 1.51 -10.15
N MET A 338 9.78 0.41 -10.33
CA MET A 338 9.50 -0.82 -9.61
C MET A 338 9.76 -0.69 -8.11
N ARG A 339 9.13 -1.58 -7.33
CA ARG A 339 9.29 -1.65 -5.87
C ARG A 339 9.87 -3.01 -5.50
N LEU A 340 11.10 -3.01 -5.02
CA LEU A 340 11.80 -4.24 -4.67
C LEU A 340 11.22 -4.90 -3.41
N PRO A 341 11.23 -6.24 -3.33
CA PRO A 341 10.93 -6.95 -2.09
C PRO A 341 12.05 -6.68 -1.06
N LYS A 342 11.66 -6.24 0.13
CA LYS A 342 12.57 -5.98 1.26
C LYS A 342 12.72 -7.25 2.10
N GLU A 343 13.92 -7.80 2.12
CA GLU A 343 14.32 -8.87 3.05
C GLU A 343 14.85 -8.20 4.32
N ARG A 344 14.33 -8.58 5.49
CA ARG A 344 14.68 -7.96 6.77
C ARG A 344 15.67 -8.83 7.51
N MET A 345 16.88 -8.33 7.80
CA MET A 345 17.81 -8.99 8.70
C MET A 345 17.35 -8.89 10.17
N GLN A 346 17.66 -9.92 10.96
CA GLN A 346 17.42 -9.89 12.41
C GLN A 346 18.34 -8.86 13.06
N SER A 347 17.78 -8.05 13.96
CA SER A 347 18.51 -6.95 14.59
C SER A 347 18.06 -6.75 16.03
N THR A 348 19.00 -6.65 16.96
CA THR A 348 18.75 -6.22 18.35
C THR A 348 19.15 -4.76 18.52
N ARG A 349 18.49 -4.08 19.46
CA ARG A 349 18.62 -2.64 19.70
C ARG A 349 18.85 -2.41 21.19
N ASP A 350 19.44 -1.27 21.51
CA ASP A 350 19.59 -0.83 22.89
C ASP A 350 18.23 -0.48 23.55
N ASN A 351 18.25 -0.33 24.88
CA ASN A 351 17.06 0.05 25.64
C ASN A 351 16.57 1.47 25.29
N SER A 352 17.44 2.37 24.82
CA SER A 352 17.05 3.74 24.46
C SER A 352 16.18 3.82 23.21
N ALA A 353 16.24 2.80 22.33
CA ALA A 353 15.56 2.73 21.05
C ALA A 353 14.05 3.03 21.09
N LEU A 354 13.35 2.63 22.16
CA LEU A 354 11.91 2.87 22.30
C LEU A 354 11.61 4.37 22.48
N GLY A 355 12.36 5.05 23.36
CA GLY A 355 12.21 6.49 23.59
C GLY A 355 12.54 7.29 22.34
N LEU A 356 13.56 6.88 21.58
CA LEU A 356 13.91 7.53 20.31
C LEU A 356 12.82 7.36 19.24
N ASP A 357 12.18 6.18 19.17
CA ASP A 357 11.06 5.94 18.26
C ASP A 357 9.83 6.78 18.64
N MET A 358 9.57 6.97 19.93
CA MET A 358 8.53 7.86 20.45
C MET A 358 8.78 9.32 20.03
N LEU A 359 9.98 9.85 20.28
CA LEU A 359 10.35 11.23 19.88
C LEU A 359 10.29 11.42 18.35
N ASN A 360 10.71 10.41 17.58
CA ASN A 360 10.62 10.40 16.12
C ASN A 360 9.18 10.41 15.59
N GLU A 361 8.21 9.91 16.37
CA GLU A 361 6.78 9.98 16.02
C GLU A 361 6.20 11.39 16.31
N LEU A 362 6.67 12.06 17.37
CA LEU A 362 6.20 13.40 17.78
C LEU A 362 6.50 14.51 16.78
N LYS A 363 7.60 14.40 16.01
CA LYS A 363 7.95 15.36 14.94
C LYS A 363 7.07 15.24 13.69
N LYS A 364 6.31 14.16 13.54
CA LYS A 364 5.47 13.92 12.36
C LYS A 364 4.08 14.50 12.59
N CYS A 365 3.56 15.22 11.59
CA CYS A 365 2.19 15.71 11.58
C CYS A 365 1.19 14.55 11.46
N PRO A 366 0.11 14.50 12.26
CA PRO A 366 -1.00 13.58 12.00
C PRO A 366 -1.71 13.91 10.69
N ARG A 367 -2.05 12.87 9.91
CA ARG A 367 -2.75 13.04 8.63
C ARG A 367 -4.08 13.79 8.71
N PRO A 368 -4.95 13.57 9.72
CA PRO A 368 -6.19 14.34 9.89
C PRO A 368 -5.98 15.84 10.06
N LEU A 369 -4.81 16.26 10.59
CA LEU A 369 -4.43 17.67 10.65
C LEU A 369 -3.85 18.13 9.30
N PHE A 370 -2.85 17.41 8.77
CA PHE A 370 -2.16 17.77 7.53
C PHE A 370 -3.10 18.02 6.36
N ASP A 371 -4.13 17.17 6.18
CA ASP A 371 -5.09 17.27 5.07
C ASP A 371 -5.97 18.54 5.15
N THR A 372 -6.02 19.22 6.31
CA THR A 372 -6.74 20.50 6.51
C THR A 372 -5.88 21.74 6.31
N LEU A 373 -4.55 21.59 6.25
CA LEU A 373 -3.62 22.72 6.18
C LEU A 373 -3.52 23.32 4.77
N SER A 374 -3.04 24.56 4.69
CA SER A 374 -2.74 25.21 3.42
C SER A 374 -1.53 24.53 2.74
N PRO A 375 -1.40 24.58 1.39
CA PRO A 375 -0.23 24.02 0.71
C PRO A 375 1.11 24.58 1.23
N ALA A 376 1.15 25.87 1.60
CA ALA A 376 2.32 26.50 2.19
C ALA A 376 2.65 25.89 3.56
N ASP A 377 1.66 25.71 4.43
CA ASP A 377 1.84 25.08 5.74
C ASP A 377 2.18 23.58 5.64
N GLN A 378 1.62 22.87 4.65
CA GLN A 378 1.97 21.48 4.35
C GLN A 378 3.44 21.34 3.93
N ASN A 379 3.98 22.33 3.22
CA ASN A 379 5.38 22.33 2.80
C ASN A 379 6.35 22.49 3.98
N LEU A 380 5.94 23.06 5.11
CA LEU A 380 6.77 23.14 6.32
C LEU A 380 7.09 21.76 6.93
N PHE A 381 6.33 20.72 6.60
CA PHE A 381 6.59 19.33 7.02
C PHE A 381 7.48 18.57 6.04
N ARG A 382 8.03 19.24 5.03
CA ARG A 382 8.98 18.67 4.07
C ARG A 382 10.38 19.10 4.48
N VAL A 383 11.18 18.17 4.98
CA VAL A 383 12.53 18.44 5.48
C VAL A 383 13.55 18.02 4.44
N ALA A 384 14.49 18.90 4.09
CA ALA A 384 15.60 18.56 3.21
C ALA A 384 16.48 17.50 3.87
N VAL A 385 16.68 16.40 3.17
CA VAL A 385 17.66 15.37 3.44
C VAL A 385 18.99 15.92 2.93
N THR A 386 19.94 16.15 3.84
CA THR A 386 21.30 16.58 3.48
C THR A 386 21.97 15.57 2.53
N GLU A 387 22.79 16.03 1.59
CA GLU A 387 23.38 15.18 0.53
C GLU A 387 24.22 13.99 1.06
N ASN A 388 24.73 14.08 2.29
CA ASN A 388 25.45 12.98 2.96
C ASN A 388 24.52 11.92 3.58
N GLU A 389 23.23 12.22 3.72
CA GLU A 389 22.23 11.30 4.24
C GLU A 389 21.64 10.49 3.08
N ASN A 390 22.24 9.33 2.84
CA ASN A 390 21.77 8.31 1.88
C ASN A 390 20.41 7.68 2.28
N THR A 391 19.36 8.48 2.40
CA THR A 391 17.99 8.02 2.74
C THR A 391 17.03 8.01 1.54
N GLN A 392 17.52 8.28 0.31
CA GLN A 392 16.73 8.29 -0.94
C GLN A 392 15.94 6.98 -1.27
N ASN A 393 16.15 5.90 -0.50
CA ASN A 393 15.47 4.61 -0.64
C ASN A 393 14.19 4.46 0.21
N ASP A 394 13.84 5.45 1.02
CA ASP A 394 12.54 5.45 1.69
C ASP A 394 11.45 6.02 0.77
N GLU A 395 10.30 5.33 0.69
CA GLU A 395 9.14 5.81 -0.08
C GLU A 395 8.61 7.16 0.46
N THR A 396 9.05 7.56 1.65
CA THR A 396 8.74 8.83 2.31
C THR A 396 9.60 10.01 1.81
N ILE A 397 10.67 9.75 1.06
CA ILE A 397 11.61 10.76 0.57
C ILE A 397 11.36 11.06 -0.90
N GLU A 398 10.92 12.29 -1.16
CA GLU A 398 10.62 12.83 -2.48
C GLU A 398 11.53 14.05 -2.73
N ASN A 399 12.29 14.12 -3.83
CA ASN A 399 13.29 15.19 -4.10
C ASN A 399 14.41 15.38 -3.06
N GLY A 400 14.82 14.34 -2.32
CA GLY A 400 15.69 14.57 -1.16
C GLY A 400 14.97 15.39 -0.09
N MET A 401 13.63 15.40 -0.07
CA MET A 401 12.82 15.97 1.00
C MET A 401 12.00 14.86 1.65
N MET A 402 12.13 14.68 2.96
CA MET A 402 11.32 13.73 3.72
C MET A 402 10.01 14.40 4.14
N LEU A 403 8.87 13.78 3.84
CA LEU A 403 7.57 14.23 4.36
C LEU A 403 7.34 13.68 5.77
N MET A 404 7.29 14.57 6.75
CA MET A 404 7.12 14.26 8.18
C MET A 404 5.63 14.03 8.51
N LEU A 405 5.06 12.96 7.97
CA LEU A 405 3.63 12.62 8.10
C LEU A 405 3.44 11.25 8.76
N ARG A 406 2.50 11.16 9.70
CA ARG A 406 2.11 9.88 10.31
C ARG A 406 1.22 9.07 9.37
N ARG A 407 1.50 7.76 9.27
CA ARG A 407 0.72 6.83 8.45
C ARG A 407 -0.45 6.20 9.22
N THR A 408 -0.22 5.83 10.47
CA THR A 408 -1.18 5.16 11.37
C THR A 408 -1.03 5.69 12.78
N ASP A 409 -2.04 5.51 13.63
CA ASP A 409 -1.90 5.76 15.06
C ASP A 409 -1.02 4.68 15.71
N ARG A 410 0.19 5.08 16.13
CA ARG A 410 1.16 4.20 16.80
C ARG A 410 1.11 4.31 18.32
N PHE A 411 0.31 5.25 18.87
CA PHE A 411 0.20 5.44 20.32
C PHE A 411 -0.07 4.13 21.07
N PRO A 412 -1.06 3.30 20.68
CA PRO A 412 -1.39 2.10 21.44
C PRO A 412 -0.21 1.13 21.50
N SER A 413 0.44 0.87 20.36
CA SER A 413 1.60 -0.01 20.30
C SER A 413 2.80 0.51 21.09
N LEU A 414 3.04 1.83 21.09
CA LEU A 414 4.13 2.45 21.84
C LEU A 414 3.85 2.41 23.35
N ALA A 415 2.61 2.65 23.77
CA ALA A 415 2.19 2.59 25.17
C ALA A 415 2.29 1.17 25.74
N LEU A 416 1.80 0.15 25.02
CA LEU A 416 1.95 -1.24 25.48
C LEU A 416 3.43 -1.64 25.56
N ARG A 417 4.24 -1.24 24.58
CA ARG A 417 5.69 -1.48 24.60
C ARG A 417 6.40 -0.76 25.74
N PHE A 418 5.97 0.45 26.09
CA PHE A 418 6.47 1.15 27.28
C PHE A 418 6.17 0.36 28.56
N ILE A 419 4.95 -0.17 28.70
CA ILE A 419 4.54 -0.98 29.85
C ILE A 419 5.39 -2.26 29.94
N ASP A 420 5.55 -2.99 28.84
CA ASP A 420 6.32 -4.24 28.79
C ASP A 420 7.82 -4.00 29.03
N THR A 421 8.45 -3.08 28.29
CA THR A 421 9.91 -2.83 28.36
C THR A 421 10.33 -2.31 29.73
N ASN A 422 9.55 -1.43 30.37
CA ASN A 422 9.85 -0.93 31.72
C ASN A 422 9.28 -1.83 32.82
N GLN A 423 8.72 -3.00 32.48
CA GLN A 423 8.16 -3.96 33.43
C GLN A 423 7.10 -3.37 34.37
N VAL A 424 6.34 -2.38 33.89
CA VAL A 424 5.34 -1.63 34.69
C VAL A 424 4.28 -2.59 35.24
N PHE A 425 3.80 -3.52 34.42
CA PHE A 425 2.87 -4.56 34.83
C PHE A 425 3.62 -5.81 35.25
N LYS A 426 3.34 -6.27 36.47
CA LYS A 426 3.94 -7.48 37.06
C LYS A 426 3.10 -8.70 36.73
N SER A 427 1.78 -8.60 36.81
CA SER A 427 0.86 -9.75 36.76
C SER A 427 0.02 -9.82 35.49
N ILE A 428 -0.44 -8.68 34.95
CA ILE A 428 -1.25 -8.63 33.74
C ILE A 428 -0.35 -8.73 32.50
N ARG A 429 -0.80 -9.48 31.49
CA ARG A 429 -0.13 -9.61 30.19
C ARG A 429 -1.10 -9.28 29.05
N PHE A 430 -0.56 -8.67 28.00
CA PHE A 430 -1.29 -8.34 26.79
C PHE A 430 -1.33 -9.53 25.84
N GLN A 431 -2.44 -9.64 25.09
CA GLN A 431 -2.57 -10.62 24.03
C GLN A 431 -1.61 -10.31 22.86
N VAL A 432 -0.84 -11.31 22.45
CA VAL A 432 0.11 -11.22 21.33
C VAL A 432 -0.19 -12.27 20.26
N HIS A 433 0.04 -11.90 19.01
CA HIS A 433 -0.01 -12.79 17.86
C HIS A 433 1.37 -13.41 17.63
N LEU A 434 1.42 -14.74 17.51
CA LEU A 434 2.65 -15.53 17.43
C LEU A 434 2.87 -16.21 16.07
N GLY A 435 2.03 -15.91 15.09
CA GLY A 435 2.01 -16.53 13.77
C GLY A 435 0.78 -17.41 13.53
N ASN A 436 0.72 -18.03 12.35
CA ASN A 436 -0.31 -18.99 12.00
C ASN A 436 0.27 -20.40 12.04
N TYR A 437 -0.39 -21.30 12.77
CA TYR A 437 -0.08 -22.72 12.80
C TYR A 437 -0.83 -23.43 11.68
N ARG A 438 -0.11 -23.98 10.70
CA ARG A 438 -0.65 -24.81 9.63
C ARG A 438 -0.50 -26.26 10.07
N TYR A 439 -1.62 -26.91 10.39
CA TYR A 439 -1.62 -28.17 11.11
C TYR A 439 -2.18 -29.35 10.34
N LYS A 440 -2.87 -29.12 9.21
CA LYS A 440 -3.41 -30.20 8.38
C LYS A 440 -3.32 -29.87 6.90
N PHE A 441 -2.74 -30.79 6.15
CA PHE A 441 -2.60 -30.74 4.70
C PHE A 441 -3.27 -31.99 4.11
N TYR A 442 -4.19 -31.82 3.17
CA TYR A 442 -4.81 -32.95 2.49
C TYR A 442 -5.37 -32.55 1.14
N GLU A 443 -5.49 -33.51 0.23
CA GLU A 443 -6.06 -33.26 -1.07
C GLU A 443 -7.59 -33.10 -0.99
N LYS A 444 -8.12 -32.11 -1.70
CA LYS A 444 -9.57 -31.90 -1.79
C LYS A 444 -9.98 -31.57 -3.23
N LYS A 445 -11.14 -32.09 -3.63
CA LYS A 445 -11.82 -31.70 -4.87
C LYS A 445 -12.55 -30.37 -4.68
N TRP A 446 -12.37 -29.44 -5.61
CA TRP A 446 -12.92 -28.08 -5.55
C TRP A 446 -13.99 -27.85 -6.62
N ILE A 447 -14.75 -26.76 -6.47
CA ILE A 447 -15.88 -26.44 -7.36
C ILE A 447 -15.50 -26.20 -8.83
N ASP A 448 -14.23 -25.95 -9.12
CA ASP A 448 -13.71 -25.71 -10.47
C ASP A 448 -12.89 -26.89 -11.05
N GLY A 449 -12.72 -27.98 -10.30
CA GLY A 449 -12.01 -29.17 -10.77
C GLY A 449 -12.82 -30.00 -11.77
N ASN A 450 -12.14 -30.54 -12.78
CA ASN A 450 -12.63 -31.69 -13.55
C ASN A 450 -12.31 -32.97 -12.76
N ASP A 451 -13.01 -34.09 -12.98
CA ASP A 451 -12.95 -35.26 -12.10
C ASP A 451 -11.51 -35.74 -11.79
N GLY A 452 -11.00 -35.31 -10.61
CA GLY A 452 -9.63 -35.48 -10.12
C GLY A 452 -9.38 -34.72 -8.81
N LYS A 453 -8.36 -35.12 -8.03
CA LYS A 453 -7.94 -34.45 -6.78
C LYS A 453 -6.91 -33.35 -7.11
N ASP A 454 -7.32 -32.08 -7.11
CA ASP A 454 -6.55 -31.03 -7.81
C ASP A 454 -5.68 -30.09 -6.93
N ARG A 455 -5.91 -30.00 -5.61
CA ARG A 455 -5.13 -29.08 -4.73
C ARG A 455 -5.04 -29.55 -3.28
N VAL A 456 -3.94 -29.18 -2.63
CA VAL A 456 -3.74 -29.29 -1.19
C VAL A 456 -4.59 -28.25 -0.46
N ARG A 457 -5.48 -28.71 0.41
CA ARG A 457 -6.18 -27.87 1.40
C ARG A 457 -5.31 -27.75 2.64
N ILE A 458 -5.05 -26.51 3.03
CA ILE A 458 -4.33 -26.17 4.25
C ILE A 458 -5.36 -25.74 5.29
N LEU A 459 -5.40 -26.43 6.43
CA LEU A 459 -6.07 -25.92 7.63
C LEU A 459 -5.04 -25.20 8.50
N GLN A 460 -5.41 -24.01 8.95
CA GLN A 460 -4.56 -23.17 9.77
C GLN A 460 -5.34 -22.55 10.92
N LYS A 461 -4.65 -22.24 12.01
CA LYS A 461 -5.16 -21.50 13.17
C LYS A 461 -4.20 -20.36 13.52
N GLU A 462 -4.76 -19.20 13.81
CA GLU A 462 -4.01 -18.05 14.34
C GLU A 462 -3.59 -18.37 15.79
N LEU A 463 -2.30 -18.25 16.09
CA LEU A 463 -1.75 -18.53 17.41
C LEU A 463 -1.70 -17.26 18.24
N ASN A 464 -2.37 -17.30 19.39
CA ASN A 464 -2.36 -16.21 20.35
C ASN A 464 -1.62 -16.64 21.61
N GLY A 465 -0.79 -15.76 22.14
CA GLY A 465 -0.11 -15.91 23.42
C GLY A 465 -0.35 -14.72 24.35
N PHE A 466 0.18 -14.83 25.56
CA PHE A 466 0.21 -13.74 26.53
C PHE A 466 1.59 -13.70 27.18
N GLY A 467 2.25 -12.55 27.13
CA GLY A 467 3.61 -12.39 27.64
C GLY A 467 4.16 -11.05 27.18
N ARG A 468 5.28 -10.63 27.75
CA ARG A 468 5.99 -9.45 27.23
C ARG A 468 6.64 -9.81 25.90
N LEU A 469 6.66 -8.88 24.95
CA LEU A 469 7.11 -9.17 23.57
C LEU A 469 8.48 -9.84 23.48
N ASP A 470 9.48 -9.34 24.21
CA ASP A 470 10.84 -9.88 24.14
C ASP A 470 10.93 -11.26 24.83
N GLU A 471 10.30 -11.42 26.00
CA GLU A 471 10.28 -12.67 26.77
C GLU A 471 9.59 -13.81 26.02
N ILE A 472 8.44 -13.51 25.39
CA ILE A 472 7.66 -14.51 24.67
C ILE A 472 8.31 -14.90 23.35
N GLU A 473 8.99 -13.99 22.67
CA GLU A 473 9.70 -14.28 21.42
C GLU A 473 10.90 -15.21 21.65
N VAL A 474 11.67 -14.99 22.73
CA VAL A 474 12.75 -15.90 23.14
C VAL A 474 12.19 -17.29 23.44
N THR A 475 11.11 -17.36 24.24
CA THR A 475 10.49 -18.63 24.60
C THR A 475 9.89 -19.35 23.37
N ARG A 476 9.28 -18.59 22.46
CA ARG A 476 8.73 -19.08 21.18
C ARG A 476 9.82 -19.68 20.31
N ASN A 477 10.95 -19.00 20.15
CA ASN A 477 12.06 -19.51 19.34
C ASN A 477 12.70 -20.76 19.98
N ASN A 478 12.81 -20.80 21.31
CA ASN A 478 13.33 -21.97 22.01
C ASN A 478 12.40 -23.19 21.90
N LYS A 479 11.07 -23.00 21.98
CA LYS A 479 10.10 -24.10 21.94
C LYS A 479 9.70 -24.52 20.53
N TRP A 480 9.58 -23.56 19.60
CA TRP A 480 9.03 -23.79 18.27
C TRP A 480 10.05 -23.53 17.16
N GLY A 481 11.32 -23.28 17.46
CA GLY A 481 12.35 -22.92 16.47
C GLY A 481 12.37 -23.85 15.26
N ASP A 482 12.31 -25.17 15.48
CA ASP A 482 12.30 -26.18 14.41
C ASP A 482 10.96 -26.27 13.66
N LEU A 483 9.86 -25.88 14.32
CA LEU A 483 8.52 -25.81 13.73
C LEU A 483 8.31 -24.49 12.95
N ILE A 484 9.10 -23.45 13.22
CA ILE A 484 8.99 -22.15 12.56
C ILE A 484 9.64 -22.24 11.19
N ARG A 485 8.81 -22.15 10.15
CA ARG A 485 9.31 -22.19 8.77
C ARG A 485 9.81 -20.82 8.33
N LYS A 486 11.14 -20.69 8.27
CA LYS A 486 11.84 -19.49 7.83
C LYS A 486 11.39 -19.04 6.44
N ILE A 487 11.17 -17.73 6.27
CA ILE A 487 10.71 -17.12 5.01
C ILE A 487 11.66 -17.42 3.83
N ASP A 488 12.95 -17.60 4.12
CA ASP A 488 14.02 -17.79 3.14
C ASP A 488 14.05 -19.20 2.51
N GLN A 489 13.26 -20.15 3.01
CA GLN A 489 13.14 -21.51 2.46
C GLN A 489 11.69 -21.87 2.07
N PRO A 490 11.06 -21.14 1.14
CA PRO A 490 9.69 -21.43 0.73
C PRO A 490 9.64 -22.67 -0.17
N ARG A 491 9.44 -23.84 0.44
CA ARG A 491 9.01 -25.07 -0.27
C ARG A 491 7.54 -24.98 -0.73
N GLU A 492 7.11 -25.81 -1.67
CA GLU A 492 5.67 -25.98 -1.97
C GLU A 492 5.00 -26.80 -0.86
N ASP A 493 3.79 -26.41 -0.44
CA ASP A 493 2.99 -27.19 0.51
C ASP A 493 2.32 -28.35 -0.22
N THR A 494 2.78 -29.58 0.05
CA THR A 494 2.22 -30.85 -0.44
C THR A 494 1.29 -31.47 0.61
N PHE A 495 0.55 -32.53 0.25
CA PHE A 495 -0.25 -33.28 1.22
C PHE A 495 0.61 -33.99 2.29
N GLU A 496 1.89 -34.20 2.01
CA GLU A 496 2.89 -34.78 2.92
C GLU A 496 3.61 -33.73 3.78
N THR A 497 3.28 -32.44 3.61
CA THR A 497 3.94 -31.37 4.36
C THR A 497 3.62 -31.50 5.85
N ALA A 498 4.66 -31.55 6.68
CA ALA A 498 4.53 -31.59 8.12
C ALA A 498 3.93 -30.27 8.68
N PRO A 499 3.22 -30.30 9.80
CA PRO A 499 2.74 -29.11 10.49
C PRO A 499 3.85 -28.10 10.78
N TYR A 500 3.58 -26.81 10.62
CA TYR A 500 4.56 -25.76 10.89
C TYR A 500 3.91 -24.42 11.27
N VAL A 501 4.69 -23.54 11.89
CA VAL A 501 4.31 -22.17 12.23
C VAL A 501 4.90 -21.20 11.22
N THR A 502 4.11 -20.24 10.74
CA THR A 502 4.62 -19.17 9.87
C THR A 502 5.58 -18.27 10.63
N ASP A 503 6.71 -17.94 10.02
CA ASP A 503 7.73 -17.04 10.57
C ASP A 503 7.24 -15.58 10.64
N HIS A 504 6.70 -15.21 11.81
CA HIS A 504 6.25 -13.88 12.18
C HIS A 504 6.73 -13.56 13.59
N HIS A 505 7.47 -12.47 13.78
CA HIS A 505 7.79 -11.97 15.11
C HIS A 505 6.53 -11.68 15.92
N ALA A 506 6.59 -11.89 17.24
CA ALA A 506 5.50 -11.56 18.14
C ALA A 506 5.09 -10.08 18.01
N THR A 507 3.79 -9.83 17.91
CA THR A 507 3.21 -8.48 17.86
C THR A 507 1.92 -8.41 18.67
N TYR A 508 1.62 -7.27 19.32
CA TYR A 508 0.35 -7.08 20.01
C TYR A 508 -0.85 -7.32 19.09
N LEU A 509 -1.83 -8.08 19.58
CA LEU A 509 -3.04 -8.41 18.83
C LEU A 509 -4.19 -7.48 19.24
N PHE A 510 -4.41 -6.44 18.43
CA PHE A 510 -5.56 -5.54 18.62
C PHE A 510 -6.79 -6.06 17.88
N ASN A 511 -7.88 -6.27 18.62
CA ASN A 511 -9.16 -6.68 18.05
C ASN A 511 -10.17 -5.52 18.14
N ASN A 512 -10.50 -4.90 17.00
CA ASN A 512 -11.45 -3.78 16.91
C ASN A 512 -11.20 -2.64 17.93
N ASN A 513 -9.96 -2.13 17.98
CA ASN A 513 -9.50 -1.11 18.94
C ASN A 513 -9.59 -1.55 20.42
N ARG A 514 -9.35 -2.83 20.69
CA ARG A 514 -9.26 -3.39 22.04
C ARG A 514 -8.04 -4.31 22.14
N ILE A 515 -7.52 -4.46 23.35
CA ILE A 515 -6.43 -5.38 23.68
C ILE A 515 -6.90 -6.36 24.76
N GLY A 516 -6.64 -7.65 24.55
CA GLY A 516 -7.00 -8.71 25.49
C GLY A 516 -6.01 -8.77 26.65
N LEU A 517 -6.51 -9.00 27.86
CA LEU A 517 -5.72 -9.10 29.09
C LEU A 517 -5.85 -10.48 29.73
N LEU A 518 -4.75 -10.98 30.31
CA LEU A 518 -4.71 -12.22 31.08
C LEU A 518 -3.80 -12.07 32.31
N TRP A 519 -4.19 -12.66 33.43
CA TRP A 519 -3.37 -12.82 34.65
C TRP A 519 -3.78 -14.11 35.38
N ASN A 520 -2.97 -14.56 36.34
CA ASN A 520 -3.30 -15.70 37.18
C ASN A 520 -4.22 -15.29 38.35
N THR A 521 -5.21 -16.11 38.65
CA THR A 521 -6.09 -16.01 39.83
C THR A 521 -6.03 -17.32 40.62
N GLN A 522 -6.67 -17.39 41.80
CA GLN A 522 -6.75 -18.63 42.58
C GLN A 522 -7.42 -19.77 41.79
N ASP A 523 -8.45 -19.44 41.01
CA ASP A 523 -9.26 -20.43 40.27
C ASP A 523 -8.78 -20.65 38.82
N HIS A 524 -7.91 -19.78 38.29
CA HIS A 524 -7.47 -19.81 36.90
C HIS A 524 -5.99 -19.46 36.77
N ILE A 525 -5.15 -20.49 36.65
CA ILE A 525 -3.70 -20.39 36.46
C ILE A 525 -3.38 -20.77 35.01
N ALA A 526 -3.11 -19.77 34.17
CA ALA A 526 -2.80 -19.97 32.75
C ALA A 526 -1.37 -19.52 32.37
N LEU A 527 -0.79 -18.56 33.09
CA LEU A 527 0.55 -18.05 32.83
C LEU A 527 1.59 -18.85 33.62
N SER A 528 2.53 -19.49 32.95
CA SER A 528 3.73 -20.09 33.55
C SER A 528 4.88 -19.09 33.45
N ASN A 529 5.46 -18.67 34.57
CA ASN A 529 6.51 -17.63 34.61
C ASN A 529 6.13 -16.34 33.86
N GLY A 530 4.85 -15.96 33.90
CA GLY A 530 4.34 -14.76 33.21
C GLY A 530 4.15 -14.91 31.70
N ILE A 531 4.24 -16.13 31.16
CA ILE A 531 4.09 -16.43 29.73
C ILE A 531 3.03 -17.52 29.53
N TYR A 532 2.17 -17.33 28.54
CA TYR A 532 1.31 -18.35 27.95
C TYR A 532 1.67 -18.52 26.47
N LEU A 533 2.08 -19.74 26.12
CA LEU A 533 2.21 -20.20 24.74
C LEU A 533 1.22 -21.35 24.53
N PRO A 534 0.43 -21.36 23.44
CA PRO A 534 -0.47 -22.45 23.14
C PRO A 534 0.31 -23.75 22.91
N SER A 535 -0.22 -24.89 23.36
CA SER A 535 0.37 -26.18 23.02
C SER A 535 0.15 -26.48 21.54
N LEU A 536 1.22 -26.76 20.80
CA LEU A 536 1.20 -26.98 19.36
C LEU A 536 1.22 -28.45 18.94
N LEU A 537 1.33 -29.41 19.89
CA LEU A 537 1.03 -30.85 19.77
C LEU A 537 1.76 -31.64 20.87
N GLU A 538 1.11 -32.67 21.44
CA GLU A 538 1.76 -33.91 21.90
C GLU A 538 0.71 -35.03 22.11
N LYS A 539 0.71 -36.04 21.24
CA LYS A 539 0.50 -37.44 21.64
C LYS A 539 1.48 -38.30 20.85
N ASN A 540 2.75 -38.27 21.24
CA ASN A 540 3.59 -39.46 21.18
C ASN A 540 3.08 -40.49 22.21
N ARG A 541 1.80 -40.87 22.13
CA ARG A 541 1.34 -42.14 22.68
C ARG A 541 1.56 -43.15 21.56
N ILE A 542 2.27 -44.22 21.86
CA ILE A 542 2.11 -45.46 21.11
C ILE A 542 0.65 -45.85 21.30
N LEU A 543 -0.20 -45.46 20.35
CA LEU A 543 -1.60 -45.87 20.33
C LEU A 543 -1.63 -47.37 20.05
N SER A 544 -2.39 -48.10 20.85
CA SER A 544 -2.73 -49.49 20.55
C SER A 544 -3.38 -49.58 19.16
N GLU A 545 -3.33 -50.74 18.49
CA GLU A 545 -3.94 -50.88 17.16
C GLU A 545 -5.44 -50.54 17.16
N ASP A 546 -6.13 -50.81 18.27
CA ASP A 546 -7.55 -50.47 18.45
C ASP A 546 -7.80 -48.96 18.61
N GLU A 547 -6.87 -48.22 19.23
CA GLU A 547 -6.94 -46.76 19.31
C GLU A 547 -6.63 -46.09 17.97
N LYS A 548 -5.71 -46.65 17.17
CA LYS A 548 -5.46 -46.20 15.79
C LYS A 548 -6.71 -46.36 14.91
N LEU A 549 -7.48 -47.43 15.12
CA LEU A 549 -8.71 -47.70 14.37
C LEU A 549 -9.88 -46.78 14.76
N LYS A 550 -9.91 -46.30 16.02
CA LYS A 550 -10.86 -45.26 16.47
C LYS A 550 -10.47 -43.86 15.97
N ASP A 551 -9.19 -43.49 16.03
CA ASP A 551 -8.69 -42.20 15.50
C ASP A 551 -8.90 -42.07 13.98
N LEU A 552 -8.85 -43.19 13.24
CA LEU A 552 -9.17 -43.21 11.81
C LEU A 552 -10.63 -42.87 11.49
N LYS A 553 -11.56 -43.12 12.42
CA LYS A 553 -12.99 -42.81 12.28
C LYS A 553 -13.35 -41.41 12.80
N ASP A 554 -12.60 -40.87 13.75
CA ASP A 554 -12.85 -39.56 14.40
C ASP A 554 -12.13 -38.36 13.73
N GLN A 555 -12.06 -38.34 12.38
CA GLN A 555 -11.34 -37.30 11.60
C GLN A 555 -11.90 -35.85 11.67
N HIS A 556 -12.63 -35.48 12.72
CA HIS A 556 -13.16 -34.13 12.94
C HIS A 556 -12.67 -33.42 14.21
N GLY A 557 -11.84 -34.05 15.04
CA GLY A 557 -11.15 -33.40 16.17
C GLY A 557 -9.69 -33.85 16.26
N ASN A 558 -8.84 -33.03 16.90
CA ASN A 558 -7.45 -33.33 17.31
C ASN A 558 -6.34 -32.90 16.33
N GLY A 559 -5.60 -31.86 16.74
CA GLY A 559 -4.53 -31.18 15.99
C GLY A 559 -4.65 -29.65 15.98
N ILE A 560 -5.77 -29.10 16.47
CA ILE A 560 -6.00 -27.66 16.56
C ILE A 560 -5.35 -27.15 17.85
N ALA A 561 -4.34 -26.27 17.74
CA ALA A 561 -3.72 -25.64 18.90
C ALA A 561 -4.78 -24.98 19.81
N GLU A 562 -4.78 -25.24 21.11
CA GLU A 562 -5.71 -24.61 22.05
C GLU A 562 -5.18 -23.24 22.47
N CYS A 563 -6.00 -22.20 22.26
CA CYS A 563 -5.64 -20.83 22.65
C CYS A 563 -6.59 -20.41 23.75
N VAL A 564 -6.03 -19.85 24.83
CA VAL A 564 -6.80 -19.27 25.91
C VAL A 564 -7.43 -17.95 25.46
N GLU A 565 -8.70 -17.76 25.79
CA GLU A 565 -9.40 -16.49 25.60
C GLU A 565 -8.96 -15.47 26.67
N PRO A 566 -8.93 -14.17 26.36
CA PRO A 566 -8.62 -13.16 27.37
C PRO A 566 -9.70 -13.13 28.46
N MET A 567 -9.31 -12.76 29.69
CA MET A 567 -10.24 -12.57 30.80
C MET A 567 -11.11 -11.32 30.59
N CYS A 568 -10.50 -10.26 30.09
CA CYS A 568 -11.21 -9.04 29.73
C CYS A 568 -10.57 -8.30 28.55
N TRP A 569 -11.34 -7.42 27.95
CA TRP A 569 -10.90 -6.50 26.90
C TRP A 569 -10.76 -5.09 27.46
N LEU A 570 -9.58 -4.48 27.28
CA LEU A 570 -9.37 -3.06 27.51
C LEU A 570 -9.48 -2.30 26.19
N SER A 571 -10.25 -1.22 26.18
CA SER A 571 -10.33 -0.36 25.00
C SER A 571 -9.03 0.43 24.81
N VAL A 572 -8.62 0.57 23.56
CA VAL A 572 -7.44 1.36 23.18
C VAL A 572 -7.61 2.85 23.55
N TYR A 573 -8.84 3.33 23.73
CA TYR A 573 -9.14 4.69 24.14
C TYR A 573 -8.97 4.93 25.65
N ASP A 574 -8.84 3.87 26.45
CA ASP A 574 -8.58 3.95 27.90
C ASP A 574 -7.10 3.79 28.25
N ILE A 575 -6.28 3.29 27.31
CA ILE A 575 -4.81 3.24 27.44
C ILE A 575 -4.22 4.63 27.76
N PRO A 576 -4.64 5.75 27.12
CA PRO A 576 -4.19 7.09 27.51
C PRO A 576 -4.39 7.39 29.00
N ALA A 577 -5.52 6.98 29.57
CA ALA A 577 -5.83 7.22 30.97
C ALA A 577 -4.95 6.37 31.90
N ALA A 578 -4.72 5.10 31.56
CA ALA A 578 -3.80 4.23 32.29
C ALA A 578 -2.36 4.78 32.30
N ILE A 579 -1.83 5.16 31.13
CA ILE A 579 -0.50 5.76 31.00
C ILE A 579 -0.39 7.06 31.79
N PHE A 580 -1.42 7.91 31.71
CA PHE A 580 -1.42 9.17 32.44
C PHE A 580 -1.40 8.95 33.95
N LEU A 581 -2.20 8.00 34.46
CA LEU A 581 -2.18 7.64 35.88
C LEU A 581 -0.80 7.11 36.30
N ILE A 582 -0.18 6.24 35.50
CA ILE A 582 1.18 5.74 35.77
C ILE A 582 2.18 6.90 35.89
N HIS A 583 2.11 7.86 34.96
CA HIS A 583 2.98 9.04 34.99
C HIS A 583 2.77 9.89 36.25
N LEU A 584 1.52 10.18 36.62
CA LEU A 584 1.20 10.98 37.80
C LEU A 584 1.69 10.31 39.09
N LEU A 585 1.45 9.00 39.24
CA LEU A 585 1.93 8.24 40.40
C LEU A 585 3.46 8.19 40.45
N HIS A 586 4.12 8.03 39.31
CA HIS A 586 5.57 8.07 39.22
C HIS A 586 6.12 9.44 39.64
N LYS A 587 5.47 10.54 39.23
CA LYS A 587 5.79 11.90 39.68
C LYS A 587 5.58 12.12 41.17
N ASN A 588 4.64 11.42 41.79
CA ASN A 588 4.45 11.39 43.25
C ASN A 588 5.51 10.55 43.99
N GLY A 589 6.58 10.11 43.31
CA GLY A 589 7.69 9.36 43.89
C GLY A 589 7.53 7.85 43.87
N GLN A 590 6.47 7.30 43.26
CA GLN A 590 6.33 5.85 43.13
C GLN A 590 7.26 5.29 42.03
N THR A 591 7.72 4.05 42.20
CA THR A 591 8.38 3.32 41.10
C THR A 591 7.37 2.92 40.02
N PHE A 592 7.84 2.62 38.81
CA PHE A 592 6.95 2.10 37.75
C PHE A 592 6.19 0.84 38.17
N GLU A 593 6.82 -0.05 38.95
CA GLU A 593 6.18 -1.26 39.47
C GLU A 593 5.01 -0.93 40.41
N SER A 594 5.19 0.02 41.34
CA SER A 594 4.13 0.43 42.29
C SER A 594 2.98 1.16 41.57
N ALA A 595 3.32 2.06 40.65
CA ALA A 595 2.33 2.77 39.84
C ALA A 595 1.53 1.79 38.96
N GLY A 596 2.22 0.83 38.34
CA GLY A 596 1.62 -0.24 37.57
C GLY A 596 0.70 -1.14 38.39
N LYS A 597 1.09 -1.52 39.61
CA LYS A 597 0.25 -2.28 40.54
C LYS A 597 -1.08 -1.59 40.80
N THR A 598 -1.08 -0.28 41.04
CA THR A 598 -2.31 0.51 41.24
C THR A 598 -3.25 0.40 40.04
N VAL A 599 -2.70 0.49 38.82
CA VAL A 599 -3.49 0.32 37.58
C VAL A 599 -4.01 -1.11 37.43
N GLU A 600 -3.17 -2.12 37.69
CA GLU A 600 -3.60 -3.52 37.67
C GLU A 600 -4.74 -3.79 38.66
N ASP A 601 -4.67 -3.21 39.86
CA ASP A 601 -5.66 -3.39 40.92
C ASP A 601 -7.01 -2.77 40.52
N ILE A 602 -7.03 -1.59 39.88
CA ILE A 602 -8.27 -0.99 39.33
C ILE A 602 -8.89 -1.90 38.27
N ILE A 603 -8.08 -2.46 37.36
CA ILE A 603 -8.54 -3.36 36.32
C ILE A 603 -9.14 -4.63 36.94
N LYS A 604 -8.42 -5.26 37.87
CA LYS A 604 -8.85 -6.49 38.56
C LYS A 604 -10.10 -6.27 39.40
N ALA A 605 -10.18 -5.17 40.14
CA ALA A 605 -11.36 -4.81 40.93
C ALA A 605 -12.59 -4.63 40.04
N THR A 606 -12.44 -3.92 38.92
CA THR A 606 -13.52 -3.74 37.95
C THR A 606 -13.97 -5.09 37.39
N TYR A 607 -13.03 -5.95 36.97
CA TYR A 607 -13.32 -7.30 36.49
C TYR A 607 -14.08 -8.13 37.54
N ASN A 608 -13.63 -8.11 38.80
CA ASN A 608 -14.26 -8.84 39.89
C ASN A 608 -15.69 -8.37 40.15
N ASN A 609 -15.95 -7.06 40.10
CA ASN A 609 -17.32 -6.53 40.24
C ASN A 609 -18.24 -7.07 39.15
N TYR A 610 -17.78 -7.11 37.89
CA TYR A 610 -18.56 -7.67 36.78
C TYR A 610 -18.76 -9.19 36.93
N GLN A 611 -17.75 -9.93 37.38
CA GLN A 611 -17.89 -11.37 37.65
C GLN A 611 -18.93 -11.63 38.74
N GLN A 612 -18.90 -10.88 39.85
CA GLN A 612 -19.90 -10.98 40.91
C GLN A 612 -21.30 -10.64 40.40
N PHE A 613 -21.43 -9.55 39.62
CA PHE A 613 -22.68 -9.15 39.00
C PHE A 613 -23.28 -10.23 38.09
N LEU A 614 -22.46 -10.79 37.19
CA LEU A 614 -22.90 -11.82 36.25
C LEU A 614 -23.25 -13.12 36.96
N LYS A 615 -22.44 -13.55 37.95
CA LYS A 615 -22.76 -14.71 38.79
C LYS A 615 -24.04 -14.50 39.60
N GLY A 616 -24.28 -13.29 40.10
CA GLY A 616 -25.50 -12.95 40.84
C GLY A 616 -26.76 -13.01 39.98
N ILE A 617 -26.69 -12.54 38.73
CA ILE A 617 -27.81 -12.72 37.77
C ILE A 617 -28.00 -14.20 37.42
N ALA A 618 -26.92 -14.92 37.11
CA ALA A 618 -26.99 -16.34 36.77
C ALA A 618 -27.58 -17.19 37.92
N GLY A 619 -27.18 -16.89 39.16
CA GLY A 619 -27.68 -17.53 40.38
C GLY A 619 -29.05 -17.02 40.85
N GLY A 620 -29.63 -16.00 40.22
CA GLY A 620 -30.93 -15.44 40.58
C GLY A 620 -30.94 -14.57 41.85
N THR A 621 -29.78 -14.18 42.38
CA THR A 621 -29.70 -13.26 43.54
C THR A 621 -29.85 -11.79 43.16
N ILE A 622 -29.69 -11.46 41.87
CA ILE A 622 -29.87 -10.11 41.32
C ILE A 622 -30.92 -10.16 40.22
N THR A 623 -32.11 -9.62 40.51
CA THR A 623 -33.24 -9.55 39.57
C THR A 623 -33.71 -8.12 39.30
N SER A 624 -33.43 -7.20 40.23
CA SER A 624 -33.78 -5.78 40.14
C SER A 624 -32.56 -4.87 40.32
N MET A 625 -32.72 -3.58 40.01
CA MET A 625 -31.69 -2.56 40.31
C MET A 625 -31.46 -2.39 41.82
N ASP A 626 -32.46 -2.65 42.66
CA ASP A 626 -32.37 -2.54 44.12
C ASP A 626 -31.57 -3.70 44.73
N ASP A 627 -31.72 -4.91 44.17
CA ASP A 627 -30.91 -6.08 44.55
C ASP A 627 -29.43 -5.80 44.29
N LEU A 628 -29.11 -5.18 43.14
CA LEU A 628 -27.74 -4.82 42.78
C LEU A 628 -27.10 -3.86 43.79
N GLN A 629 -27.88 -2.86 44.25
CA GLN A 629 -27.44 -1.91 45.27
C GLN A 629 -27.26 -2.58 46.63
N THR A 630 -28.18 -3.47 47.00
CA THR A 630 -28.13 -4.20 48.29
C THR A 630 -26.91 -5.10 48.39
N GLN A 631 -26.48 -5.71 47.28
CA GLN A 631 -25.27 -6.53 47.21
C GLN A 631 -23.96 -5.71 47.23
N GLY A 632 -24.04 -4.38 47.19
CA GLY A 632 -22.87 -3.49 47.27
C GLY A 632 -21.92 -3.59 46.06
N ILE A 633 -22.39 -4.10 44.91
CA ILE A 633 -21.55 -4.29 43.73
C ILE A 633 -21.35 -2.95 43.03
N GLY A 634 -20.10 -2.48 42.96
CA GLY A 634 -19.72 -1.18 42.41
C GLY A 634 -19.74 -1.09 40.88
N ILE A 635 -20.91 -1.24 40.23
CA ILE A 635 -21.10 -1.03 38.79
C ILE A 635 -22.09 0.12 38.55
N LYS A 636 -21.72 1.07 37.67
CA LYS A 636 -22.60 2.18 37.32
C LYS A 636 -23.75 1.70 36.42
N PRO A 637 -24.99 2.19 36.59
CA PRO A 637 -26.13 1.79 35.73
C PRO A 637 -25.92 2.08 34.24
N CYS A 638 -25.11 3.08 33.88
CA CYS A 638 -24.80 3.37 32.48
C CYS A 638 -23.90 2.31 31.82
N ASP A 639 -23.10 1.60 32.62
CA ASP A 639 -22.07 0.65 32.16
C ASP A 639 -22.61 -0.79 32.03
N ILE A 640 -23.79 -1.07 32.60
CA ILE A 640 -24.47 -2.36 32.48
C ILE A 640 -24.89 -2.61 31.01
N PRO A 641 -24.65 -3.82 30.46
CA PRO A 641 -25.12 -4.18 29.13
C PRO A 641 -26.62 -3.90 28.95
N VAL A 642 -26.99 -3.23 27.85
CA VAL A 642 -28.35 -2.70 27.62
C VAL A 642 -29.45 -3.73 27.91
N LYS A 643 -29.27 -4.98 27.47
CA LYS A 643 -30.24 -6.06 27.70
C LYS A 643 -30.41 -6.41 29.19
N LEU A 644 -29.30 -6.52 29.93
CA LEU A 644 -29.34 -6.79 31.37
C LEU A 644 -29.94 -5.60 32.12
N ARG A 645 -29.63 -4.37 31.68
CA ARG A 645 -30.26 -3.18 32.25
C ARG A 645 -31.76 -3.11 31.99
N GLU A 646 -32.23 -3.50 30.81
CA GLU A 646 -33.67 -3.58 30.52
C GLU A 646 -34.38 -4.60 31.41
N TYR A 647 -33.72 -5.75 31.66
CA TYR A 647 -34.19 -6.78 32.58
C TYR A 647 -34.32 -6.26 34.02
N LEU A 648 -33.25 -5.66 34.57
CA LEU A 648 -33.24 -5.11 35.93
C LEU A 648 -34.27 -3.98 36.15
N ASN A 649 -34.70 -3.32 35.06
CA ASN A 649 -35.74 -2.29 35.08
C ASN A 649 -37.16 -2.84 34.80
N GLY A 650 -37.34 -4.16 34.67
CA GLY A 650 -38.63 -4.80 34.46
C GLY A 650 -39.28 -4.52 33.09
N LYS A 651 -38.52 -4.14 32.06
CA LYS A 651 -39.10 -3.82 30.73
C LYS A 651 -39.55 -5.07 29.98
N GLN A 652 -40.85 -5.21 29.75
CA GLN A 652 -41.40 -6.23 28.85
C GLN A 652 -41.20 -5.84 27.38
N THR A 653 -40.62 -6.74 26.57
CA THR A 653 -40.34 -6.50 25.14
C THR A 653 -41.11 -7.47 24.26
N ASN A 654 -41.89 -6.97 23.29
CA ASN A 654 -42.57 -7.82 22.31
C ASN A 654 -41.63 -8.15 21.12
N ILE A 655 -41.01 -9.31 21.20
CA ILE A 655 -39.93 -9.73 20.30
C ILE A 655 -40.42 -9.96 18.86
N LYS A 656 -41.66 -10.43 18.69
CA LYS A 656 -42.24 -10.67 17.37
C LYS A 656 -42.51 -9.36 16.63
N GLU A 657 -43.02 -8.34 17.33
CA GLU A 657 -43.18 -6.99 16.77
C GLU A 657 -41.83 -6.37 16.39
N ASP A 658 -40.84 -6.44 17.28
CA ASP A 658 -39.49 -5.91 17.04
C ASP A 658 -38.80 -6.60 15.84
N PHE A 659 -38.96 -7.92 15.70
CA PHE A 659 -38.43 -8.68 14.57
C PHE A 659 -39.01 -8.19 13.25
N VAL A 660 -40.32 -8.01 13.17
CA VAL A 660 -41.00 -7.57 11.94
C VAL A 660 -40.58 -6.15 11.56
N TYR A 661 -40.54 -5.24 12.53
CA TYR A 661 -40.11 -3.87 12.31
C TYR A 661 -38.66 -3.79 11.81
N LEU A 662 -37.73 -4.41 12.55
CA LEU A 662 -36.30 -4.41 12.20
C LEU A 662 -36.01 -5.19 10.90
N GLY A 663 -36.79 -6.22 10.60
CA GLY A 663 -36.72 -6.96 9.35
C GLY A 663 -37.11 -6.11 8.15
N TYR A 664 -38.20 -5.33 8.27
CA TYR A 664 -38.65 -4.42 7.22
C TYR A 664 -37.72 -3.22 7.02
N GLU A 665 -37.25 -2.59 8.11
CA GLU A 665 -36.20 -1.55 8.07
C GLU A 665 -34.95 -2.05 7.33
N ARG A 666 -34.52 -3.28 7.61
CA ARG A 666 -33.38 -3.90 6.91
C ARG A 666 -33.63 -4.09 5.42
N LEU A 667 -34.85 -4.45 4.99
CA LEU A 667 -35.19 -4.56 3.56
C LEU A 667 -35.11 -3.22 2.85
N LEU A 668 -35.61 -2.14 3.47
CA LEU A 668 -35.53 -0.78 2.93
C LEU A 668 -34.08 -0.32 2.82
N ASP A 669 -33.29 -0.47 3.88
CA ASP A 669 -31.87 -0.14 3.88
C ASP A 669 -31.09 -0.92 2.80
N MET A 670 -31.37 -2.22 2.65
CA MET A 670 -30.78 -3.04 1.58
C MET A 670 -31.16 -2.54 0.18
N TYR A 671 -32.42 -2.15 -0.03
CA TYR A 671 -32.90 -1.61 -1.30
C TYR A 671 -32.22 -0.27 -1.63
N GLU A 672 -32.20 0.68 -0.69
CA GLU A 672 -31.56 1.98 -0.88
C GLU A 672 -30.05 1.86 -1.11
N ARG A 673 -29.36 1.00 -0.36
CA ARG A 673 -27.92 0.73 -0.57
C ARG A 673 -27.67 0.15 -1.95
N ASN A 674 -28.55 -0.74 -2.43
CA ASN A 674 -28.43 -1.34 -3.76
C ASN A 674 -28.65 -0.29 -4.87
N GLU A 675 -29.64 0.60 -4.73
CA GLU A 675 -29.87 1.70 -5.69
C GLU A 675 -28.68 2.65 -5.76
N LYS A 676 -28.23 3.16 -4.60
CA LYS A 676 -27.04 4.04 -4.54
C LYS A 676 -25.81 3.39 -5.15
N ARG A 677 -25.63 2.08 -4.97
CA ARG A 677 -24.53 1.30 -5.55
C ARG A 677 -24.68 1.11 -7.06
N LEU A 678 -25.87 0.84 -7.56
CA LEU A 678 -26.16 0.71 -8.99
C LEU A 678 -25.90 2.03 -9.72
N GLU A 679 -26.42 3.15 -9.20
CA GLU A 679 -26.21 4.49 -9.75
C GLU A 679 -24.74 4.90 -9.74
N ARG A 680 -24.02 4.63 -8.64
CA ARG A 680 -22.58 4.89 -8.55
C ARG A 680 -21.81 4.06 -9.56
N PHE A 681 -22.08 2.76 -9.65
CA PHE A 681 -21.37 1.88 -10.58
C PHE A 681 -21.62 2.26 -12.05
N GLN A 682 -22.85 2.65 -12.42
CA GLN A 682 -23.15 3.12 -13.77
C GLN A 682 -22.34 4.38 -14.11
N ARG A 683 -22.30 5.38 -13.21
CA ARG A 683 -21.49 6.59 -13.39
C ARG A 683 -20.00 6.28 -13.50
N ASP A 684 -19.50 5.39 -12.66
CA ASP A 684 -18.10 4.96 -12.66
C ASP A 684 -17.77 4.23 -13.98
N ASN A 685 -18.67 3.38 -14.48
CA ASN A 685 -18.53 2.65 -15.73
C ASN A 685 -18.58 3.56 -16.97
N ASP A 686 -19.48 4.54 -16.99
CA ASP A 686 -19.55 5.55 -18.05
C ASP A 686 -18.29 6.41 -18.09
N THR A 687 -17.81 6.81 -16.91
CA THR A 687 -16.55 7.56 -16.77
C THR A 687 -15.36 6.72 -17.21
N TYR A 688 -15.29 5.45 -16.80
CA TYR A 688 -14.26 4.50 -17.24
C TYR A 688 -14.25 4.31 -18.77
N GLY A 689 -15.43 4.36 -19.39
CA GLY A 689 -15.63 4.40 -20.84
C GLY A 689 -15.12 5.67 -21.53
N SER A 690 -15.11 6.80 -20.82
CA SER A 690 -14.91 8.15 -21.34
C SER A 690 -13.44 8.46 -21.68
N LYS A 691 -13.25 9.33 -22.68
CA LYS A 691 -11.94 9.92 -23.03
C LYS A 691 -11.38 10.85 -21.94
N GLU A 692 -12.22 11.29 -20.99
CA GLU A 692 -11.78 12.16 -19.89
C GLU A 692 -11.17 11.41 -18.72
N ASN A 693 -11.44 10.10 -18.60
CA ASN A 693 -10.76 9.23 -17.66
C ASN A 693 -9.33 9.01 -18.13
N LYS A 694 -8.42 9.67 -17.43
CA LYS A 694 -7.04 9.88 -17.86
C LYS A 694 -6.15 9.49 -16.69
N ILE A 695 -5.27 8.52 -16.92
CA ILE A 695 -4.37 8.02 -15.88
C ILE A 695 -3.54 9.15 -15.26
N GLY A 696 -3.30 9.06 -13.95
CA GLY A 696 -2.57 10.06 -13.17
C GLY A 696 -3.38 11.30 -12.74
N LYS A 697 -4.69 11.37 -13.02
CA LYS A 697 -5.59 12.36 -12.41
C LYS A 697 -6.15 11.84 -11.08
N LYS A 698 -6.36 12.71 -10.09
CA LYS A 698 -7.12 12.37 -8.86
C LYS A 698 -8.49 11.73 -9.10
N ALA A 699 -9.21 12.20 -10.12
CA ALA A 699 -10.53 11.69 -10.50
C ALA A 699 -10.46 10.50 -11.48
N TYR A 700 -9.28 9.90 -11.66
CA TYR A 700 -9.15 8.68 -12.45
C TYR A 700 -9.93 7.55 -11.77
N ILE A 701 -10.79 6.92 -12.55
CA ILE A 701 -11.60 5.79 -12.09
C ILE A 701 -10.99 4.53 -12.69
N ASP A 702 -10.72 3.56 -11.81
CA ASP A 702 -10.25 2.23 -12.16
C ASP A 702 -11.27 1.22 -11.65
N ILE A 703 -11.89 0.48 -12.56
CA ILE A 703 -12.79 -0.62 -12.19
C ILE A 703 -11.90 -1.80 -11.85
N ARG A 704 -12.00 -2.28 -10.60
CA ARG A 704 -11.25 -3.42 -10.09
C ARG A 704 -12.17 -4.64 -9.97
N PRO A 705 -12.15 -5.58 -10.94
CA PRO A 705 -13.04 -6.73 -10.94
C PRO A 705 -12.96 -7.55 -9.65
N GLY A 706 -11.77 -7.76 -9.09
CA GLY A 706 -11.58 -8.52 -7.84
C GLY A 706 -12.39 -7.98 -6.64
N THR A 707 -12.37 -6.65 -6.41
CA THR A 707 -13.13 -6.03 -5.31
C THR A 707 -14.64 -6.16 -5.53
N LEU A 708 -15.09 -5.96 -6.76
CA LEU A 708 -16.51 -6.03 -7.12
C LEU A 708 -17.02 -7.48 -7.14
N ALA A 709 -16.18 -8.43 -7.56
CA ALA A 709 -16.46 -9.86 -7.53
C ALA A 709 -16.58 -10.38 -6.10
N ARG A 710 -15.72 -9.91 -5.18
CA ARG A 710 -15.86 -10.23 -3.75
C ARG A 710 -17.21 -9.76 -3.20
N HIS A 711 -17.63 -8.55 -3.54
CA HIS A 711 -18.95 -8.07 -3.16
C HIS A 711 -20.07 -8.96 -3.70
N ILE A 712 -20.06 -9.34 -4.99
CA ILE A 712 -21.07 -10.26 -5.53
C ILE A 712 -21.01 -11.61 -4.82
N ALA A 713 -19.82 -12.18 -4.61
CA ALA A 713 -19.66 -13.47 -3.96
C ALA A 713 -20.21 -13.46 -2.53
N ASP A 714 -19.87 -12.44 -1.73
CA ASP A 714 -20.41 -12.23 -0.38
C ASP A 714 -21.94 -12.10 -0.41
N ASP A 715 -22.47 -11.35 -1.37
CA ASP A 715 -23.90 -11.10 -1.50
C ASP A 715 -24.68 -12.32 -2.02
N ILE A 716 -24.09 -13.13 -2.92
CA ILE A 716 -24.64 -14.43 -3.33
C ILE A 716 -24.77 -15.32 -2.10
N MET A 717 -23.68 -15.48 -1.34
CA MET A 717 -23.69 -16.30 -0.13
C MET A 717 -24.69 -15.80 0.91
N PHE A 718 -24.90 -14.49 0.99
CA PHE A 718 -25.88 -13.89 1.89
C PHE A 718 -27.33 -14.29 1.59
N PHE A 719 -27.70 -14.49 0.31
CA PHE A 719 -29.07 -14.84 -0.09
C PHE A 719 -29.32 -16.35 -0.26
N VAL A 720 -28.28 -17.19 -0.33
CA VAL A 720 -28.42 -18.65 -0.40
C VAL A 720 -29.04 -19.18 0.92
N PRO A 721 -30.12 -19.99 0.86
CA PRO A 721 -30.72 -20.57 2.07
C PRO A 721 -29.79 -21.54 2.80
N THR A 722 -29.78 -21.49 4.13
CA THR A 722 -29.00 -22.39 5.00
C THR A 722 -29.69 -23.74 5.21
N ASP A 723 -28.94 -24.73 5.72
CA ASP A 723 -29.52 -26.00 6.14
C ASP A 723 -30.04 -25.97 7.58
N LYS A 724 -31.36 -26.14 7.76
CA LYS A 724 -32.03 -26.10 9.06
C LYS A 724 -31.58 -27.24 9.99
N ASN A 725 -31.16 -28.37 9.43
CA ASN A 725 -30.87 -29.58 10.22
C ASN A 725 -29.40 -29.71 10.63
N ASN A 726 -28.46 -28.98 10.01
CA ASN A 726 -27.02 -29.26 10.18
C ASN A 726 -26.14 -28.02 10.36
N ASN A 727 -26.67 -26.78 10.27
CA ASN A 727 -25.92 -25.52 10.42
C ASN A 727 -24.60 -25.41 9.61
N LYS A 728 -24.37 -26.28 8.61
CA LYS A 728 -23.15 -26.29 7.80
C LYS A 728 -23.25 -25.25 6.68
N VAL A 729 -22.22 -24.40 6.59
CA VAL A 729 -21.99 -23.51 5.44
C VAL A 729 -21.66 -24.41 4.22
N ARG A 730 -22.48 -24.35 3.17
CA ARG A 730 -22.33 -25.21 1.97
C ARG A 730 -21.00 -25.01 1.25
N ILE A 731 -20.51 -23.77 1.18
CA ILE A 731 -19.25 -23.42 0.50
C ILE A 731 -18.14 -23.19 1.53
N THR A 732 -17.06 -23.97 1.43
CA THR A 732 -15.85 -23.73 2.23
C THR A 732 -15.14 -22.43 1.80
N GLY A 733 -14.39 -21.79 2.70
CA GLY A 733 -13.69 -20.53 2.41
C GLY A 733 -12.80 -20.56 1.16
N GLN A 734 -12.18 -21.71 0.85
CA GLN A 734 -11.40 -21.84 -0.38
C GLN A 734 -12.29 -21.91 -1.64
N ASN A 735 -13.41 -22.64 -1.61
CA ASN A 735 -14.40 -22.62 -2.70
C ASN A 735 -14.98 -21.22 -2.90
N PHE A 736 -15.16 -20.44 -1.83
CA PHE A 736 -15.54 -19.04 -1.92
C PHE A 736 -14.48 -18.21 -2.68
N ASN A 737 -13.19 -18.36 -2.34
CA ASN A 737 -12.10 -17.68 -3.03
C ASN A 737 -12.03 -18.05 -4.52
N ILE A 738 -12.21 -19.33 -4.84
CA ILE A 738 -12.26 -19.84 -6.21
C ILE A 738 -13.42 -19.19 -6.98
N MET A 739 -14.62 -19.20 -6.40
CA MET A 739 -15.79 -18.56 -7.01
C MET A 739 -15.56 -17.07 -7.23
N GLN A 740 -15.03 -16.35 -6.23
CA GLN A 740 -14.71 -14.94 -6.33
C GLN A 740 -13.71 -14.66 -7.45
N ALA A 741 -12.65 -15.47 -7.56
CA ALA A 741 -11.61 -15.31 -8.58
C ALA A 741 -12.13 -15.62 -9.99
N ALA A 742 -12.96 -16.65 -10.13
CA ALA A 742 -13.61 -17.00 -11.40
C ALA A 742 -14.59 -15.90 -11.86
N ILE A 743 -15.38 -15.34 -10.93
CA ILE A 743 -16.25 -14.18 -11.22
C ILE A 743 -15.41 -12.97 -11.63
N ALA A 744 -14.29 -12.68 -10.96
CA ALA A 744 -13.43 -11.55 -11.29
C ALA A 744 -12.79 -11.64 -12.69
N GLN A 745 -12.55 -12.87 -13.17
CA GLN A 745 -11.96 -13.16 -14.49
C GLN A 745 -13.00 -13.46 -15.56
N TYR A 746 -14.28 -13.21 -15.29
CA TYR A 746 -15.36 -13.55 -16.21
C TYR A 746 -15.30 -12.75 -17.52
N THR A 747 -15.06 -13.45 -18.64
CA THR A 747 -14.95 -12.90 -20.00
C THR A 747 -16.11 -13.32 -20.93
N GLY A 748 -17.27 -13.65 -20.36
CA GLY A 748 -18.48 -13.99 -21.15
C GLY A 748 -18.75 -15.50 -21.31
N ASN A 749 -17.93 -16.39 -20.75
CA ASN A 749 -18.19 -17.83 -20.76
C ASN A 749 -19.26 -18.22 -19.73
N ILE A 750 -20.54 -18.06 -20.11
CA ILE A 750 -21.68 -18.33 -19.24
C ILE A 750 -21.80 -19.80 -18.84
N VAL A 751 -21.34 -20.74 -19.69
CA VAL A 751 -21.42 -22.19 -19.44
C VAL A 751 -20.51 -22.56 -18.28
N GLN A 752 -19.28 -22.06 -18.27
CA GLN A 752 -18.33 -22.30 -17.19
C GLN A 752 -18.82 -21.70 -15.87
N LEU A 753 -19.36 -20.47 -15.89
CA LEU A 753 -19.93 -19.83 -14.71
C LEU A 753 -21.15 -20.62 -14.17
N ARG A 754 -22.03 -21.09 -15.06
CA ARG A 754 -23.19 -21.91 -14.66
C ARG A 754 -22.75 -23.21 -14.01
N THR A 755 -21.77 -23.88 -14.60
CA THR A 755 -21.21 -25.14 -14.08
C THR A 755 -20.58 -24.93 -12.70
N LEU A 756 -19.81 -23.85 -12.53
CA LEU A 756 -19.18 -23.48 -11.25
C LEU A 756 -20.24 -23.24 -10.16
N LEU A 757 -21.29 -22.48 -10.45
CA LEU A 757 -22.38 -22.19 -9.51
C LEU A 757 -23.22 -23.43 -9.19
N GLN A 758 -23.39 -24.34 -10.15
CA GLN A 758 -24.09 -25.61 -9.94
C GLN A 758 -23.27 -26.57 -9.07
N LYS A 759 -21.96 -26.72 -9.33
CA LYS A 759 -21.03 -27.48 -8.49
C LYS A 759 -20.92 -26.89 -7.07
N GLY A 760 -21.12 -25.58 -6.93
CA GLY A 760 -21.23 -24.90 -5.64
C GLY A 760 -22.60 -24.99 -4.96
N GLU A 761 -23.57 -25.72 -5.54
CA GLU A 761 -24.95 -25.86 -5.05
C GLU A 761 -25.68 -24.52 -4.86
N ILE A 762 -25.37 -23.52 -5.68
CA ILE A 762 -26.01 -22.19 -5.63
C ILE A 762 -27.24 -22.14 -6.54
N ILE A 763 -27.23 -22.90 -7.65
CA ILE A 763 -28.30 -22.96 -8.65
C ILE A 763 -28.64 -24.42 -8.97
N ASN A 764 -29.83 -24.65 -9.56
CA ASN A 764 -30.29 -25.98 -9.98
C ASN A 764 -30.22 -27.02 -8.84
N CYS A 765 -30.50 -26.59 -7.62
CA CYS A 765 -30.57 -27.42 -6.42
C CYS A 765 -31.88 -27.12 -5.67
N GLU A 766 -32.27 -27.97 -4.73
CA GLU A 766 -33.51 -27.80 -3.95
C GLU A 766 -33.63 -26.42 -3.29
N ARG A 767 -32.50 -25.82 -2.90
CA ARG A 767 -32.43 -24.53 -2.21
C ARG A 767 -31.57 -23.55 -2.99
N GLN A 768 -32.02 -23.23 -4.20
CA GLN A 768 -31.33 -22.32 -5.11
C GLN A 768 -31.40 -20.85 -4.68
N HIS A 769 -30.42 -20.07 -5.11
CA HIS A 769 -30.38 -18.63 -4.92
C HIS A 769 -31.60 -17.94 -5.58
N PRO A 770 -32.27 -16.99 -4.88
CA PRO A 770 -33.61 -16.51 -5.24
C PRO A 770 -33.73 -15.84 -6.62
N PHE A 771 -32.67 -15.22 -7.13
CA PHE A 771 -32.73 -14.47 -8.39
C PHE A 771 -31.54 -14.72 -9.33
N MET A 772 -30.66 -15.70 -9.06
CA MET A 772 -29.44 -15.86 -9.87
C MET A 772 -29.75 -16.39 -11.28
N HIS A 773 -30.81 -17.21 -11.43
CA HIS A 773 -31.30 -17.65 -12.74
C HIS A 773 -31.65 -16.46 -13.67
N LYS A 774 -32.19 -15.37 -13.11
CA LYS A 774 -32.51 -14.14 -13.88
C LYS A 774 -31.24 -13.45 -14.37
N VAL A 775 -30.17 -13.46 -13.58
CA VAL A 775 -28.87 -12.90 -13.94
C VAL A 775 -28.22 -13.72 -15.06
N LEU A 776 -28.26 -15.04 -14.97
CA LEU A 776 -27.70 -15.92 -16.00
C LEU A 776 -28.51 -15.83 -17.32
N ALA A 777 -29.83 -15.64 -17.23
CA ALA A 777 -30.70 -15.47 -18.40
C ALA A 777 -30.36 -14.22 -19.24
N THR A 778 -29.78 -13.17 -18.65
CA THR A 778 -29.36 -11.98 -19.42
C THR A 778 -28.10 -12.21 -20.27
N LYS A 779 -27.46 -13.38 -20.18
CA LYS A 779 -26.24 -13.77 -20.93
C LYS A 779 -25.17 -12.66 -20.94
N PRO A 780 -24.68 -12.22 -19.76
CA PRO A 780 -23.70 -11.13 -19.68
C PRO A 780 -22.40 -11.50 -20.42
N CYS A 781 -21.90 -10.59 -21.26
CA CYS A 781 -20.70 -10.81 -22.09
C CYS A 781 -19.37 -10.36 -21.44
N SER A 782 -19.43 -9.67 -20.30
CA SER A 782 -18.25 -9.17 -19.57
C SER A 782 -18.51 -9.13 -18.06
N PHE A 783 -17.47 -8.91 -17.27
CA PHE A 783 -17.61 -8.75 -15.82
C PHE A 783 -18.53 -7.56 -15.45
N ALA A 784 -18.35 -6.40 -16.11
CA ALA A 784 -19.17 -5.22 -15.84
C ALA A 784 -20.66 -5.45 -16.18
N ALA A 785 -20.94 -6.21 -17.26
CA ALA A 785 -22.29 -6.61 -17.62
C ALA A 785 -22.89 -7.56 -16.57
N LEU A 786 -22.11 -8.54 -16.10
CA LEU A 786 -22.52 -9.47 -15.04
C LEU A 786 -22.86 -8.72 -13.74
N TYR A 787 -22.01 -7.79 -13.31
CA TYR A 787 -22.22 -6.99 -12.11
C TYR A 787 -23.48 -6.12 -12.21
N THR A 788 -23.71 -5.48 -13.36
CA THR A 788 -24.92 -4.70 -13.61
C THR A 788 -26.18 -5.56 -13.60
N ALA A 789 -26.14 -6.73 -14.26
CA ALA A 789 -27.26 -7.68 -14.29
C ALA A 789 -27.61 -8.18 -12.88
N TYR A 790 -26.60 -8.48 -12.06
CA TYR A 790 -26.77 -8.89 -10.67
C TYR A 790 -27.47 -7.82 -9.83
N LEU A 791 -26.98 -6.57 -9.84
CA LEU A 791 -27.60 -5.47 -9.08
C LEU A 791 -29.03 -5.16 -9.52
N LYS A 792 -29.33 -5.26 -10.83
CA LYS A 792 -30.69 -5.09 -11.36
C LYS A 792 -31.64 -6.21 -10.90
N ALA A 793 -31.16 -7.46 -10.91
CA ALA A 793 -31.94 -8.60 -10.43
C ALA A 793 -32.23 -8.51 -8.92
N LYS A 794 -31.22 -8.13 -8.12
CA LYS A 794 -31.37 -7.86 -6.68
C LYS A 794 -32.37 -6.74 -6.41
N ARG A 795 -32.29 -5.63 -7.16
CA ARG A 795 -33.26 -4.53 -7.06
C ARG A 795 -34.69 -5.02 -7.27
N ALA A 796 -34.92 -5.78 -8.36
CA ALA A 796 -36.24 -6.30 -8.68
C ALA A 796 -36.77 -7.26 -7.59
N TYR A 797 -35.90 -8.12 -7.06
CA TYR A 797 -36.23 -9.01 -5.96
C TYR A 797 -36.63 -8.25 -4.69
N LEU A 798 -35.82 -7.29 -4.24
CA LEU A 798 -36.11 -6.48 -3.04
C LEU A 798 -37.35 -5.61 -3.23
N ALA A 799 -37.53 -5.00 -4.42
CA ALA A 799 -38.72 -4.20 -4.72
C ALA A 799 -40.01 -5.01 -4.65
N ASN A 800 -39.99 -6.25 -5.14
CA ASN A 800 -41.15 -7.14 -5.08
C ASN A 800 -41.49 -7.49 -3.62
N LEU A 801 -40.48 -7.85 -2.81
CA LEU A 801 -40.67 -8.08 -1.37
C LEU A 801 -41.30 -6.86 -0.70
N ILE A 802 -40.75 -5.66 -0.89
CA ILE A 802 -41.26 -4.42 -0.29
C ILE A 802 -42.70 -4.13 -0.73
N LYS A 803 -43.03 -4.29 -2.02
CA LYS A 803 -44.39 -4.05 -2.54
C LYS A 803 -45.41 -5.00 -1.92
N GLU A 804 -45.04 -6.27 -1.72
CA GLU A 804 -45.91 -7.24 -1.05
C GLU A 804 -46.22 -6.80 0.39
N TYR A 805 -45.23 -6.28 1.14
CA TYR A 805 -45.45 -5.71 2.48
C TYR A 805 -46.25 -4.40 2.47
N GLN A 806 -46.04 -3.51 1.50
CA GLN A 806 -46.79 -2.24 1.41
C GLN A 806 -48.26 -2.43 1.06
N LYS A 807 -48.61 -3.45 0.25
CA LYS A 807 -50.01 -3.82 -0.03
C LYS A 807 -50.75 -4.29 1.23
N ALA A 808 -50.05 -4.91 2.18
CA ALA A 808 -50.61 -5.26 3.48
C ALA A 808 -50.90 -4.01 4.35
N ARG A 809 -50.06 -2.97 4.26
CA ARG A 809 -50.18 -1.71 5.02
C ARG A 809 -51.33 -0.80 4.57
N LYS A 810 -51.69 -0.80 3.28
CA LYS A 810 -52.70 0.14 2.72
C LYS A 810 -54.17 -0.20 3.01
N LYS A 811 -54.48 -1.34 3.66
CA LYS A 811 -55.87 -1.77 3.91
C LYS A 811 -56.52 -1.19 5.18
N THR A 812 -55.78 -0.49 6.05
CA THR A 812 -56.33 -0.01 7.33
C THR A 812 -55.46 1.12 7.93
N ASN A 813 -56.09 2.16 8.49
CA ASN A 813 -55.43 3.33 9.09
C ASN A 813 -55.26 3.25 10.63
N ASP A 814 -55.73 2.18 11.29
CA ASP A 814 -55.64 2.04 12.74
C ASP A 814 -54.36 1.30 13.19
N ILE A 815 -53.59 1.94 14.09
CA ILE A 815 -52.26 1.51 14.57
C ILE A 815 -52.35 0.23 15.43
N LYS A 816 -53.41 0.05 16.22
CA LYS A 816 -53.60 -1.19 17.01
C LYS A 816 -53.92 -2.38 16.11
N THR A 817 -54.72 -2.15 15.06
CA THR A 817 -55.04 -3.15 14.03
C THR A 817 -53.81 -3.48 13.17
N LEU A 818 -52.97 -2.49 12.83
CA LEU A 818 -51.68 -2.66 12.15
C LEU A 818 -50.74 -3.59 12.95
N LYS A 819 -50.58 -3.40 14.27
CA LYS A 819 -49.74 -4.28 15.12
C LYS A 819 -50.18 -5.74 15.09
N LYS A 820 -51.50 -6.01 15.19
CA LYS A 820 -52.07 -7.36 15.07
C LYS A 820 -51.88 -7.97 13.67
N GLN A 821 -51.85 -7.14 12.62
CA GLN A 821 -51.66 -7.56 11.23
C GLN A 821 -50.18 -7.76 10.87
N PHE A 822 -49.26 -7.00 11.48
CA PHE A 822 -47.81 -7.23 11.40
C PHE A 822 -47.40 -8.62 11.95
N VAL A 823 -48.13 -9.13 12.95
CA VAL A 823 -47.95 -10.51 13.46
C VAL A 823 -48.35 -11.57 12.43
N LYS A 824 -49.30 -11.30 11.50
CA LYS A 824 -49.64 -12.23 10.41
C LYS A 824 -48.55 -12.33 9.33
N ASP A 825 -47.79 -11.26 9.10
CA ASP A 825 -46.68 -11.23 8.13
C ASP A 825 -45.33 -11.69 8.71
N TYR A 826 -45.27 -11.95 10.03
CA TYR A 826 -44.11 -12.55 10.70
C TYR A 826 -43.63 -13.82 10.00
N SER A 827 -44.56 -14.72 9.64
CA SER A 827 -44.27 -15.99 8.95
C SER A 827 -43.54 -15.81 7.62
N LYS A 828 -43.83 -14.73 6.87
CA LYS A 828 -43.20 -14.45 5.57
C LYS A 828 -41.80 -13.86 5.72
N LEU A 829 -41.61 -12.92 6.66
CA LEU A 829 -40.26 -12.40 6.97
C LEU A 829 -39.39 -13.50 7.60
N ALA A 830 -39.98 -14.32 8.46
CA ALA A 830 -39.36 -15.48 9.07
C ALA A 830 -38.89 -16.53 8.05
N ALA A 831 -39.59 -16.63 6.92
CA ALA A 831 -39.23 -17.54 5.83
C ALA A 831 -38.02 -17.04 5.00
N LEU A 832 -37.63 -15.77 5.12
CA LEU A 832 -36.48 -15.24 4.38
C LEU A 832 -35.17 -15.77 4.97
N SER A 833 -34.36 -16.43 4.15
CA SER A 833 -33.10 -17.09 4.54
C SER A 833 -32.11 -16.19 5.28
N PHE A 834 -32.07 -14.91 4.93
CA PHE A 834 -31.15 -13.93 5.51
C PHE A 834 -31.70 -13.25 6.78
N LEU A 835 -32.96 -13.49 7.13
CA LEU A 835 -33.60 -13.05 8.37
C LEU A 835 -33.71 -14.26 9.32
N HIS A 836 -32.60 -14.61 9.95
CA HIS A 836 -32.54 -15.75 10.86
C HIS A 836 -33.35 -15.48 12.15
N VAL A 837 -34.52 -16.12 12.24
CA VAL A 837 -35.42 -16.06 13.41
C VAL A 837 -34.84 -16.80 14.60
N ASP A 838 -34.15 -17.92 14.35
CA ASP A 838 -33.64 -18.82 15.39
C ASP A 838 -32.44 -18.25 16.18
N ARG A 839 -32.00 -17.03 15.85
CA ARG A 839 -30.91 -16.38 16.60
C ARG A 839 -31.38 -16.11 18.03
N GLN A 840 -30.54 -16.44 19.01
CA GLN A 840 -30.81 -16.21 20.44
C GLN A 840 -31.24 -14.76 20.77
N LYS A 841 -30.88 -13.76 19.98
CA LYS A 841 -31.36 -12.38 20.19
C LYS A 841 -32.88 -12.20 20.04
N TRP A 842 -33.57 -13.16 19.43
CA TRP A 842 -35.02 -13.22 19.23
C TRP A 842 -35.69 -14.31 20.08
N ALA A 843 -34.95 -15.00 20.95
CA ALA A 843 -35.53 -15.92 21.92
C ALA A 843 -36.39 -15.14 22.93
N GLU A 844 -37.43 -15.78 23.47
CA GLU A 844 -38.30 -15.18 24.50
C GLU A 844 -37.47 -14.71 25.70
N ARG A 845 -37.72 -13.48 26.15
CA ARG A 845 -36.97 -12.80 27.21
C ARG A 845 -37.58 -13.15 28.58
N ASN A 846 -37.55 -14.42 28.95
CA ASN A 846 -37.90 -14.88 30.29
C ASN A 846 -36.69 -14.79 31.25
N GLU A 847 -36.89 -15.13 32.52
CA GLU A 847 -35.83 -15.10 33.54
C GLU A 847 -34.65 -16.01 33.17
N ASP A 848 -34.94 -17.22 32.68
CA ASP A 848 -33.93 -18.20 32.26
C ASP A 848 -33.04 -17.69 31.11
N TYR A 849 -33.63 -16.96 30.15
CA TYR A 849 -32.87 -16.33 29.07
C TYR A 849 -31.82 -15.36 29.62
N TYR A 850 -32.14 -14.59 30.66
CA TYR A 850 -31.21 -13.64 31.26
C TYR A 850 -30.15 -14.33 32.14
N LYS A 851 -30.51 -15.41 32.85
CA LYS A 851 -29.54 -16.29 33.53
C LYS A 851 -28.50 -16.84 32.56
N GLN A 852 -28.96 -17.47 31.47
CA GLN A 852 -28.09 -17.98 30.40
C GLN A 852 -27.34 -16.86 29.65
N LEU A 853 -27.90 -15.65 29.58
CA LEU A 853 -27.20 -14.50 28.99
C LEU A 853 -26.03 -14.06 29.88
N ALA A 854 -26.21 -14.05 31.20
CA ALA A 854 -25.16 -13.72 32.15
C ALA A 854 -24.02 -14.75 32.09
N GLU A 855 -24.32 -16.05 32.05
CA GLU A 855 -23.32 -17.12 31.93
C GLU A 855 -22.49 -17.06 30.63
N ARG A 856 -23.09 -16.55 29.54
CA ARG A 856 -22.39 -16.38 28.26
C ARG A 856 -21.34 -15.27 28.27
N TYR A 857 -21.35 -14.36 29.24
CA TYR A 857 -20.32 -13.34 29.38
C TYR A 857 -19.04 -13.95 30.02
N ALA A 858 -18.34 -14.79 29.25
CA ALA A 858 -17.06 -15.38 29.68
C ALA A 858 -15.93 -14.33 29.71
N THR A 859 -15.89 -13.45 28.71
CA THR A 859 -14.94 -12.32 28.65
C THR A 859 -15.68 -11.00 28.85
N ILE A 860 -15.17 -10.16 29.75
CA ILE A 860 -15.76 -8.86 30.07
C ILE A 860 -15.15 -7.74 29.21
N GLU A 861 -15.98 -6.87 28.64
CA GLU A 861 -15.52 -5.60 28.09
C GLU A 861 -15.48 -4.56 29.21
N LEU A 862 -14.29 -4.05 29.54
CA LEU A 862 -14.17 -3.05 30.60
C LEU A 862 -14.85 -1.74 30.18
N PRO A 863 -15.58 -1.07 31.10
CA PRO A 863 -16.22 0.21 30.80
C PRO A 863 -15.18 1.31 30.61
N HIS A 864 -15.60 2.39 29.95
CA HIS A 864 -14.75 3.56 29.76
C HIS A 864 -14.60 4.38 31.04
N GLY A 865 -13.43 4.98 31.24
CA GLY A 865 -13.22 5.95 32.32
C GLY A 865 -13.01 5.35 33.72
N ILE A 866 -12.64 4.07 33.82
CA ILE A 866 -12.35 3.38 35.10
C ILE A 866 -11.22 4.04 35.90
N PHE A 867 -10.32 4.76 35.23
CA PHE A 867 -9.18 5.43 35.88
C PHE A 867 -9.46 6.88 36.30
N LEU A 868 -10.63 7.43 35.97
CA LEU A 868 -10.91 8.87 36.12
C LEU A 868 -10.75 9.34 37.58
N ASN A 869 -11.32 8.59 38.53
CA ASN A 869 -11.27 8.96 39.95
C ASN A 869 -9.84 8.91 40.48
N ALA A 870 -9.10 7.83 40.20
CA ALA A 870 -7.70 7.70 40.60
C ALA A 870 -6.80 8.78 39.99
N ILE A 871 -7.09 9.21 38.76
CA ILE A 871 -6.40 10.34 38.12
C ILE A 871 -6.67 11.64 38.87
N HIS A 872 -7.93 11.91 39.25
CA HIS A 872 -8.24 13.09 40.06
C HIS A 872 -7.47 13.08 41.38
N ASP A 873 -7.46 11.95 42.09
CA ASP A 873 -6.79 11.83 43.38
C ASP A 873 -5.27 12.00 43.25
N ALA A 874 -4.66 11.41 42.21
CA ALA A 874 -3.24 11.57 41.94
C ALA A 874 -2.84 13.01 41.58
N ILE A 875 -3.68 13.72 40.79
CA ILE A 875 -3.44 15.13 40.45
C ILE A 875 -3.49 16.02 41.70
N MET A 876 -4.43 15.79 42.61
CA MET A 876 -4.59 16.62 43.82
C MET A 876 -3.38 16.58 44.75
N GLN A 877 -2.54 15.55 44.65
CA GLN A 877 -1.30 15.44 45.40
C GLN A 877 -0.14 16.23 44.79
N LEU A 878 -0.26 16.69 43.54
CA LEU A 878 0.79 17.39 42.82
C LEU A 878 0.69 18.93 42.98
N PRO A 879 1.82 19.66 43.01
CA PRO A 879 1.84 21.12 43.05
C PRO A 879 1.07 21.79 41.90
N GLU A 880 1.07 21.19 40.71
CA GLU A 880 0.42 21.68 39.50
C GLU A 880 -1.10 21.82 39.67
N SER A 881 -1.71 21.06 40.57
CA SER A 881 -3.16 21.12 40.85
C SER A 881 -3.61 22.53 41.23
N LYS A 882 -2.78 23.31 41.95
CA LYS A 882 -3.07 24.69 42.36
C LYS A 882 -3.29 25.64 41.18
N ASN A 883 -2.69 25.31 40.03
CA ASN A 883 -2.77 26.10 38.79
C ASN A 883 -3.79 25.53 37.80
N MET A 884 -4.58 24.53 38.22
CA MET A 884 -5.61 23.89 37.41
C MET A 884 -7.01 24.22 37.95
N ASP A 885 -7.89 24.72 37.08
CA ASP A 885 -9.33 24.79 37.34
C ASP A 885 -9.93 23.40 37.06
N ILE A 886 -10.17 22.58 38.08
CA ILE A 886 -10.66 21.19 37.96
C ILE A 886 -12.12 21.12 38.36
N ASP A 887 -12.98 20.73 37.42
CA ASP A 887 -14.40 20.46 37.64
C ASP A 887 -14.63 18.94 37.55
N LYS A 888 -14.86 18.29 38.69
CA LYS A 888 -15.04 16.82 38.77
C LYS A 888 -16.24 16.30 37.96
N GLU A 889 -17.24 17.14 37.67
CA GLU A 889 -18.43 16.72 36.91
C GLU A 889 -18.25 16.89 35.39
N LYS A 890 -17.45 17.87 34.97
CA LYS A 890 -17.29 18.22 33.54
C LYS A 890 -15.99 17.74 32.91
N ASP A 891 -14.94 17.56 33.71
CA ASP A 891 -13.62 17.23 33.19
C ASP A 891 -13.47 15.73 32.92
N ASN A 892 -13.36 15.41 31.64
CA ASN A 892 -12.89 14.08 31.23
C ASN A 892 -11.35 14.01 31.25
N VAL A 893 -10.82 12.78 31.16
CA VAL A 893 -9.37 12.53 31.17
C VAL A 893 -8.61 13.36 30.12
N SER A 894 -9.15 13.51 28.91
CA SER A 894 -8.52 14.32 27.87
C SER A 894 -8.41 15.80 28.26
N GLY A 895 -9.43 16.34 28.94
CA GLY A 895 -9.42 17.68 29.50
C GLY A 895 -8.40 17.81 30.62
N LEU A 896 -8.35 16.85 31.55
CA LEU A 896 -7.39 16.82 32.65
C LEU A 896 -5.95 16.79 32.15
N ILE A 897 -5.63 15.96 31.15
CA ILE A 897 -4.28 15.91 30.55
C ILE A 897 -3.89 17.28 29.98
N LEU A 898 -4.79 17.93 29.25
CA LEU A 898 -4.51 19.25 28.67
C LEU A 898 -4.33 20.34 29.74
N LYS A 899 -5.11 20.30 30.82
CA LYS A 899 -5.00 21.22 31.96
C LYS A 899 -3.71 20.99 32.73
N TYR A 900 -3.39 19.74 33.04
CA TYR A 900 -2.15 19.33 33.71
C TYR A 900 -0.92 19.80 32.94
N PHE A 901 -0.87 19.51 31.65
CA PHE A 901 0.28 19.87 30.81
C PHE A 901 0.46 21.38 30.65
N LYS A 902 -0.63 22.15 30.71
CA LYS A 902 -0.57 23.62 30.77
C LYS A 902 -0.04 24.11 32.11
N ALA A 903 -0.48 23.50 33.21
CA ALA A 903 -0.08 23.84 34.58
C ALA A 903 1.39 23.49 34.87
N SER A 904 1.93 22.43 34.24
CA SER A 904 3.36 22.10 34.27
C SER A 904 4.24 23.08 33.49
N GLY A 905 3.66 24.14 32.91
CA GLY A 905 4.37 25.12 32.13
C GLY A 905 4.93 24.54 30.84
N ASP A 906 4.16 23.71 30.12
CA ASP A 906 4.45 23.25 28.77
C ASP A 906 3.21 23.41 27.84
N ALA A 907 3.35 23.07 26.56
CA ALA A 907 2.28 23.09 25.57
C ALA A 907 2.55 22.06 24.47
N SER A 908 1.51 21.67 23.74
CA SER A 908 1.69 20.79 22.57
C SER A 908 2.49 21.47 21.46
N GLN A 909 2.93 20.67 20.49
CA GLN A 909 3.73 21.13 19.36
C GLN A 909 3.06 22.30 18.61
N PRO A 910 3.84 23.23 18.03
CA PRO A 910 3.34 24.48 17.43
C PRO A 910 2.31 24.26 16.31
N PHE A 911 2.39 23.13 15.60
CA PHE A 911 1.47 22.81 14.52
C PHE A 911 0.03 22.52 14.95
N TYR A 912 -0.21 22.28 16.23
CA TYR A 912 -1.56 22.22 16.79
C TYR A 912 -2.13 23.58 17.16
N GLY A 913 -1.35 24.67 17.11
CA GLY A 913 -1.73 26.01 17.56
C GLY A 913 -2.28 26.91 16.46
N ASN A 914 -2.44 28.20 16.79
CA ASN A 914 -3.00 29.23 15.88
C ASN A 914 -2.09 29.59 14.69
N LYS A 915 -0.81 29.23 14.74
CA LYS A 915 0.15 29.48 13.64
C LYS A 915 -0.27 28.75 12.36
N PHE A 916 -0.84 27.56 12.50
CA PHE A 916 -1.27 26.72 11.37
C PHE A 916 -2.77 26.86 11.17
N LYS A 917 -3.17 27.43 10.03
CA LYS A 917 -4.57 27.65 9.70
C LYS A 917 -5.18 26.41 9.03
N ARG A 918 -6.44 26.12 9.34
CA ARG A 918 -7.16 24.92 8.90
C ARG A 918 -8.32 25.30 7.99
N ASN A 919 -8.55 24.47 6.97
CA ASN A 919 -9.69 24.56 6.07
C ASN A 919 -10.62 23.36 6.27
N TYR A 920 -11.91 23.67 6.31
CA TYR A 920 -12.98 22.68 6.30
C TYR A 920 -14.03 23.11 5.29
N LYS A 921 -14.49 22.16 4.47
CA LYS A 921 -15.57 22.40 3.51
C LYS A 921 -16.84 22.96 4.17
N TYR A 922 -17.10 22.57 5.41
CA TYR A 922 -18.19 23.14 6.21
C TYR A 922 -18.06 24.66 6.35
N LEU A 923 -16.86 25.17 6.63
CA LEU A 923 -16.59 26.60 6.77
C LEU A 923 -16.70 27.31 5.42
N ASP A 924 -16.16 26.72 4.35
CA ASP A 924 -16.27 27.29 3.00
C ASP A 924 -17.73 27.44 2.57
N MET A 925 -18.59 26.46 2.88
CA MET A 925 -20.02 26.52 2.54
C MET A 925 -20.80 27.55 3.37
N MET A 926 -20.31 27.87 4.57
CA MET A 926 -21.09 28.57 5.60
C MET A 926 -20.67 30.03 5.79
N VAL A 927 -19.36 30.30 5.73
CA VAL A 927 -18.80 31.61 6.07
C VAL A 927 -18.60 32.46 4.83
N LYS A 928 -17.98 31.89 3.80
CA LYS A 928 -17.69 32.55 2.52
C LYS A 928 -17.86 31.56 1.35
N PRO A 929 -19.10 31.25 0.95
CA PRO A 929 -19.36 30.33 -0.16
C PRO A 929 -19.07 30.99 -1.52
N GLU A 930 -17.82 31.31 -1.76
CA GLU A 930 -17.33 31.90 -3.01
C GLU A 930 -16.86 30.79 -3.95
N TRP A 931 -17.08 30.99 -5.25
CA TRP A 931 -16.75 30.01 -6.27
C TRP A 931 -15.59 30.51 -7.12
N SER A 932 -14.54 29.70 -7.22
CA SER A 932 -13.43 29.94 -8.14
C SER A 932 -13.76 29.36 -9.51
N TYR A 933 -13.53 30.17 -10.54
CA TYR A 933 -13.74 29.81 -11.95
C TYR A 933 -12.42 29.62 -12.72
N SER A 934 -11.29 29.62 -12.01
CA SER A 934 -9.94 29.43 -12.57
C SER A 934 -9.75 28.05 -13.23
N GLY A 935 -10.45 27.03 -12.73
CA GLY A 935 -10.40 25.66 -13.25
C GLY A 935 -11.43 25.34 -14.36
N PRO A 936 -11.31 24.17 -15.01
CA PRO A 936 -12.27 23.72 -16.02
C PRO A 936 -13.69 23.49 -15.46
N GLN A 937 -13.82 23.26 -14.15
CA GLN A 937 -15.10 23.21 -13.43
C GLN A 937 -15.05 24.19 -12.24
N PRO A 938 -16.15 24.91 -11.94
CA PRO A 938 -16.21 25.78 -10.77
C PRO A 938 -16.04 24.98 -9.48
N SER A 939 -15.23 25.48 -8.57
CA SER A 939 -15.01 24.88 -7.25
C SER A 939 -15.16 25.93 -6.15
N LEU A 940 -15.70 25.52 -5.01
CA LEU A 940 -15.78 26.39 -3.84
C LEU A 940 -14.37 26.80 -3.39
N GLU A 941 -14.18 28.08 -3.08
CA GLU A 941 -12.92 28.64 -2.61
C GLU A 941 -12.63 28.17 -1.19
N LYS A 942 -11.36 27.80 -0.97
CA LYS A 942 -10.88 27.29 0.31
C LYS A 942 -10.43 28.43 1.20
N HIS A 943 -11.07 28.56 2.34
CA HIS A 943 -10.70 29.54 3.36
C HIS A 943 -10.04 28.85 4.55
N TYR A 944 -8.93 29.41 5.03
CA TYR A 944 -8.14 28.87 6.12
C TYR A 944 -8.27 29.76 7.36
N TYR A 945 -8.64 29.16 8.48
CA TYR A 945 -8.89 29.86 9.73
C TYR A 945 -8.01 29.30 10.86
N SER A 946 -7.59 30.16 11.76
CA SER A 946 -6.95 29.80 13.02
C SER A 946 -7.96 29.17 13.99
N ILE A 947 -7.46 28.50 15.02
CA ILE A 947 -8.30 27.84 16.03
C ILE A 947 -9.12 28.87 16.81
N SER A 948 -8.52 30.02 17.12
CA SER A 948 -9.24 31.13 17.77
C SER A 948 -10.38 31.67 16.90
N GLU A 949 -10.15 31.89 15.61
CA GLU A 949 -11.20 32.32 14.68
C GLU A 949 -12.33 31.29 14.60
N MET A 950 -12.00 30.00 14.46
CA MET A 950 -12.97 28.92 14.42
C MET A 950 -13.76 28.78 15.74
N ALA A 951 -13.11 28.99 16.89
CA ALA A 951 -13.77 28.97 18.19
C ALA A 951 -14.74 30.15 18.36
N ASN A 952 -14.34 31.35 17.96
CA ASN A 952 -15.19 32.54 17.99
C ASN A 952 -16.40 32.37 17.07
N MET A 953 -16.17 31.85 15.87
CA MET A 953 -17.21 31.47 14.94
C MET A 953 -18.19 30.47 15.56
N GLN A 954 -17.69 29.40 16.20
CA GLN A 954 -18.54 28.40 16.84
C GLN A 954 -19.41 28.99 17.96
N LYS A 955 -18.88 29.94 18.74
CA LYS A 955 -19.66 30.68 19.76
C LYS A 955 -20.77 31.53 19.14
N GLN A 956 -20.49 32.21 18.03
CA GLN A 956 -21.48 32.98 17.27
C GLN A 956 -22.51 32.09 16.58
N TRP A 957 -22.24 30.80 16.40
CA TRP A 957 -22.98 29.91 15.52
C TRP A 957 -24.13 29.10 16.12
N GLY A 958 -24.70 29.55 17.24
CA GLY A 958 -25.79 28.92 18.05
C GLY A 958 -26.71 27.89 17.37
N GLN A 959 -27.18 26.91 18.15
CA GLN A 959 -27.83 25.68 17.65
C GLN A 959 -29.29 25.82 17.15
N THR A 960 -29.84 27.02 16.99
CA THR A 960 -31.26 27.20 16.65
C THR A 960 -31.58 26.88 15.18
N LYS A 961 -32.79 26.38 14.95
CA LYS A 961 -33.30 25.98 13.61
C LYS A 961 -33.29 27.14 12.61
N GLU A 962 -33.66 28.34 13.05
CA GLU A 962 -33.70 29.55 12.20
C GLU A 962 -32.32 29.96 11.67
N LEU A 963 -31.27 29.87 12.50
CA LEU A 963 -29.90 30.16 12.07
C LEU A 963 -29.44 29.14 11.01
N ARG A 964 -29.85 27.88 11.12
CA ARG A 964 -29.55 26.84 10.12
C ARG A 964 -30.21 27.16 8.77
N GLU A 965 -31.48 27.57 8.77
CA GLU A 965 -32.23 27.91 7.55
C GLU A 965 -31.65 29.16 6.86
N LYS A 966 -31.31 30.20 7.63
CA LYS A 966 -30.63 31.40 7.10
C LYS A 966 -29.32 31.06 6.38
N ARG A 967 -28.56 30.09 6.90
CA ARG A 967 -27.27 29.67 6.31
C ARG A 967 -27.41 28.79 5.08
N VAL A 968 -28.40 27.89 5.07
CA VAL A 968 -28.76 27.15 3.84
C VAL A 968 -29.12 28.13 2.73
N ALA A 969 -29.83 29.22 3.06
CA ALA A 969 -30.16 30.27 2.11
C ALA A 969 -28.92 31.02 1.59
N VAL A 970 -27.93 31.31 2.44
CA VAL A 970 -26.65 31.92 2.02
C VAL A 970 -25.92 31.03 1.01
N TYR A 971 -25.82 29.72 1.29
CA TYR A 971 -25.21 28.78 0.34
C TYR A 971 -26.03 28.65 -0.95
N ALA A 972 -27.37 28.61 -0.86
CA ALA A 972 -28.25 28.54 -2.03
C ALA A 972 -28.08 29.77 -2.95
N LYS A 973 -27.94 30.98 -2.38
CA LYS A 973 -27.62 32.21 -3.14
C LYS A 973 -26.27 32.13 -3.85
N ALA A 974 -25.27 31.50 -3.25
CA ALA A 974 -23.98 31.28 -3.91
C ALA A 974 -24.07 30.28 -5.08
N VAL A 975 -24.89 29.24 -4.94
CA VAL A 975 -25.17 28.28 -6.03
C VAL A 975 -25.86 28.98 -7.20
N ASP A 976 -26.75 29.95 -6.94
CA ASP A 976 -27.35 30.77 -7.99
C ASP A 976 -26.30 31.60 -8.75
N LYS A 977 -25.38 32.26 -8.03
CA LYS A 977 -24.29 33.02 -8.66
C LYS A 977 -23.43 32.14 -9.57
N LYS A 978 -23.04 30.94 -9.10
CA LYS A 978 -22.33 29.94 -9.92
C LYS A 978 -23.11 29.55 -11.17
N THR A 979 -24.41 29.34 -11.01
CA THR A 979 -25.30 28.91 -12.10
C THR A 979 -25.37 29.97 -13.20
N ASN A 980 -25.54 31.23 -12.81
CA ASN A 980 -25.57 32.35 -13.76
C ASN A 980 -24.26 32.46 -14.54
N HIS A 981 -23.10 32.36 -13.87
CA HIS A 981 -21.80 32.36 -14.56
C HIS A 981 -21.66 31.20 -15.57
N LEU A 982 -22.13 30.00 -15.22
CA LEU A 982 -22.10 28.85 -16.13
C LEU A 982 -23.01 29.04 -17.35
N LEU A 983 -24.16 29.67 -17.17
CA LEU A 983 -25.09 30.00 -18.25
C LEU A 983 -24.46 31.03 -19.21
N GLU A 984 -23.85 32.09 -18.69
CA GLU A 984 -23.12 33.09 -19.49
C GLU A 984 -21.99 32.45 -20.32
N LYS A 985 -21.19 31.57 -19.68
CA LYS A 985 -20.12 30.84 -20.38
C LYS A 985 -20.65 29.89 -21.45
N ALA A 986 -21.81 29.27 -21.23
CA ALA A 986 -22.46 28.42 -22.21
C ALA A 986 -22.95 29.23 -23.41
N ARG A 987 -23.58 30.39 -23.17
CA ARG A 987 -24.02 31.33 -24.22
C ARG A 987 -22.85 31.82 -25.07
N ALA A 988 -21.75 32.22 -24.44
CA ALA A 988 -20.54 32.64 -25.15
C ALA A 988 -19.93 31.54 -26.03
N LYS A 989 -20.02 30.26 -25.61
CA LYS A 989 -19.41 29.14 -26.34
C LYS A 989 -20.30 28.52 -27.42
N PHE A 990 -21.61 28.46 -27.18
CA PHE A 990 -22.57 27.76 -28.03
C PHE A 990 -23.63 28.68 -28.64
N GLY A 991 -23.49 30.01 -28.54
CA GLY A 991 -24.47 30.98 -29.07
C GLY A 991 -24.84 30.77 -30.54
N ASN A 992 -23.91 30.22 -31.34
CA ASN A 992 -24.13 29.92 -32.76
C ASN A 992 -24.85 28.58 -33.02
N ASP A 993 -25.08 27.74 -32.00
CA ASP A 993 -25.73 26.42 -32.09
C ASP A 993 -26.83 26.31 -31.02
N ILE A 994 -28.00 26.87 -31.34
CA ILE A 994 -29.16 27.04 -30.44
C ILE A 994 -29.56 25.70 -29.78
N ARG A 995 -29.59 24.61 -30.54
CA ARG A 995 -29.95 23.27 -30.01
C ARG A 995 -28.97 22.76 -28.95
N LYS A 996 -27.66 23.04 -29.10
CA LYS A 996 -26.66 22.67 -28.08
C LYS A 996 -26.72 23.59 -26.86
N LEU A 997 -26.99 24.87 -27.07
CA LEU A 997 -27.14 25.85 -25.99
C LEU A 997 -28.31 25.48 -25.08
N GLU A 998 -29.52 25.29 -25.63
CA GLU A 998 -30.72 24.93 -24.85
C GLU A 998 -30.53 23.65 -24.04
N ARG A 999 -29.90 22.63 -24.63
CA ARG A 999 -29.59 21.37 -23.93
C ARG A 999 -28.65 21.61 -22.75
N ARG A 1000 -27.64 22.47 -22.92
CA ARG A 1000 -26.67 22.77 -21.85
C ARG A 1000 -27.29 23.65 -20.76
N GLU A 1001 -28.09 24.65 -21.12
CA GLU A 1001 -28.79 25.50 -20.14
C GLU A 1001 -29.77 24.68 -19.28
N LYS A 1002 -30.57 23.80 -19.90
CA LYS A 1002 -31.44 22.86 -19.17
C LYS A 1002 -30.65 21.94 -18.23
N SER A 1003 -29.48 21.45 -18.66
CA SER A 1003 -28.58 20.65 -17.81
C SER A 1003 -28.08 21.45 -16.62
N ILE A 1004 -27.61 22.67 -16.83
CA ILE A 1004 -27.07 23.55 -15.77
C ILE A 1004 -28.17 23.87 -14.73
N GLN A 1005 -29.39 24.17 -15.18
CA GLN A 1005 -30.49 24.47 -14.27
C GLN A 1005 -30.93 23.25 -13.45
N ARG A 1006 -30.91 22.05 -14.05
CA ARG A 1006 -31.13 20.79 -13.31
C ARG A 1006 -30.06 20.55 -12.25
N GLU A 1007 -28.79 20.71 -12.62
CA GLU A 1007 -27.65 20.59 -11.68
C GLU A 1007 -27.79 21.57 -10.50
N CYS A 1008 -28.23 22.81 -10.75
CA CYS A 1008 -28.50 23.82 -9.72
C CYS A 1008 -29.62 23.40 -8.75
N ASN A 1009 -30.75 22.97 -9.29
CA ASN A 1009 -31.90 22.54 -8.49
C ASN A 1009 -31.57 21.32 -7.62
N GLU A 1010 -30.84 20.34 -8.18
CA GLU A 1010 -30.35 19.17 -7.43
C GLU A 1010 -29.37 19.57 -6.33
N GLU A 1011 -28.45 20.48 -6.61
CA GLU A 1011 -27.47 20.96 -5.64
C GLU A 1011 -28.13 21.72 -4.47
N LYS A 1012 -29.13 22.55 -4.74
CA LYS A 1012 -29.93 23.24 -3.71
C LYS A 1012 -30.75 22.26 -2.88
N LYS A 1013 -31.43 21.30 -3.51
CA LYS A 1013 -32.21 20.27 -2.81
C LYS A 1013 -31.32 19.46 -1.86
N ALA A 1014 -30.10 19.12 -2.30
CA ALA A 1014 -29.12 18.39 -1.50
C ALA A 1014 -28.34 19.26 -0.48
N ALA A 1015 -28.54 20.59 -0.44
CA ALA A 1015 -27.71 21.49 0.36
C ALA A 1015 -27.76 21.21 1.87
N ILE A 1016 -28.96 20.92 2.40
CA ILE A 1016 -29.18 20.63 3.83
C ILE A 1016 -28.41 19.37 4.24
N GLU A 1017 -28.53 18.31 3.46
CA GLU A 1017 -27.84 17.03 3.68
C GLU A 1017 -26.32 17.18 3.54
N LYS A 1018 -25.86 17.89 2.49
CA LYS A 1018 -24.44 18.20 2.29
C LYS A 1018 -23.86 18.98 3.47
N LEU A 1019 -24.55 20.01 3.96
CA LEU A 1019 -24.10 20.82 5.11
C LEU A 1019 -24.04 19.99 6.40
N GLN A 1020 -25.05 19.16 6.65
CA GLN A 1020 -25.05 18.27 7.82
C GLN A 1020 -23.90 17.28 7.76
N HIS A 1021 -23.68 16.65 6.61
CA HIS A 1021 -22.55 15.75 6.40
C HIS A 1021 -21.20 16.45 6.60
N CYS A 1022 -21.01 17.65 6.02
CA CYS A 1022 -19.81 18.45 6.19
C CYS A 1022 -19.58 18.85 7.66
N ARG A 1023 -20.63 19.17 8.42
CA ARG A 1023 -20.54 19.49 9.86
C ARG A 1023 -20.11 18.28 10.68
N THR A 1024 -20.74 17.12 10.45
CA THR A 1024 -20.36 15.88 11.13
C THR A 1024 -18.91 15.53 10.83
N SER A 1025 -18.48 15.68 9.57
CA SER A 1025 -17.08 15.48 9.18
C SER A 1025 -16.13 16.46 9.87
N TYR A 1026 -16.49 17.74 9.97
CA TYR A 1026 -15.72 18.76 10.70
C TYR A 1026 -15.55 18.39 12.18
N SER A 1027 -16.66 18.09 12.87
CA SER A 1027 -16.62 17.73 14.30
C SER A 1027 -15.87 16.42 14.56
N ALA A 1028 -16.01 15.43 13.68
CA ALA A 1028 -15.27 14.17 13.78
C ALA A 1028 -13.75 14.39 13.62
N ASN A 1029 -13.34 15.20 12.63
CA ASN A 1029 -11.93 15.49 12.39
C ASN A 1029 -11.29 16.26 13.56
N GLU A 1030 -11.95 17.28 14.11
CA GLU A 1030 -11.44 18.01 15.27
C GLU A 1030 -11.36 17.14 16.54
N ARG A 1031 -12.30 16.20 16.71
CA ARG A 1031 -12.21 15.19 17.78
C ARG A 1031 -10.99 14.29 17.61
N GLU A 1032 -10.70 13.86 16.39
CA GLU A 1032 -9.54 13.05 16.08
C GLU A 1032 -8.21 13.81 16.26
N ILE A 1033 -8.12 15.07 15.80
CA ILE A 1033 -6.95 15.94 16.03
C ILE A 1033 -6.70 16.11 17.53
N ARG A 1034 -7.75 16.32 18.34
CA ARG A 1034 -7.62 16.44 19.79
C ARG A 1034 -7.11 15.15 20.43
N ARG A 1035 -7.55 13.98 19.95
CA ARG A 1035 -7.04 12.68 20.40
C ARG A 1035 -5.53 12.58 20.15
N TYR A 1036 -5.07 12.89 18.93
CA TYR A 1036 -3.65 12.91 18.60
C TYR A 1036 -2.85 13.89 19.47
N LYS A 1037 -3.40 15.09 19.72
CA LYS A 1037 -2.77 16.08 20.61
C LYS A 1037 -2.57 15.54 22.04
N VAL A 1038 -3.57 14.85 22.59
CA VAL A 1038 -3.49 14.23 23.93
C VAL A 1038 -2.51 13.06 23.92
N GLN A 1039 -2.55 12.21 22.89
CA GLN A 1039 -1.61 11.10 22.74
C GLN A 1039 -0.17 11.59 22.61
N ASP A 1040 0.08 12.71 21.92
CA ASP A 1040 1.41 13.30 21.78
C ASP A 1040 1.99 13.78 23.12
N ILE A 1041 1.16 14.38 23.97
CA ILE A 1041 1.55 14.71 25.33
C ILE A 1041 2.00 13.46 26.07
N LEU A 1042 1.23 12.38 26.00
CA LEU A 1042 1.56 11.13 26.68
C LEU A 1042 2.77 10.41 26.07
N ILE A 1043 2.95 10.43 24.75
CA ILE A 1043 4.15 9.89 24.08
C ILE A 1043 5.38 10.65 24.55
N PHE A 1044 5.28 11.98 24.67
CA PHE A 1044 6.37 12.80 25.18
C PHE A 1044 6.72 12.42 26.61
N LEU A 1045 5.72 12.35 27.51
CA LEU A 1045 5.94 11.98 28.90
C LEU A 1045 6.55 10.57 29.02
N MET A 1046 6.02 9.57 28.30
CA MET A 1046 6.59 8.22 28.25
C MET A 1046 8.04 8.21 27.73
N ALA A 1047 8.35 9.02 26.71
CA ALA A 1047 9.70 9.07 26.15
C ALA A 1047 10.69 9.65 27.15
N ILE A 1048 10.34 10.75 27.83
CA ILE A 1048 11.20 11.39 28.84
C ILE A 1048 11.41 10.44 30.03
N ASP A 1049 10.33 9.87 30.55
CA ASP A 1049 10.35 8.91 31.66
C ASP A 1049 11.24 7.70 31.34
N HIS A 1050 11.07 7.11 30.15
CA HIS A 1050 11.83 5.95 29.71
C HIS A 1050 13.31 6.26 29.43
N LEU A 1051 13.62 7.37 28.75
CA LEU A 1051 15.01 7.76 28.45
C LEU A 1051 15.78 8.11 29.72
N THR A 1052 15.12 8.78 30.68
CA THR A 1052 15.70 9.08 32.00
C THR A 1052 16.04 7.79 32.74
N ALA A 1053 15.14 6.80 32.72
CA ALA A 1053 15.40 5.48 33.32
C ALA A 1053 16.50 4.69 32.60
N ALA A 1054 16.52 4.71 31.26
CA ALA A 1054 17.43 3.91 30.45
C ALA A 1054 18.87 4.46 30.42
N MET A 1055 19.06 5.78 30.53
CA MET A 1055 20.36 6.42 30.32
C MET A 1055 20.94 7.13 31.56
N GLY A 1056 20.23 7.11 32.68
CA GLY A 1056 20.72 7.64 33.95
C GLY A 1056 21.07 9.13 33.87
N THR A 1057 22.21 9.52 34.46
CA THR A 1057 22.68 10.92 34.54
C THR A 1057 23.25 11.50 33.24
N LYS A 1058 23.34 10.69 32.16
CA LYS A 1058 23.97 11.10 30.88
C LYS A 1058 23.17 12.14 30.09
N GLY A 1059 21.96 12.50 30.52
CA GLY A 1059 21.18 13.59 29.91
C GLY A 1059 20.05 14.09 30.81
N ASN A 1060 19.89 15.42 30.91
CA ASN A 1060 18.77 16.05 31.63
C ASN A 1060 17.53 16.15 30.72
N PHE A 1061 16.91 15.00 30.43
CA PHE A 1061 15.73 14.91 29.56
C PHE A 1061 14.53 15.72 30.07
N SER A 1062 14.39 15.86 31.39
CA SER A 1062 13.32 16.63 32.04
C SER A 1062 13.33 18.13 31.73
N SER A 1063 14.44 18.68 31.24
CA SER A 1063 14.53 20.11 30.86
C SER A 1063 13.82 20.42 29.53
N TYR A 1064 13.59 19.42 28.69
CA TYR A 1064 12.97 19.60 27.39
C TYR A 1064 11.45 19.73 27.49
N LYS A 1065 10.87 20.38 26.49
CA LYS A 1065 9.45 20.72 26.43
C LYS A 1065 8.85 20.31 25.09
N LEU A 1066 7.66 19.73 25.10
CA LEU A 1066 6.95 19.28 23.89
C LEU A 1066 6.69 20.43 22.92
N ARG A 1067 6.47 21.65 23.42
CA ARG A 1067 6.24 22.84 22.58
C ARG A 1067 7.43 23.16 21.67
N ASN A 1068 8.63 22.68 22.01
CA ASN A 1068 9.85 22.92 21.24
C ASN A 1068 10.05 21.88 20.13
N ILE A 1069 9.36 20.73 20.18
CA ILE A 1069 9.46 19.69 19.16
C ILE A 1069 8.77 20.15 17.88
N GLY A 1070 9.54 20.23 16.77
CA GLY A 1070 9.04 20.64 15.46
C GLY A 1070 9.14 22.14 15.16
N CYS A 1071 9.80 22.93 16.02
CA CYS A 1071 10.24 24.29 15.70
C CYS A 1071 11.64 24.25 15.07
N ALA A 1072 11.87 25.00 13.99
CA ALA A 1072 13.15 25.08 13.29
C ALA A 1072 14.30 25.77 14.08
N SER A 1073 14.17 25.95 15.40
CA SER A 1073 15.21 26.53 16.25
C SER A 1073 16.10 25.43 16.82
N GLU A 1074 17.32 25.31 16.28
CA GLU A 1074 18.22 24.17 16.56
C GLU A 1074 18.67 24.03 18.02
N SER A 1075 18.59 25.08 18.85
CA SER A 1075 19.15 25.12 20.19
C SER A 1075 18.24 24.60 21.32
N SER A 1076 16.93 24.48 21.12
CA SER A 1076 15.95 24.08 22.16
C SER A 1076 15.18 22.81 21.85
N ASP A 1077 15.47 22.18 20.70
CA ASP A 1077 14.86 20.93 20.25
C ASP A 1077 15.66 19.72 20.77
N ILE A 1078 14.98 18.82 21.50
CA ILE A 1078 15.54 17.54 21.97
C ILE A 1078 16.09 16.72 20.81
N LEU A 1079 15.56 16.90 19.59
CA LEU A 1079 15.95 16.14 18.42
C LEU A 1079 17.35 16.49 17.87
N SER A 1080 17.90 17.63 18.27
CA SER A 1080 19.27 18.04 17.95
C SER A 1080 20.30 17.47 18.91
N MET A 1081 19.86 16.86 20.03
CA MET A 1081 20.74 16.23 21.00
C MET A 1081 21.55 15.11 20.34
N LEU A 1082 22.85 15.09 20.63
CA LEU A 1082 23.78 14.04 20.21
C LEU A 1082 23.79 12.94 21.26
N MET A 1083 23.58 11.71 20.82
CA MET A 1083 23.62 10.53 21.68
C MET A 1083 24.40 9.41 20.99
N PRO A 1084 25.13 8.58 21.73
CA PRO A 1084 25.68 7.35 21.20
C PRO A 1084 24.55 6.37 20.91
N PHE A 1085 24.63 5.72 19.75
CA PHE A 1085 23.68 4.67 19.37
C PHE A 1085 24.41 3.48 18.73
N SER A 1086 23.91 2.28 19.01
CA SER A 1086 24.41 1.04 18.43
C SER A 1086 23.28 0.11 18.01
N MET A 1087 23.49 -0.60 16.90
CA MET A 1087 22.59 -1.61 16.38
C MET A 1087 23.38 -2.88 16.10
N THR A 1088 22.85 -4.01 16.53
CA THR A 1088 23.47 -5.31 16.27
C THR A 1088 22.66 -6.07 15.22
N LEU A 1089 23.35 -6.65 14.24
CA LEU A 1089 22.80 -7.42 13.12
C LEU A 1089 23.26 -8.87 13.22
N GLU A 1090 22.34 -9.79 12.99
CA GLU A 1090 22.65 -11.23 12.87
C GLU A 1090 22.79 -11.62 11.40
N ILE A 1091 23.96 -12.14 11.04
CA ILE A 1091 24.34 -12.44 9.67
C ILE A 1091 24.60 -13.94 9.52
N PRO A 1092 23.85 -14.66 8.66
CA PRO A 1092 24.08 -16.10 8.44
C PRO A 1092 25.50 -16.38 7.94
N SER A 1093 26.14 -17.43 8.49
CA SER A 1093 27.47 -17.88 8.04
C SER A 1093 27.44 -18.38 6.58
N LEU A 1094 28.61 -18.37 5.93
CA LEU A 1094 28.81 -18.96 4.60
C LEU A 1094 28.77 -20.49 4.65
N ILE A 1095 29.09 -21.09 5.80
CA ILE A 1095 29.07 -22.52 6.04
C ILE A 1095 27.69 -22.90 6.59
N LYS A 1096 27.02 -23.85 5.93
CA LYS A 1096 25.76 -24.41 6.44
C LYS A 1096 26.02 -25.02 7.83
N ASP A 1097 25.12 -24.75 8.77
CA ASP A 1097 25.13 -25.25 10.16
C ASP A 1097 26.06 -24.53 11.16
N GLU A 1098 26.79 -23.48 10.73
CA GLU A 1098 27.47 -22.56 11.67
C GLU A 1098 26.52 -21.49 12.25
N PRO A 1099 26.74 -21.05 13.51
CA PRO A 1099 25.95 -19.99 14.11
C PRO A 1099 26.08 -18.68 13.33
N ALA A 1100 25.02 -17.87 13.34
CA ALA A 1100 25.04 -16.56 12.72
C ALA A 1100 26.09 -15.66 13.37
N LYS A 1101 26.82 -14.91 12.55
CA LYS A 1101 27.78 -13.90 12.98
C LYS A 1101 27.03 -12.66 13.49
N VAL A 1102 27.37 -12.20 14.69
CA VAL A 1102 26.75 -11.03 15.33
C VAL A 1102 27.65 -9.81 15.11
N ILE A 1103 27.14 -8.77 14.44
CA ILE A 1103 27.91 -7.57 14.09
C ILE A 1103 27.23 -6.32 14.61
N THR A 1104 27.99 -5.44 15.25
CA THR A 1104 27.51 -4.18 15.82
C THR A 1104 27.93 -2.98 14.97
N ILE A 1105 26.98 -2.13 14.62
CA ILE A 1105 27.21 -0.85 13.95
C ILE A 1105 27.00 0.26 14.98
N LYS A 1106 27.96 1.17 15.16
CA LYS A 1106 27.92 2.24 16.18
C LYS A 1106 28.06 3.64 15.58
N GLN A 1107 27.57 4.63 16.31
CA GLN A 1107 27.86 6.05 16.10
C GLN A 1107 27.78 6.76 17.45
N ASP A 1108 28.86 7.45 17.84
CA ASP A 1108 28.95 8.11 19.16
C ASP A 1108 28.14 9.41 19.23
N ASP A 1109 28.14 10.18 18.14
CA ASP A 1109 27.42 11.46 18.05
C ASP A 1109 26.31 11.37 16.99
N LEU A 1110 25.19 10.75 17.37
CA LEU A 1110 24.00 10.68 16.53
C LEU A 1110 22.97 11.70 16.98
N LYS A 1111 22.63 12.66 16.10
CA LYS A 1111 21.44 13.50 16.29
C LYS A 1111 20.22 12.61 16.34
N LEU A 1112 19.37 12.74 17.37
CA LEU A 1112 18.18 11.88 17.52
C LEU A 1112 17.27 11.87 16.28
N LYS A 1113 17.21 12.99 15.54
CA LYS A 1113 16.45 13.04 14.28
C LYS A 1113 16.92 12.03 13.21
N ASN A 1114 18.18 11.59 13.25
CA ASN A 1114 18.86 10.76 12.25
C ASN A 1114 18.93 9.28 12.66
N TYR A 1115 18.32 8.89 13.77
CA TYR A 1115 18.30 7.50 14.24
C TYR A 1115 17.72 6.49 13.24
N GLY A 1116 16.78 6.94 12.39
CA GLY A 1116 16.21 6.10 11.34
C GLY A 1116 17.22 5.60 10.30
N ASP A 1117 18.38 6.27 10.17
CA ASP A 1117 19.36 5.98 9.13
C ASP A 1117 20.00 4.60 9.28
N PHE A 1118 20.09 4.08 10.51
CA PHE A 1118 20.62 2.73 10.76
C PHE A 1118 19.73 1.64 10.15
N PHE A 1119 18.41 1.87 10.05
CA PHE A 1119 17.48 0.84 9.57
C PHE A 1119 17.66 0.49 8.10
N ARG A 1120 18.33 1.32 7.30
CA ARG A 1120 18.58 1.00 5.89
C ARG A 1120 19.51 -0.20 5.73
N PHE A 1121 20.46 -0.37 6.66
CA PHE A 1121 21.43 -1.46 6.60
C PHE A 1121 20.76 -2.82 6.77
N ILE A 1122 19.65 -2.88 7.51
CA ILE A 1122 18.83 -4.09 7.71
C ILE A 1122 18.29 -4.67 6.39
N TYR A 1123 18.06 -3.82 5.38
CA TYR A 1123 17.40 -4.21 4.13
C TYR A 1123 18.34 -4.25 2.92
N ASP A 1124 19.56 -3.73 3.02
CA ASP A 1124 20.50 -3.69 1.89
C ASP A 1124 21.17 -5.06 1.72
N ARG A 1125 20.91 -5.69 0.57
CA ARG A 1125 21.43 -7.03 0.25
C ARG A 1125 22.97 -7.08 0.20
N ARG A 1126 23.62 -5.96 -0.11
CA ARG A 1126 25.08 -5.87 -0.18
C ARG A 1126 25.69 -5.99 1.20
N ILE A 1127 25.05 -5.44 2.23
CA ILE A 1127 25.50 -5.50 3.62
C ILE A 1127 25.65 -6.96 4.05
N ARG A 1128 24.69 -7.82 3.70
CA ARG A 1128 24.76 -9.26 3.98
C ARG A 1128 26.03 -9.88 3.39
N THR A 1129 26.24 -9.74 2.08
CA THR A 1129 27.42 -10.33 1.41
C THR A 1129 28.75 -9.66 1.81
N LEU A 1130 28.74 -8.37 2.15
CA LEU A 1130 29.92 -7.64 2.59
C LEU A 1130 30.37 -8.16 3.95
N LEU A 1131 29.45 -8.14 4.91
CA LEU A 1131 29.73 -8.42 6.31
C LEU A 1131 29.85 -9.93 6.62
N GLN A 1132 29.39 -10.80 5.72
CA GLN A 1132 29.68 -12.24 5.78
C GLN A 1132 31.17 -12.57 5.68
N ASN A 1133 31.94 -11.74 4.96
CA ASN A 1133 33.34 -12.04 4.63
C ASN A 1133 34.36 -11.31 5.51
N VAL A 1134 33.94 -10.30 6.29
CA VAL A 1134 34.85 -9.51 7.14
C VAL A 1134 35.14 -10.26 8.45
N LYS A 1135 36.31 -10.03 9.05
CA LYS A 1135 36.69 -10.60 10.35
C LYS A 1135 36.12 -9.81 11.53
N GLU A 1136 36.11 -8.49 11.45
CA GLU A 1136 35.60 -7.60 12.50
C GLU A 1136 34.11 -7.80 12.79
N ASN A 1137 33.75 -7.57 14.05
CA ASN A 1137 32.38 -7.66 14.57
C ASN A 1137 31.80 -6.28 14.92
N GLU A 1138 32.56 -5.20 14.76
CA GLU A 1138 32.16 -3.86 15.14
C GLU A 1138 32.61 -2.84 14.09
N PHE A 1139 31.69 -1.97 13.66
CA PHE A 1139 31.95 -0.95 12.65
C PHE A 1139 31.28 0.37 13.02
N THR A 1140 31.89 1.49 12.64
CA THR A 1140 31.20 2.78 12.67
C THR A 1140 30.22 2.88 11.50
N ARG A 1141 29.13 3.64 11.67
CA ARG A 1141 28.20 3.94 10.57
C ARG A 1141 28.93 4.48 9.35
N GLN A 1142 29.81 5.47 9.55
CA GLN A 1142 30.54 6.18 8.48
C GLN A 1142 31.35 5.21 7.61
N GLN A 1143 32.10 4.28 8.21
CA GLN A 1143 32.85 3.26 7.48
C GLN A 1143 31.95 2.48 6.50
N ILE A 1144 30.76 2.06 6.95
CA ILE A 1144 29.82 1.33 6.10
C ILE A 1144 29.26 2.21 4.98
N GLU A 1145 28.92 3.48 5.25
CA GLU A 1145 28.41 4.39 4.21
C GLU A 1145 29.47 4.66 3.13
N GLU A 1146 30.70 4.92 3.54
CA GLU A 1146 31.83 5.18 2.65
C GLU A 1146 32.14 3.98 1.75
N GLU A 1147 32.09 2.77 2.30
CA GLU A 1147 32.30 1.53 1.54
C GLU A 1147 31.20 1.29 0.49
N LEU A 1148 29.93 1.49 0.84
CA LEU A 1148 28.82 1.35 -0.10
C LEU A 1148 28.87 2.41 -1.21
N GLU A 1149 29.28 3.64 -0.90
CA GLU A 1149 29.51 4.68 -1.92
C GLU A 1149 30.73 4.39 -2.78
N CYS A 1150 31.79 3.86 -2.19
CA CYS A 1150 32.95 3.37 -2.92
C CYS A 1150 32.52 2.29 -3.93
N TYR A 1151 31.74 1.30 -3.48
CA TYR A 1151 31.18 0.27 -4.35
C TYR A 1151 30.40 0.87 -5.53
N ASN A 1152 29.48 1.80 -5.25
CA ASN A 1152 28.68 2.45 -6.29
C ASN A 1152 29.55 3.15 -7.34
N ARG A 1153 30.61 3.85 -6.92
CA ARG A 1153 31.60 4.50 -7.81
C ARG A 1153 32.41 3.48 -8.62
N MET A 1154 32.79 2.35 -8.01
CA MET A 1154 33.65 1.34 -8.64
C MET A 1154 32.93 0.43 -9.65
N ARG A 1155 31.59 0.37 -9.64
CA ARG A 1155 30.83 -0.47 -10.60
C ARG A 1155 31.15 -0.18 -12.07
N ILE A 1156 31.16 1.10 -12.46
CA ILE A 1156 31.40 1.49 -13.86
C ILE A 1156 32.86 1.17 -14.28
N PRO A 1157 33.89 1.50 -13.47
CA PRO A 1157 35.26 1.02 -13.69
C PRO A 1157 35.37 -0.50 -13.87
N VAL A 1158 34.67 -1.29 -13.06
CA VAL A 1158 34.66 -2.76 -13.17
C VAL A 1158 34.13 -3.20 -14.55
N PHE A 1159 32.98 -2.70 -14.98
CA PHE A 1159 32.45 -3.02 -16.32
C PHE A 1159 33.34 -2.50 -17.45
N LYS A 1160 33.97 -1.34 -17.29
CA LYS A 1160 34.95 -0.82 -18.25
C LYS A 1160 36.16 -1.75 -18.39
N GLN A 1161 36.66 -2.28 -17.28
CA GLN A 1161 37.77 -3.24 -17.29
C GLN A 1161 37.38 -4.57 -17.94
N VAL A 1162 36.20 -5.10 -17.60
CA VAL A 1162 35.67 -6.34 -18.20
C VAL A 1162 35.53 -6.19 -19.72
N LEU A 1163 34.91 -5.10 -20.19
CA LEU A 1163 34.73 -4.82 -21.62
C LEU A 1163 36.06 -4.62 -22.35
N SER A 1164 37.02 -3.91 -21.74
CA SER A 1164 38.36 -3.75 -22.31
C SER A 1164 39.11 -5.07 -22.40
N THR A 1165 38.91 -5.97 -21.44
CA THR A 1165 39.49 -7.32 -21.47
C THR A 1165 38.87 -8.13 -22.61
N GLU A 1166 37.55 -8.12 -22.77
CA GLU A 1166 36.89 -8.77 -23.90
C GLU A 1166 37.38 -8.21 -25.24
N GLU A 1167 37.51 -6.88 -25.37
CA GLU A 1167 38.03 -6.22 -26.57
C GLU A 1167 39.44 -6.71 -26.95
N LYS A 1168 40.34 -6.82 -25.96
CA LYS A 1168 41.71 -7.32 -26.18
C LYS A 1168 41.69 -8.75 -26.72
N ILE A 1169 40.88 -9.62 -26.13
CA ILE A 1169 40.75 -11.01 -26.56
C ILE A 1169 40.17 -11.07 -27.99
N TRP A 1170 39.09 -10.33 -28.26
CA TRP A 1170 38.44 -10.25 -29.57
C TRP A 1170 39.37 -9.79 -30.69
N LYS A 1171 40.23 -8.79 -30.43
CA LYS A 1171 41.17 -8.24 -31.43
C LYS A 1171 42.29 -9.22 -31.81
N GLN A 1172 42.58 -10.18 -30.94
CA GLN A 1172 43.71 -11.10 -31.09
C GLN A 1172 43.29 -12.53 -31.47
N LEU A 1173 41.98 -12.84 -31.47
CA LEU A 1173 41.45 -14.13 -31.92
C LEU A 1173 41.42 -14.24 -33.46
N PRO A 1174 41.90 -15.36 -34.06
CA PRO A 1174 41.82 -15.59 -35.50
C PRO A 1174 40.37 -15.68 -36.00
N SER A 1175 40.07 -15.07 -37.15
CA SER A 1175 38.75 -15.08 -37.81
C SER A 1175 38.18 -16.50 -38.01
N GLU A 1176 39.06 -17.48 -38.26
CA GLU A 1176 38.64 -18.87 -38.45
C GLU A 1176 38.06 -19.51 -37.19
N GLN A 1177 38.55 -19.17 -35.99
CA GLN A 1177 38.00 -19.73 -34.74
C GLN A 1177 36.73 -19.03 -34.28
N LEU A 1178 36.53 -17.78 -34.74
CA LEU A 1178 35.27 -17.04 -34.59
C LEU A 1178 34.17 -17.62 -35.49
N HIS A 1179 34.52 -18.19 -36.65
CA HIS A 1179 33.57 -18.69 -37.64
C HIS A 1179 33.46 -20.24 -37.74
N LYS A 1180 34.47 -21.03 -37.33
CA LYS A 1180 34.49 -22.51 -37.41
C LYS A 1180 33.38 -23.23 -36.62
N LYS A 1181 32.63 -22.53 -35.76
CA LYS A 1181 31.53 -23.10 -34.95
C LYS A 1181 30.17 -22.43 -35.17
N ALA A 1182 30.06 -21.53 -36.15
CA ALA A 1182 28.80 -20.87 -36.52
C ALA A 1182 27.96 -21.71 -37.52
N ASP A 1183 28.58 -22.70 -38.19
CA ASP A 1183 27.89 -23.60 -39.14
C ASP A 1183 27.13 -24.76 -38.47
N ASP A 1184 27.27 -24.93 -37.15
CA ASP A 1184 26.55 -25.96 -36.39
C ASP A 1184 25.11 -25.50 -36.09
N LYS A 1185 24.20 -25.75 -37.03
CA LYS A 1185 22.81 -25.26 -37.02
C LYS A 1185 21.98 -25.73 -35.82
N GLU A 1186 22.40 -26.80 -35.14
CA GLU A 1186 21.67 -27.36 -34.01
C GLU A 1186 21.99 -26.66 -32.68
N HIS A 1187 23.23 -26.19 -32.45
CA HIS A 1187 23.66 -25.57 -31.18
C HIS A 1187 24.72 -24.46 -31.38
N PRO A 1188 24.32 -23.21 -31.69
CA PRO A 1188 25.26 -22.09 -31.77
C PRO A 1188 25.91 -21.83 -30.41
N VAL A 1189 27.25 -21.85 -30.35
CA VAL A 1189 28.01 -21.54 -29.13
C VAL A 1189 27.87 -20.04 -28.84
N ASN A 1190 27.32 -19.70 -27.67
CA ASN A 1190 27.20 -18.31 -27.24
C ASN A 1190 28.59 -17.78 -26.82
N ILE A 1191 29.17 -16.86 -27.60
CA ILE A 1191 30.46 -16.24 -27.33
C ILE A 1191 30.31 -15.25 -26.15
N ASP A 1192 30.29 -15.80 -24.94
CA ASP A 1192 30.19 -15.03 -23.70
C ASP A 1192 31.57 -14.85 -23.02
N PHE A 1193 31.60 -14.10 -21.92
CA PHE A 1193 32.82 -13.87 -21.16
C PHE A 1193 33.48 -15.19 -20.70
N LYS A 1194 32.69 -16.22 -20.36
CA LYS A 1194 33.23 -17.51 -19.91
C LYS A 1194 33.91 -18.24 -21.07
N TYR A 1195 33.34 -18.17 -22.26
CA TYR A 1195 33.92 -18.72 -23.49
C TYR A 1195 35.23 -18.01 -23.86
N LEU A 1196 35.24 -16.68 -23.88
CA LEU A 1196 36.44 -15.89 -24.19
C LEU A 1196 37.62 -16.19 -23.24
N MET A 1197 37.32 -16.45 -21.97
CA MET A 1197 38.34 -16.81 -20.98
C MET A 1197 38.97 -18.19 -21.21
N GLN A 1198 38.50 -19.02 -22.14
CA GLN A 1198 39.16 -20.30 -22.48
C GLN A 1198 40.44 -20.12 -23.30
N PHE A 1199 40.54 -19.00 -24.02
CA PHE A 1199 41.63 -18.68 -24.95
C PHE A 1199 42.78 -17.91 -24.31
N VAL A 1200 42.67 -17.59 -23.02
CA VAL A 1200 43.70 -16.84 -22.29
C VAL A 1200 44.68 -17.77 -21.59
N ASN A 1201 45.96 -17.42 -21.59
CA ASN A 1201 47.04 -18.09 -20.89
C ASN A 1201 47.24 -17.47 -19.50
N ILE A 1202 46.38 -17.86 -18.55
CA ILE A 1202 46.49 -17.46 -17.14
C ILE A 1202 46.08 -18.63 -16.25
N LYS A 1203 46.59 -18.68 -15.01
CA LYS A 1203 46.22 -19.72 -14.03
C LYS A 1203 44.71 -19.78 -13.85
N GLU A 1204 44.13 -20.98 -13.86
CA GLU A 1204 42.67 -21.21 -13.72
C GLU A 1204 42.09 -20.53 -12.46
N SER A 1205 42.85 -20.52 -11.35
CA SER A 1205 42.44 -19.82 -10.13
C SER A 1205 42.26 -18.31 -10.31
N ASN A 1206 43.02 -17.66 -11.21
CA ASN A 1206 42.83 -16.26 -11.55
C ASN A 1206 41.59 -16.06 -12.42
N ILE A 1207 41.27 -17.01 -13.31
CA ILE A 1207 40.06 -16.98 -14.13
C ILE A 1207 38.82 -17.02 -13.23
N GLU A 1208 38.80 -17.91 -12.25
CA GLU A 1208 37.70 -18.01 -11.28
C GLU A 1208 37.55 -16.75 -10.44
N ILE A 1209 38.66 -16.13 -9.99
CA ILE A 1209 38.63 -14.83 -9.30
C ILE A 1209 37.99 -13.73 -10.18
N ILE A 1210 38.40 -13.63 -11.45
CA ILE A 1210 37.86 -12.62 -12.38
C ILE A 1210 36.35 -12.84 -12.59
N LYS A 1211 35.93 -14.10 -12.80
CA LYS A 1211 34.51 -14.47 -12.94
C LYS A 1211 33.71 -14.14 -11.68
N ALA A 1212 34.23 -14.48 -10.50
CA ALA A 1212 33.58 -14.23 -9.22
C ALA A 1212 33.35 -12.72 -9.00
N ILE A 1213 34.36 -11.88 -9.26
CA ILE A 1213 34.25 -10.43 -9.14
C ILE A 1213 33.23 -9.87 -10.15
N ARG A 1214 33.34 -10.24 -11.43
CA ARG A 1214 32.39 -9.80 -12.48
C ARG A 1214 30.95 -10.14 -12.11
N ASN A 1215 30.69 -11.38 -11.69
CA ASN A 1215 29.36 -11.86 -11.36
C ASN A 1215 28.79 -11.14 -10.14
N ALA A 1216 29.60 -10.95 -9.08
CA ALA A 1216 29.18 -10.22 -7.89
C ALA A 1216 28.73 -8.77 -8.22
N PHE A 1217 29.51 -8.05 -9.03
CA PHE A 1217 29.15 -6.70 -9.50
C PHE A 1217 27.93 -6.68 -10.43
N SER A 1218 27.75 -7.73 -11.26
CA SER A 1218 26.55 -7.90 -12.09
C SER A 1218 25.27 -8.12 -11.27
N HIS A 1219 25.36 -8.82 -10.14
CA HIS A 1219 24.23 -9.06 -9.23
C HIS A 1219 24.10 -8.03 -8.10
N ASN A 1220 24.91 -6.95 -8.11
CA ASN A 1220 24.95 -5.91 -7.09
C ASN A 1220 25.20 -6.49 -5.67
N GLN A 1221 26.24 -7.31 -5.56
CA GLN A 1221 26.69 -8.01 -4.35
C GLN A 1221 28.21 -7.93 -4.20
N TYR A 1222 28.72 -8.27 -3.01
CA TYR A 1222 30.15 -8.52 -2.81
C TYR A 1222 30.50 -9.98 -3.13
N PRO A 1223 31.71 -10.27 -3.63
CA PRO A 1223 32.14 -11.63 -3.91
C PRO A 1223 32.20 -12.47 -2.62
N THR A 1224 31.64 -13.67 -2.64
CA THR A 1224 31.68 -14.65 -1.53
C THR A 1224 32.67 -15.80 -1.79
N ASP A 1225 33.44 -15.71 -2.88
CA ASP A 1225 34.44 -16.70 -3.24
C ASP A 1225 35.61 -16.71 -2.23
N SER A 1226 36.03 -17.89 -1.80
CA SER A 1226 37.04 -18.06 -0.74
C SER A 1226 38.44 -17.58 -1.14
N ALA A 1227 38.77 -17.56 -2.43
CA ALA A 1227 40.03 -17.01 -2.91
C ALA A 1227 40.01 -15.47 -2.89
N VAL A 1228 38.87 -14.87 -3.24
CA VAL A 1228 38.69 -13.41 -3.12
C VAL A 1228 38.70 -12.98 -1.65
N ALA A 1229 38.03 -13.74 -0.78
CA ALA A 1229 38.06 -13.55 0.68
C ALA A 1229 39.50 -13.46 1.22
N ARG A 1230 40.33 -14.47 0.91
CA ARG A 1230 41.73 -14.52 1.34
C ARG A 1230 42.63 -13.42 0.77
N LEU A 1231 42.36 -12.97 -0.45
CA LEU A 1231 43.21 -11.97 -1.11
C LEU A 1231 42.85 -10.54 -0.74
N VAL A 1232 41.60 -10.28 -0.36
CA VAL A 1232 41.12 -8.92 -0.06
C VAL A 1232 40.63 -8.80 1.37
N PHE A 1233 39.57 -9.53 1.74
CA PHE A 1233 38.89 -9.39 3.03
C PHE A 1233 39.78 -9.76 4.22
N ASP A 1234 40.74 -10.67 4.04
CA ASP A 1234 41.72 -11.03 5.07
C ASP A 1234 42.83 -9.99 5.27
N LYS A 1235 43.07 -9.14 4.27
CA LYS A 1235 44.22 -8.22 4.23
C LYS A 1235 43.85 -6.75 4.39
N LYS A 1236 42.58 -6.42 4.20
CA LYS A 1236 42.07 -5.05 4.11
C LYS A 1236 40.78 -4.93 4.89
N GLN A 1237 40.51 -3.73 5.36
CA GLN A 1237 39.36 -3.39 6.20
C GLN A 1237 38.43 -2.43 5.46
N ILE A 1238 37.20 -2.31 5.97
CA ILE A 1238 36.25 -1.28 5.53
C ILE A 1238 36.82 0.09 5.90
N PRO A 1239 36.86 1.09 4.97
CA PRO A 1239 36.11 1.21 3.71
C PRO A 1239 36.92 1.04 2.41
N GLU A 1240 38.01 0.26 2.41
CA GLU A 1240 38.87 0.08 1.22
C GLU A 1240 38.47 -1.11 0.32
N LEU A 1241 37.51 -1.93 0.71
CA LEU A 1241 37.30 -3.26 0.13
C LEU A 1241 36.88 -3.19 -1.35
N ALA A 1242 35.87 -2.39 -1.71
CA ALA A 1242 35.43 -2.26 -3.09
C ALA A 1242 36.54 -1.76 -4.04
N LYS A 1243 37.39 -0.85 -3.56
CA LYS A 1243 38.53 -0.33 -4.31
C LYS A 1243 39.58 -1.42 -4.53
N GLU A 1244 39.89 -2.20 -3.50
CA GLU A 1244 40.86 -3.29 -3.56
C GLU A 1244 40.37 -4.47 -4.41
N ILE A 1245 39.07 -4.80 -4.36
CA ILE A 1245 38.46 -5.79 -5.28
C ILE A 1245 38.65 -5.34 -6.74
N THR A 1246 38.44 -4.05 -7.02
CA THR A 1246 38.61 -3.53 -8.38
C THR A 1246 40.08 -3.51 -8.82
N LYS A 1247 41.01 -3.16 -7.91
CA LYS A 1247 42.45 -3.28 -8.18
C LYS A 1247 42.86 -4.72 -8.44
N LEU A 1248 42.33 -5.68 -7.67
CA LEU A 1248 42.57 -7.10 -7.90
C LEU A 1248 42.10 -7.52 -9.29
N LEU A 1249 40.89 -7.12 -9.69
CA LEU A 1249 40.39 -7.36 -11.05
C LEU A 1249 41.32 -6.76 -12.11
N HIS A 1250 41.74 -5.52 -11.95
CA HIS A 1250 42.66 -4.86 -12.87
C HIS A 1250 44.01 -5.58 -12.98
N ASN A 1251 44.60 -5.97 -11.84
CA ASN A 1251 45.87 -6.69 -11.80
C ASN A 1251 45.76 -8.07 -12.48
N LYS A 1252 44.69 -8.82 -12.21
CA LYS A 1252 44.49 -10.15 -12.81
C LYS A 1252 44.19 -10.08 -14.30
N THR A 1253 43.42 -9.07 -14.74
CA THR A 1253 43.11 -8.88 -16.17
C THR A 1253 44.30 -8.36 -16.97
N ASN A 1254 45.24 -7.63 -16.36
CA ASN A 1254 46.49 -7.22 -17.03
C ASN A 1254 47.50 -8.37 -17.20
N GLN A 1255 47.35 -9.48 -16.47
CA GLN A 1255 48.18 -10.69 -16.62
C GLN A 1255 47.69 -11.60 -17.76
N ILE A 1256 46.61 -11.24 -18.45
CA ILE A 1256 46.05 -12.01 -19.55
C ILE A 1256 46.92 -11.83 -20.80
N ASN A 1257 47.56 -12.93 -21.20
CA ASN A 1257 48.10 -13.14 -22.55
C ASN A 1257 47.26 -14.19 -23.26
N LEU A 1258 47.29 -14.26 -24.59
CA LEU A 1258 46.67 -15.39 -25.29
C LEU A 1258 47.51 -16.66 -25.12
N LYS A 1259 46.85 -17.82 -25.22
CA LYS A 1259 47.58 -19.08 -25.43
C LYS A 1259 48.28 -19.03 -26.77
N ASP A 1260 49.55 -19.44 -26.81
CA ASP A 1260 50.25 -19.67 -28.06
C ASP A 1260 49.45 -20.74 -28.83
N MET A 1261 48.85 -20.31 -29.93
CA MET A 1261 48.15 -21.19 -30.84
C MET A 1261 49.20 -21.82 -31.74
N GLU A 1262 50.06 -22.67 -31.18
CA GLU A 1262 50.89 -23.54 -32.01
C GLU A 1262 49.97 -24.47 -32.79
N ASP A 1263 50.19 -24.50 -34.10
CA ASP A 1263 49.55 -25.34 -35.10
C ASP A 1263 49.27 -26.75 -34.55
N LYS A 1264 48.03 -26.98 -34.13
CA LYS A 1264 47.42 -28.31 -34.19
C LYS A 1264 46.42 -28.27 -35.34
N GLN A 1265 46.96 -28.57 -36.52
CA GLN A 1265 46.24 -28.96 -37.73
C GLN A 1265 45.16 -30.00 -37.41
#